data_AF-A0AA39FY80-F1
#
_entry.id   AF-A0AA39FY80-F1
#
_cell.length_a   1.000
_cell.length_b   1.000
_cell.length_c   1.000
_cell.angle_alpha   90.00
_cell.angle_beta   90.00
_cell.angle_gamma   90.00
#
_symmetry.space_group_name_H-M   'P 1'
#
loop_
_entity.id
_entity.type
_entity.pdbx_description
1 polymer ?
#
loop_
_entity_poly.entity_id
_entity_poly.type
_entity_poly.pdbx_seq_one_letter_code
_entity_poly.pdbx_strand_id
1 'polypeptide(L)'
;MASSDIDDFLSGPLVTWFISCLEDPDALTSYKDLVDGMLLHNVFLQIDPEPQHDGIIPSCGNIITRTKNLDMIVENIKQFYEEKLGLLVIKFIDTVNLSKEPEMHVEDMKLLLILLLGCAVQCPNKQNFIHKITTLDQDTQLGLVNYIKEITDSHDIVIPQNVVVNVTGEFLMRLRHERDIYNEKFSPSIINEVTSVNDTNLREDNENINNKNQRTNLTNKSDSGENHHHHAVEVADLKSKLRKQRNELDEKTEALVECKEELEHNKMELKKLIQENQELIREARQAKTYRDELDAATERADRADRLELEVARYREKVEDLESLKRRIEELQDNNRTLNDTHEMLEQQLNSTRQRANKVRELEKKIIEYKQLLNNMALERAADEAKYQDLCEENAQLVKLKKAADDVAARAGSVSESEELAVTSDNRLSEQLTNNAQTRALKLELENRRLTALIDSLKENSFHETSSRVLDLEKEKKKLSLKVESLNDSIERLSQQNTNLESVYKQALEENKKLQNTLKNQRTLFERQQQDYQSQHSKIIEMGKNYEMAIEEKQRVQSLLESVQRRADELDRSLEIANQKLEELNILENKLKDRDDKCQELQAKISILEKDKDNAIRDVHKCRELIEEKDVALDKSTNTIELLEKKICELEREFENSVLQITRLQEIERSSKEMDSRAAIDKETLETLQSNLIAEKMNTQQLQTALEKLGLNVETLLSLAPENISERLVNLPEVVQHINKLIANIESNQKNNENVPETENDNSNYDDAPLKEHLQEIIDNLKKEMDSLQIKLNTSQTTADVLLEEQAKLQVSVTTLQSKNTSLNAQHTALQLANSQLVAEKEELLKDRDIQQRAHQQLLQDQVTLQSLHEQLNNEYENLLQERETLKSNLRDIKNNARTLRETCERLEASNKLLLAEQEATVTNVKSLNNLRGEHSKLKDDFRNLYTASEKVKIEYRNLQEDHCKNKVQTNRLSLKVTELQGELSNKDERCANLELQISKINQRCEMLVQMNSGLDNNRRSLMDHVSALLNQYQDLLTRSLEDKEHYHMEEKLYRDQVNNLSRQKEKLEEKIMEYYRNKQSCSTKKKRFGASLVNRVRKAGSELLNKNRHSWTEDTKQSDSKIYESESGGNDDSDISADERRANLDPPDLENDSLSLGHPGTRRTVYYTDDSPSPATSLPPDQKLAEPLPQSPTNVDDQSVHDQSRNEVKSESLSRPFLIYNKVSAVINESKGLTTTASLDDSGQNEELVGGESPPMKESKVGNSIWYEYGCV
;
A
#
# COMPACT_ATOMS: atom_id res chain seq x y z
N MET A 1 -19.84 -53.42 -34.63
CA MET A 1 -19.60 -52.13 -33.95
C MET A 1 -19.69 -51.08 -35.04
N ALA A 2 -18.61 -50.46 -35.52
CA ALA A 2 -18.55 -49.42 -36.56
C ALA A 2 -19.90 -48.93 -37.16
N SER A 3 -20.62 -49.73 -37.95
CA SER A 3 -21.95 -49.39 -38.48
C SER A 3 -22.94 -48.83 -37.46
N SER A 4 -23.04 -49.39 -36.24
CA SER A 4 -23.91 -48.85 -35.19
C SER A 4 -23.42 -47.49 -34.73
N ASP A 5 -22.12 -47.35 -34.53
CA ASP A 5 -21.48 -46.14 -34.05
C ASP A 5 -21.60 -44.99 -35.08
N ILE A 6 -21.67 -45.33 -36.37
CA ILE A 6 -21.96 -44.41 -37.49
C ILE A 6 -23.46 -44.03 -37.52
N ASP A 7 -24.37 -44.98 -37.38
CA ASP A 7 -25.82 -44.73 -37.40
C ASP A 7 -26.25 -43.87 -36.18
N ASP A 8 -25.68 -44.15 -35.00
CA ASP A 8 -25.85 -43.37 -33.77
C ASP A 8 -25.22 -41.95 -33.89
N PHE A 9 -24.14 -41.79 -34.66
CA PHE A 9 -23.55 -40.48 -34.96
C PHE A 9 -24.40 -39.67 -35.96
N LEU A 10 -24.85 -40.29 -37.06
CA LEU A 10 -25.66 -39.63 -38.10
C LEU A 10 -27.04 -39.19 -37.60
N SER A 11 -27.61 -39.93 -36.64
CA SER A 11 -28.85 -39.55 -35.94
C SER A 11 -28.62 -38.60 -34.75
N GLY A 12 -27.36 -38.24 -34.46
CA GLY A 12 -26.98 -37.45 -33.30
C GLY A 12 -27.19 -35.93 -33.46
N PRO A 13 -27.27 -35.16 -32.34
CA PRO A 13 -27.57 -33.72 -32.36
C PRO A 13 -26.66 -32.86 -33.26
N LEU A 14 -25.37 -33.21 -33.36
CA LEU A 14 -24.40 -32.50 -34.20
C LEU A 14 -24.74 -32.60 -35.69
N VAL A 15 -25.14 -33.78 -36.16
CA VAL A 15 -25.49 -34.01 -37.57
C VAL A 15 -26.88 -33.42 -37.86
N THR A 16 -27.84 -33.52 -36.94
CA THR A 16 -29.14 -32.83 -37.02
C THR A 16 -28.98 -31.31 -37.15
N TRP A 17 -28.08 -30.70 -36.37
CA TRP A 17 -27.72 -29.28 -36.54
C TRP A 17 -27.07 -29.01 -37.89
N PHE A 18 -26.09 -29.82 -38.30
CA PHE A 18 -25.36 -29.65 -39.55
C PHE A 18 -26.29 -29.70 -40.77
N ILE A 19 -27.26 -30.62 -40.79
CA ILE A 19 -28.31 -30.70 -41.83
C ILE A 19 -29.13 -29.41 -41.88
N SER A 20 -29.49 -28.81 -40.73
CA SER A 20 -30.17 -27.51 -40.70
C SER A 20 -29.34 -26.34 -41.28
N CYS A 21 -28.03 -26.52 -41.41
CA CYS A 21 -27.11 -25.56 -42.02
C CYS A 21 -27.01 -25.70 -43.55
N LEU A 22 -27.43 -26.82 -44.14
CA LEU A 22 -27.40 -27.04 -45.59
C LEU A 22 -28.50 -26.24 -46.33
N GLU A 23 -28.30 -25.98 -47.62
CA GLU A 23 -29.35 -25.42 -48.51
C GLU A 23 -30.38 -26.48 -48.92
N ASP A 24 -29.93 -27.73 -49.06
CA ASP A 24 -30.75 -28.91 -49.31
C ASP A 24 -30.53 -29.92 -48.16
N PRO A 25 -31.52 -30.15 -47.28
CA PRO A 25 -31.40 -31.12 -46.19
C PRO A 25 -31.18 -32.57 -46.64
N ASP A 26 -31.68 -32.94 -47.83
CA ASP A 26 -31.57 -34.31 -48.35
C ASP A 26 -30.19 -34.61 -48.98
N ALA A 27 -29.29 -33.61 -49.03
CA ALA A 27 -27.95 -33.75 -49.61
C ALA A 27 -26.97 -34.59 -48.77
N LEU A 28 -27.28 -34.88 -47.50
CA LEU A 28 -26.49 -35.77 -46.63
C LEU A 28 -27.17 -37.14 -46.54
N THR A 29 -26.90 -38.03 -47.50
CA THR A 29 -27.53 -39.37 -47.58
C THR A 29 -26.72 -40.46 -46.88
N SER A 30 -25.42 -40.25 -46.74
CA SER A 30 -24.47 -41.19 -46.17
C SER A 30 -23.34 -40.47 -45.44
N TYR A 31 -22.74 -41.12 -44.44
CA TYR A 31 -21.51 -40.67 -43.80
C TYR A 31 -20.37 -40.37 -44.81
N LYS A 32 -20.38 -41.03 -45.97
CA LYS A 32 -19.41 -40.80 -47.07
C LYS A 32 -19.58 -39.44 -47.75
N ASP A 33 -20.76 -38.83 -47.71
CA ASP A 33 -21.03 -37.51 -48.30
C ASP A 33 -20.48 -36.38 -47.40
N LEU A 34 -20.54 -36.60 -46.07
CA LEU A 34 -19.92 -35.72 -45.07
C LEU A 34 -18.39 -35.76 -45.15
N VAL A 35 -17.84 -36.98 -45.25
CA VAL A 35 -16.41 -37.28 -45.34
C VAL A 35 -15.77 -36.81 -46.65
N ASP A 36 -16.55 -36.46 -47.68
CA ASP A 36 -16.05 -35.88 -48.94
C ASP A 36 -15.52 -34.44 -48.79
N GLY A 37 -15.89 -33.75 -47.69
CA GLY A 37 -15.51 -32.37 -47.41
C GLY A 37 -16.42 -31.31 -48.02
N MET A 38 -17.06 -31.60 -49.16
CA MET A 38 -17.90 -30.64 -49.90
C MET A 38 -19.00 -29.99 -49.04
N LEU A 39 -19.76 -30.78 -48.28
CA LEU A 39 -20.83 -30.25 -47.43
C LEU A 39 -20.29 -29.41 -46.27
N LEU A 40 -19.13 -29.80 -45.70
CA LEU A 40 -18.48 -29.08 -44.60
C LEU A 40 -18.03 -27.69 -45.06
N HIS A 41 -17.43 -27.59 -46.26
CA HIS A 41 -17.02 -26.32 -46.87
C HIS A 41 -18.22 -25.40 -47.12
N ASN A 42 -19.32 -25.93 -47.65
CA ASN A 42 -20.56 -25.17 -47.89
C ASN A 42 -21.18 -24.60 -46.60
N VAL A 43 -20.98 -25.25 -45.46
CA VAL A 43 -21.37 -24.70 -44.14
C VAL A 43 -20.32 -23.71 -43.63
N PHE A 44 -19.02 -23.97 -43.83
CA PHE A 44 -17.96 -23.03 -43.43
C PHE A 44 -18.06 -21.69 -44.16
N LEU A 45 -18.40 -21.67 -45.45
CA LEU A 45 -18.62 -20.44 -46.24
C LEU A 45 -19.78 -19.57 -45.73
N GLN A 46 -20.71 -20.11 -44.93
CA GLN A 46 -21.74 -19.32 -44.23
C GLN A 46 -21.21 -18.67 -42.92
N ILE A 47 -20.10 -19.18 -42.40
CA ILE A 47 -19.43 -18.73 -41.16
C ILE A 47 -18.37 -17.67 -41.49
N ASP A 48 -17.50 -17.94 -42.46
CA ASP A 48 -16.52 -17.02 -43.02
C ASP A 48 -16.56 -17.07 -44.56
N PRO A 49 -17.13 -16.05 -45.24
CA PRO A 49 -17.25 -16.03 -46.70
C PRO A 49 -15.95 -15.85 -47.48
N GLU A 50 -14.84 -15.49 -46.82
CA GLU A 50 -13.53 -15.28 -47.44
C GLU A 50 -12.45 -16.17 -46.76
N PRO A 51 -12.53 -17.51 -46.88
CA PRO A 51 -11.54 -18.42 -46.33
C PRO A 51 -10.19 -18.29 -47.05
N GLN A 52 -9.08 -18.54 -46.33
CA GLN A 52 -7.74 -18.48 -46.92
C GLN A 52 -7.48 -19.63 -47.91
N HIS A 53 -8.02 -20.82 -47.64
CA HIS A 53 -7.81 -22.01 -48.46
C HIS A 53 -9.13 -22.43 -49.13
N ASP A 54 -9.38 -21.90 -50.33
CA ASP A 54 -10.53 -22.27 -51.17
C ASP A 54 -10.09 -23.08 -52.42
N GLY A 55 -11.04 -23.79 -53.04
CA GLY A 55 -10.78 -24.69 -54.18
C GLY A 55 -11.03 -26.17 -53.89
N ILE A 56 -11.96 -26.48 -53.00
CA ILE A 56 -12.34 -27.86 -52.64
C ILE A 56 -13.16 -28.51 -53.76
N ILE A 57 -12.84 -29.77 -54.09
CA ILE A 57 -13.36 -30.49 -55.27
C ILE A 57 -13.88 -31.88 -54.85
N PRO A 58 -15.05 -32.35 -55.34
CA PRO A 58 -15.59 -33.65 -54.94
C PRO A 58 -14.60 -34.80 -55.13
N SER A 59 -14.35 -35.62 -54.10
CA SER A 59 -13.27 -36.62 -54.17
C SER A 59 -13.56 -37.75 -55.16
N CYS A 60 -14.84 -37.99 -55.46
CA CYS A 60 -15.32 -39.13 -56.26
C CYS A 60 -14.79 -40.49 -55.75
N GLY A 61 -14.50 -40.58 -54.45
CA GLY A 61 -13.92 -41.77 -53.81
C GLY A 61 -12.39 -41.72 -53.65
N ASN A 62 -11.68 -40.82 -54.32
CA ASN A 62 -10.22 -40.72 -54.28
C ASN A 62 -9.72 -40.23 -52.90
N ILE A 63 -9.00 -41.10 -52.19
CA ILE A 63 -8.42 -40.81 -50.87
C ILE A 63 -7.58 -39.52 -50.92
N ILE A 64 -6.71 -39.34 -51.93
CA ILE A 64 -5.78 -38.20 -52.00
C ILE A 64 -6.52 -36.86 -52.15
N THR A 65 -7.61 -36.82 -52.93
CA THR A 65 -8.45 -35.62 -53.03
C THR A 65 -9.19 -35.37 -51.72
N ARG A 66 -9.70 -36.44 -51.08
CA ARG A 66 -10.38 -36.35 -49.79
C ARG A 66 -9.47 -35.85 -48.67
N THR A 67 -8.22 -36.33 -48.58
CA THR A 67 -7.24 -35.84 -47.60
C THR A 67 -7.08 -34.34 -47.74
N LYS A 68 -6.80 -33.86 -48.97
CA LYS A 68 -6.65 -32.42 -49.28
C LYS A 68 -7.89 -31.59 -48.96
N ASN A 69 -9.08 -32.08 -49.28
CA ASN A 69 -10.33 -31.40 -48.93
C ASN A 69 -10.44 -31.21 -47.41
N LEU A 70 -10.17 -32.28 -46.64
CA LEU A 70 -10.24 -32.25 -45.18
C LEU A 70 -9.12 -31.40 -44.56
N ASP A 71 -7.90 -31.43 -45.12
CA ASP A 71 -6.77 -30.57 -44.73
C ASP A 71 -7.18 -29.09 -44.83
N MET A 72 -7.66 -28.65 -46.00
CA MET A 72 -8.08 -27.26 -46.24
C MET A 72 -9.19 -26.81 -45.27
N ILE A 73 -10.15 -27.68 -44.95
CA ILE A 73 -11.22 -27.39 -43.98
C ILE A 73 -10.67 -27.26 -42.56
N VAL A 74 -9.79 -28.18 -42.14
CA VAL A 74 -9.16 -28.14 -40.81
C VAL A 74 -8.24 -26.92 -40.66
N GLU A 75 -7.51 -26.53 -41.71
CA GLU A 75 -6.68 -25.31 -41.72
C GLU A 75 -7.53 -24.04 -41.63
N ASN A 76 -8.60 -23.93 -42.43
CA ASN A 76 -9.53 -22.79 -42.36
C ASN A 76 -10.20 -22.66 -40.98
N ILE A 77 -10.63 -23.78 -40.37
CA ILE A 77 -11.20 -23.81 -39.02
C ILE A 77 -10.15 -23.39 -37.97
N LYS A 78 -8.94 -23.95 -38.04
CA LYS A 78 -7.81 -23.61 -37.14
C LYS A 78 -7.48 -22.12 -37.21
N GLN A 79 -7.37 -21.56 -38.41
CA GLN A 79 -7.12 -20.14 -38.64
C GLN A 79 -8.26 -19.27 -38.11
N PHE A 80 -9.53 -19.70 -38.25
CA PHE A 80 -10.67 -18.97 -37.69
C PHE A 80 -10.59 -18.85 -36.16
N TYR A 81 -10.27 -19.94 -35.46
CA TYR A 81 -10.05 -19.90 -34.01
C TYR A 81 -8.89 -18.98 -33.62
N GLU A 82 -7.74 -19.11 -34.31
CA GLU A 82 -6.51 -18.43 -33.92
C GLU A 82 -6.54 -16.93 -34.27
N GLU A 83 -6.98 -16.55 -35.47
CA GLU A 83 -6.97 -15.15 -35.95
C GLU A 83 -8.26 -14.37 -35.67
N LYS A 84 -9.43 -15.01 -35.76
CA LYS A 84 -10.74 -14.33 -35.62
C LYS A 84 -11.26 -14.38 -34.18
N LEU A 85 -10.92 -15.43 -33.42
CA LEU A 85 -11.37 -15.62 -32.03
C LEU A 85 -10.26 -15.44 -30.96
N GLY A 86 -8.98 -15.49 -31.34
CA GLY A 86 -7.85 -15.38 -30.40
C GLY A 86 -7.70 -16.60 -29.50
N LEU A 87 -8.07 -17.79 -30.01
CA LEU A 87 -8.08 -19.05 -29.29
C LEU A 87 -7.22 -20.10 -30.00
N LEU A 88 -6.45 -20.88 -29.24
CA LEU A 88 -5.51 -21.89 -29.76
C LEU A 88 -6.16 -23.28 -29.79
N VAL A 89 -6.17 -23.97 -30.94
CA VAL A 89 -6.72 -25.33 -31.07
C VAL A 89 -5.70 -26.39 -30.67
N ILE A 90 -6.06 -27.25 -29.71
CA ILE A 90 -5.16 -28.21 -29.06
C ILE A 90 -5.36 -29.63 -29.59
N LYS A 91 -6.59 -30.17 -29.56
CA LYS A 91 -6.89 -31.47 -30.18
C LYS A 91 -6.80 -31.32 -31.71
N PHE A 92 -6.06 -32.23 -32.35
CA PHE A 92 -5.84 -32.24 -33.80
C PHE A 92 -6.66 -33.38 -34.43
N ILE A 93 -7.08 -33.20 -35.69
CA ILE A 93 -7.85 -34.17 -36.47
C ILE A 93 -6.93 -34.84 -37.47
N ASP A 94 -6.81 -36.16 -37.43
CA ASP A 94 -5.98 -36.91 -38.37
C ASP A 94 -6.71 -37.07 -39.71
N THR A 95 -6.55 -36.08 -40.59
CA THR A 95 -7.12 -36.05 -41.94
C THR A 95 -6.64 -37.20 -42.82
N VAL A 96 -5.43 -37.73 -42.57
CA VAL A 96 -4.85 -38.85 -43.34
C VAL A 96 -5.53 -40.16 -42.98
N ASN A 97 -5.75 -40.45 -41.69
CA ASN A 97 -6.45 -41.65 -41.25
C ASN A 97 -7.96 -41.53 -41.47
N LEU A 98 -8.57 -40.37 -41.21
CA LEU A 98 -9.99 -40.10 -41.51
C LEU A 98 -10.31 -40.22 -43.01
N SER A 99 -9.38 -39.87 -43.91
CA SER A 99 -9.60 -40.03 -45.36
C SER A 99 -9.40 -41.46 -45.88
N LYS A 100 -8.55 -42.27 -45.21
CA LYS A 100 -8.28 -43.69 -45.52
C LYS A 100 -9.36 -44.64 -44.98
N GLU A 101 -9.59 -44.60 -43.67
CA GLU A 101 -10.48 -45.52 -42.94
C GLU A 101 -11.58 -44.75 -42.18
N PRO A 102 -12.42 -43.96 -42.87
CA PRO A 102 -13.40 -43.08 -42.23
C PRO A 102 -14.34 -43.81 -41.28
N GLU A 103 -14.70 -45.06 -41.59
CA GLU A 103 -15.59 -45.91 -40.79
C GLU A 103 -14.97 -46.34 -39.44
N MET A 104 -13.66 -46.14 -39.24
CA MET A 104 -12.94 -46.33 -37.98
C MET A 104 -12.69 -45.02 -37.21
N HIS A 105 -12.82 -43.87 -37.88
CA HIS A 105 -12.41 -42.53 -37.39
C HIS A 105 -13.61 -41.59 -37.13
N VAL A 106 -14.75 -42.15 -36.69
CA VAL A 106 -16.00 -41.38 -36.46
C VAL A 106 -15.85 -40.29 -35.40
N GLU A 107 -15.04 -40.51 -34.35
CA GLU A 107 -14.77 -39.50 -33.32
C GLU A 107 -13.96 -38.30 -33.84
N ASP A 108 -13.11 -38.48 -34.86
CA ASP A 108 -12.38 -37.37 -35.50
C ASP A 108 -13.33 -36.50 -36.35
N MET A 109 -14.28 -37.11 -37.06
CA MET A 109 -15.35 -36.41 -37.78
C MET A 109 -16.31 -35.68 -36.81
N LYS A 110 -16.59 -36.29 -35.65
CA LYS A 110 -17.38 -35.66 -34.57
C LYS A 110 -16.66 -34.45 -33.97
N LEU A 111 -15.35 -34.55 -33.73
CA LEU A 111 -14.52 -33.41 -33.32
C LEU A 111 -14.51 -32.29 -34.36
N LEU A 112 -14.45 -32.63 -35.66
CA LEU A 112 -14.55 -31.67 -36.76
C LEU A 112 -15.90 -30.93 -36.76
N LEU A 113 -17.02 -31.62 -36.52
CA LEU A 113 -18.32 -30.96 -36.36
C LEU A 113 -18.44 -30.11 -35.09
N ILE A 114 -17.82 -30.51 -33.97
CA ILE A 114 -17.80 -29.70 -32.74
C ILE A 114 -17.01 -28.40 -32.96
N LEU A 115 -15.86 -28.46 -33.64
CA LEU A 115 -15.08 -27.28 -34.00
C LEU A 115 -15.87 -26.37 -34.96
N LEU A 116 -16.52 -26.93 -35.99
CA LEU A 116 -17.34 -26.18 -36.95
C LEU A 116 -18.56 -25.51 -36.27
N LEU A 117 -19.22 -26.20 -35.33
CA LEU A 117 -20.29 -25.64 -34.49
C LEU A 117 -19.77 -24.49 -33.63
N GLY A 118 -18.60 -24.65 -33.01
CA GLY A 118 -17.95 -23.61 -32.22
C GLY A 118 -17.60 -22.36 -33.04
N CYS A 119 -17.13 -22.50 -34.28
CA CYS A 119 -16.98 -21.38 -35.21
C CYS A 119 -18.34 -20.73 -35.49
N ALA A 120 -19.35 -21.51 -35.83
CA ALA A 120 -20.69 -21.04 -36.20
C ALA A 120 -21.37 -20.22 -35.08
N VAL A 121 -21.27 -20.64 -33.82
CA VAL A 121 -21.86 -19.90 -32.68
C VAL A 121 -21.00 -18.74 -32.17
N GLN A 122 -19.76 -18.60 -32.62
CA GLN A 122 -18.86 -17.51 -32.22
C GLN A 122 -18.68 -16.42 -33.29
N CYS A 123 -18.87 -16.77 -34.58
CA CYS A 123 -18.69 -15.88 -35.75
C CYS A 123 -19.55 -14.60 -35.74
N PRO A 124 -19.26 -13.61 -36.63
CA PRO A 124 -20.08 -12.40 -36.76
C PRO A 124 -21.56 -12.70 -37.06
N ASN A 125 -21.83 -13.73 -37.88
CA ASN A 125 -23.17 -14.13 -38.30
C ASN A 125 -23.89 -15.07 -37.31
N LYS A 126 -23.35 -15.30 -36.11
CA LYS A 126 -23.81 -16.32 -35.16
C LYS A 126 -25.30 -16.29 -34.82
N GLN A 127 -25.97 -15.14 -34.91
CA GLN A 127 -27.41 -15.04 -34.68
C GLN A 127 -28.22 -15.94 -35.65
N ASN A 128 -27.75 -16.14 -36.87
CA ASN A 128 -28.40 -17.04 -37.84
C ASN A 128 -28.28 -18.50 -37.41
N PHE A 129 -27.08 -18.92 -36.97
CA PHE A 129 -26.83 -20.29 -36.50
C PHE A 129 -27.51 -20.58 -35.16
N ILE A 130 -27.49 -19.63 -34.22
CA ILE A 130 -28.22 -19.69 -32.95
C ILE A 130 -29.73 -19.78 -33.23
N HIS A 131 -30.26 -19.01 -34.19
CA HIS A 131 -31.66 -19.12 -34.57
C HIS A 131 -32.00 -20.51 -35.12
N LYS A 132 -31.19 -21.05 -36.04
CA LYS A 132 -31.33 -22.44 -36.53
C LYS A 132 -31.36 -23.45 -35.37
N ILE A 133 -30.42 -23.36 -34.42
CA ILE A 133 -30.39 -24.20 -33.21
C ILE A 133 -31.70 -24.08 -32.41
N THR A 134 -32.22 -22.86 -32.18
CA THR A 134 -33.49 -22.66 -31.45
C THR A 134 -34.75 -23.16 -32.18
N THR A 135 -34.64 -23.55 -33.46
CA THR A 135 -35.74 -24.18 -34.21
C THR A 135 -35.72 -25.71 -34.22
N LEU A 136 -34.65 -26.32 -33.69
CA LEU A 136 -34.55 -27.78 -33.50
C LEU A 136 -35.39 -28.24 -32.30
N ASP A 137 -35.56 -29.55 -32.11
CA ASP A 137 -36.24 -30.11 -30.95
C ASP A 137 -35.45 -29.89 -29.63
N GLN A 138 -36.14 -30.03 -28.50
CA GLN A 138 -35.59 -29.67 -27.19
C GLN A 138 -34.44 -30.60 -26.74
N ASP A 139 -34.44 -31.87 -27.13
CA ASP A 139 -33.40 -32.82 -26.73
C ASP A 139 -32.12 -32.61 -27.57
N THR A 140 -32.28 -32.36 -28.87
CA THR A 140 -31.20 -31.88 -29.76
C THR A 140 -30.61 -30.56 -29.26
N GLN A 141 -31.44 -29.58 -28.87
CA GLN A 141 -30.96 -28.32 -28.29
C GLN A 141 -30.12 -28.54 -27.02
N LEU A 142 -30.56 -29.42 -26.11
CA LEU A 142 -29.80 -29.74 -24.89
C LEU A 142 -28.47 -30.46 -25.21
N GLY A 143 -28.45 -31.35 -26.20
CA GLY A 143 -27.22 -31.98 -26.69
C GLY A 143 -26.22 -30.96 -27.25
N LEU A 144 -26.70 -30.06 -28.12
CA LEU A 144 -25.88 -29.00 -28.72
C LEU A 144 -25.33 -28.01 -27.68
N VAL A 145 -26.12 -27.64 -26.67
CA VAL A 145 -25.65 -26.78 -25.57
C VAL A 145 -24.49 -27.41 -24.79
N ASN A 146 -24.42 -28.74 -24.69
CA ASN A 146 -23.28 -29.42 -24.05
C ASN A 146 -22.03 -29.36 -24.93
N TYR A 147 -22.14 -29.60 -26.24
CA TYR A 147 -21.00 -29.45 -27.17
C TYR A 147 -20.52 -28.00 -27.28
N ILE A 148 -21.43 -27.01 -27.24
CA ILE A 148 -21.06 -25.59 -27.21
C ILE A 148 -20.25 -25.27 -25.95
N LYS A 149 -20.65 -25.76 -24.77
CA LYS A 149 -19.85 -25.61 -23.54
C LYS A 149 -18.52 -26.34 -23.61
N GLU A 150 -18.46 -27.51 -24.24
CA GLU A 150 -17.19 -28.23 -24.42
C GLU A 150 -16.18 -27.42 -25.24
N ILE A 151 -16.65 -26.59 -26.19
CA ILE A 151 -15.77 -25.75 -27.03
C ILE A 151 -15.62 -24.28 -26.55
N THR A 152 -16.46 -23.79 -25.64
CA THR A 152 -16.29 -22.44 -25.02
C THR A 152 -15.67 -22.46 -23.63
N ASP A 153 -15.94 -23.49 -22.83
CA ASP A 153 -15.63 -23.51 -21.39
C ASP A 153 -14.49 -24.51 -21.09
N SER A 154 -14.37 -25.61 -21.85
CA SER A 154 -13.32 -26.62 -21.62
C SER A 154 -12.01 -26.27 -22.32
N HIS A 155 -10.94 -26.31 -21.52
CA HIS A 155 -9.58 -26.03 -21.97
C HIS A 155 -8.91 -27.25 -22.65
N ASP A 156 -9.63 -28.36 -22.79
CA ASP A 156 -9.12 -29.60 -23.38
C ASP A 156 -9.08 -29.57 -24.92
N ILE A 157 -9.96 -28.78 -25.56
CA ILE A 157 -10.02 -28.66 -27.04
C ILE A 157 -9.36 -27.36 -27.49
N VAL A 158 -9.64 -26.26 -26.81
CA VAL A 158 -9.25 -24.90 -27.20
C VAL A 158 -8.86 -24.09 -25.95
N ILE A 159 -7.80 -23.26 -26.03
CA ILE A 159 -7.37 -22.38 -24.92
C ILE A 159 -7.25 -20.91 -25.41
N PRO A 160 -7.70 -19.90 -24.63
CA PRO A 160 -7.51 -18.50 -24.98
C PRO A 160 -6.03 -18.10 -25.05
N GLN A 161 -5.60 -17.44 -26.12
CA GLN A 161 -4.20 -17.09 -26.36
C GLN A 161 -3.62 -16.15 -25.28
N ASN A 162 -4.46 -15.41 -24.57
CA ASN A 162 -4.02 -14.60 -23.42
C ASN A 162 -3.53 -15.45 -22.22
N VAL A 163 -4.06 -16.66 -22.02
CA VAL A 163 -3.59 -17.60 -20.99
C VAL A 163 -2.22 -18.20 -21.35
N VAL A 164 -1.92 -18.29 -22.64
CA VAL A 164 -0.65 -18.76 -23.21
C VAL A 164 0.49 -17.79 -22.89
N VAL A 165 0.24 -16.50 -22.65
CA VAL A 165 1.29 -15.50 -22.36
C VAL A 165 2.00 -15.77 -21.01
N ASN A 166 1.33 -16.38 -20.03
CA ASN A 166 1.89 -16.56 -18.68
C ASN A 166 2.79 -17.82 -18.53
N VAL A 167 4.03 -17.72 -19.05
CA VAL A 167 5.18 -18.64 -18.86
C VAL A 167 5.01 -20.05 -19.46
N THR A 168 3.90 -20.72 -19.23
CA THR A 168 3.65 -22.10 -19.72
C THR A 168 3.32 -22.16 -21.20
N GLY A 169 2.86 -21.06 -21.81
CA GLY A 169 2.42 -21.10 -23.19
C GLY A 169 3.50 -20.84 -24.24
N GLU A 170 4.69 -20.33 -23.88
CA GLU A 170 5.82 -20.39 -24.81
C GLU A 170 6.21 -21.86 -25.07
N PHE A 171 6.14 -22.71 -24.04
CA PHE A 171 6.31 -24.15 -24.15
C PHE A 171 5.16 -24.83 -24.92
N LEU A 172 3.89 -24.44 -24.71
CA LEU A 172 2.77 -24.97 -25.51
C LEU A 172 2.82 -24.54 -26.98
N MET A 173 3.24 -23.30 -27.28
CA MET A 173 3.44 -22.82 -28.64
C MET A 173 4.63 -23.52 -29.31
N ARG A 174 5.71 -23.79 -28.57
CA ARG A 174 6.87 -24.55 -29.06
C ARG A 174 6.52 -26.02 -29.32
N LEU A 175 5.81 -26.69 -28.40
CA LEU A 175 5.27 -28.04 -28.63
C LEU A 175 4.27 -28.09 -29.78
N ARG A 176 3.38 -27.10 -29.92
CA ARG A 176 2.46 -26.98 -31.07
C ARG A 176 3.26 -26.82 -32.37
N HIS A 177 4.29 -25.99 -32.38
CA HIS A 177 5.13 -25.77 -33.56
C HIS A 177 5.92 -27.03 -33.93
N GLU A 178 6.55 -27.70 -32.96
CA GLU A 178 7.27 -28.97 -33.16
C GLU A 178 6.32 -30.09 -33.63
N ARG A 179 5.10 -30.18 -33.07
CA ARG A 179 4.04 -31.11 -33.50
C ARG A 179 3.53 -30.82 -34.90
N ASP A 180 3.23 -29.56 -35.21
CA ASP A 180 2.72 -29.16 -36.52
C ASP A 180 3.79 -29.45 -37.59
N ILE A 181 5.06 -29.13 -37.30
CA ILE A 181 6.23 -29.52 -38.10
C ILE A 181 6.38 -31.05 -38.25
N TYR A 182 6.03 -31.83 -37.21
CA TYR A 182 6.06 -33.29 -37.27
C TYR A 182 4.98 -33.81 -38.23
N ASN A 183 3.73 -33.37 -38.07
CA ASN A 183 2.63 -33.76 -38.94
C ASN A 183 2.89 -33.35 -40.41
N GLU A 184 3.38 -32.13 -40.63
CA GLU A 184 3.74 -31.60 -41.96
C GLU A 184 4.87 -32.42 -42.63
N LYS A 185 5.83 -32.95 -41.86
CA LYS A 185 6.91 -33.80 -42.39
C LYS A 185 6.50 -35.26 -42.63
N PHE A 186 5.63 -35.83 -41.79
CA PHE A 186 5.26 -37.24 -41.87
C PHE A 186 4.05 -37.51 -42.79
N SER A 187 3.09 -36.57 -42.90
CA SER A 187 1.94 -36.67 -43.82
C SER A 187 2.32 -36.99 -45.28
N PRO A 188 3.21 -36.23 -45.97
CA PRO A 188 3.55 -36.49 -47.37
C PRO A 188 4.28 -37.83 -47.57
N SER A 189 4.98 -38.34 -46.56
CA SER A 189 5.63 -39.65 -46.62
C SER A 189 4.60 -40.78 -46.68
N ILE A 190 3.58 -40.70 -45.83
CA ILE A 190 2.48 -41.68 -45.73
C ILE A 190 1.56 -41.65 -46.96
N ILE A 191 1.43 -40.50 -47.64
CA ILE A 191 0.71 -40.37 -48.91
C ILE A 191 1.48 -41.07 -50.05
N ASN A 192 2.80 -40.93 -50.11
CA ASN A 192 3.63 -41.56 -51.13
C ASN A 192 3.63 -43.10 -51.06
N GLU A 193 3.57 -43.68 -49.85
CA GLU A 193 3.46 -45.14 -49.69
C GLU A 193 2.14 -45.69 -50.28
N VAL A 194 1.03 -44.96 -50.15
CA VAL A 194 -0.28 -45.40 -50.70
C VAL A 194 -0.27 -45.43 -52.24
N THR A 195 0.41 -44.48 -52.90
CA THR A 195 0.66 -44.55 -54.34
C THR A 195 1.58 -45.69 -54.75
N SER A 196 2.58 -46.05 -53.92
CA SER A 196 3.47 -47.18 -54.18
C SER A 196 2.74 -48.53 -54.12
N VAL A 197 1.89 -48.71 -53.10
CA VAL A 197 1.24 -49.99 -52.80
C VAL A 197 0.21 -50.41 -53.86
N ASN A 198 -0.53 -49.46 -54.44
CA ASN A 198 -1.64 -49.75 -55.35
C ASN A 198 -1.22 -50.17 -56.78
N ASP A 199 -0.05 -49.72 -57.29
CA ASP A 199 0.39 -50.03 -58.66
C ASP A 199 1.34 -51.25 -58.77
N THR A 200 1.79 -51.83 -57.64
CA THR A 200 2.86 -52.84 -57.63
C THR A 200 2.44 -54.23 -57.10
N ASN A 201 1.55 -54.32 -56.11
CA ASN A 201 1.36 -55.54 -55.30
C ASN A 201 0.39 -56.60 -55.88
N LEU A 202 0.46 -56.88 -57.18
CA LEU A 202 -0.40 -57.87 -57.84
C LEU A 202 0.34 -58.91 -58.73
N ARG A 203 1.65 -59.17 -58.51
CA ARG A 203 2.37 -60.09 -59.45
C ARG A 203 3.42 -61.09 -58.98
N GLU A 204 4.24 -60.90 -57.94
CA GLU A 204 5.50 -61.69 -57.82
C GLU A 204 5.65 -62.64 -56.62
N ASP A 205 5.01 -62.40 -55.47
CA ASP A 205 5.20 -63.22 -54.25
C ASP A 205 4.37 -64.52 -54.20
N ASN A 206 4.71 -65.51 -55.04
CA ASN A 206 4.05 -66.83 -54.99
C ASN A 206 4.91 -68.10 -55.27
N GLU A 207 6.20 -68.00 -55.61
CA GLU A 207 6.98 -69.19 -56.06
C GLU A 207 8.10 -69.71 -55.12
N ASN A 208 8.60 -68.92 -54.15
CA ASN A 208 9.93 -69.18 -53.56
C ASN A 208 10.01 -70.05 -52.28
N ILE A 209 8.93 -70.70 -51.82
CA ILE A 209 8.93 -71.53 -50.58
C ILE A 209 8.78 -73.03 -50.87
N ASN A 210 9.63 -73.63 -51.73
CA ASN A 210 9.54 -75.08 -51.99
C ASN A 210 10.84 -75.83 -52.38
N ASN A 211 12.05 -75.27 -52.18
CA ASN A 211 13.29 -75.95 -52.60
C ASN A 211 14.51 -75.70 -51.68
N LYS A 212 14.65 -76.52 -50.62
CA LYS A 212 15.95 -76.80 -49.95
C LYS A 212 15.85 -77.94 -48.92
N ASN A 213 15.69 -79.19 -49.39
CA ASN A 213 15.79 -80.36 -48.51
C ASN A 213 16.16 -81.66 -49.25
N GLN A 214 17.42 -81.80 -49.69
CA GLN A 214 17.94 -83.08 -50.21
C GLN A 214 19.48 -83.13 -50.33
N ARG A 215 20.07 -84.30 -49.95
CA ARG A 215 21.37 -84.86 -50.39
C ARG A 215 22.67 -84.19 -49.84
N THR A 216 23.78 -84.90 -49.59
CA THR A 216 24.08 -86.36 -49.69
C THR A 216 25.25 -86.80 -48.78
N ASN A 217 25.27 -88.09 -48.42
CA ASN A 217 26.46 -88.84 -47.96
C ASN A 217 27.34 -89.28 -49.16
N LEU A 218 28.56 -89.80 -48.89
CA LEU A 218 29.30 -90.93 -49.54
C LEU A 218 30.82 -90.76 -49.26
N THR A 219 31.45 -91.48 -48.32
CA THR A 219 32.05 -92.85 -48.38
C THR A 219 33.36 -93.00 -49.16
N ASN A 220 34.38 -93.51 -48.47
CA ASN A 220 35.77 -93.72 -48.90
C ASN A 220 35.97 -94.65 -50.12
N LYS A 221 37.07 -94.45 -50.85
CA LYS A 221 38.17 -95.45 -50.94
C LYS A 221 39.51 -94.82 -51.35
N SER A 222 40.58 -95.56 -51.11
CA SER A 222 41.98 -95.11 -51.09
C SER A 222 42.79 -95.53 -52.33
N ASP A 223 43.81 -94.74 -52.66
CA ASP A 223 45.13 -95.29 -53.02
C ASP A 223 46.27 -94.45 -52.39
N SER A 224 47.51 -94.88 -52.52
CA SER A 224 48.66 -94.50 -51.68
C SER A 224 49.75 -93.72 -52.40
N GLY A 225 50.38 -92.76 -51.71
CA GLY A 225 51.57 -92.02 -52.17
C GLY A 225 51.46 -90.51 -51.94
N GLU A 226 50.60 -89.85 -52.70
CA GLU A 226 50.50 -88.37 -52.73
C GLU A 226 49.78 -87.78 -51.50
N ASN A 227 49.06 -88.62 -50.75
CA ASN A 227 48.23 -88.22 -49.61
C ASN A 227 48.99 -87.51 -48.48
N HIS A 228 50.32 -87.61 -48.37
CA HIS A 228 51.04 -86.81 -47.36
C HIS A 228 51.11 -85.33 -47.74
N HIS A 229 51.14 -84.97 -49.03
CA HIS A 229 50.99 -83.58 -49.47
C HIS A 229 49.51 -83.16 -49.46
N HIS A 230 48.59 -84.01 -49.94
CA HIS A 230 47.17 -83.66 -49.91
C HIS A 230 46.64 -83.50 -48.47
N HIS A 231 46.94 -84.40 -47.54
CA HIS A 231 46.55 -84.21 -46.13
C HIS A 231 47.31 -83.04 -45.46
N ALA A 232 48.55 -82.71 -45.87
CA ALA A 232 49.22 -81.51 -45.37
C ALA A 232 48.53 -80.23 -45.85
N VAL A 233 48.05 -80.20 -47.11
CA VAL A 233 47.27 -79.09 -47.69
C VAL A 233 45.87 -79.04 -47.07
N GLU A 234 45.16 -80.15 -46.93
CA GLU A 234 43.86 -80.22 -46.25
C GLU A 234 43.97 -79.77 -44.78
N VAL A 235 45.02 -80.18 -44.07
CA VAL A 235 45.29 -79.71 -42.69
C VAL A 235 45.71 -78.24 -42.67
N ALA A 236 46.39 -77.73 -43.70
CA ALA A 236 46.68 -76.30 -43.82
C ALA A 236 45.41 -75.48 -44.11
N ASP A 237 44.52 -75.95 -44.98
CA ASP A 237 43.22 -75.35 -45.29
C ASP A 237 42.26 -75.41 -44.10
N LEU A 238 42.21 -76.53 -43.36
CA LEU A 238 41.44 -76.64 -42.14
C LEU A 238 42.02 -75.75 -41.03
N LYS A 239 43.35 -75.62 -40.91
CA LYS A 239 43.99 -74.63 -40.02
C LYS A 239 43.73 -73.19 -40.48
N SER A 240 43.64 -72.93 -41.77
CA SER A 240 43.33 -71.62 -42.35
C SER A 240 41.87 -71.24 -42.06
N LYS A 241 40.92 -72.16 -42.29
CA LYS A 241 39.51 -72.01 -41.93
C LYS A 241 39.32 -71.86 -40.41
N LEU A 242 40.05 -72.64 -39.60
CA LEU A 242 40.02 -72.51 -38.13
C LEU A 242 40.61 -71.18 -37.64
N ARG A 243 41.63 -70.63 -38.32
CA ARG A 243 42.13 -69.27 -38.06
C ARG A 243 41.09 -68.23 -38.46
N LYS A 244 40.51 -68.33 -39.66
CA LYS A 244 39.47 -67.39 -40.12
C LYS A 244 38.25 -67.39 -39.20
N GLN A 245 37.79 -68.57 -38.76
CA GLN A 245 36.70 -68.70 -37.78
C GLN A 245 37.09 -68.24 -36.37
N ARG A 246 38.38 -68.23 -36.01
CA ARG A 246 38.84 -67.56 -34.79
C ARG A 246 38.82 -66.05 -34.93
N ASN A 247 39.45 -65.50 -35.97
CA ASN A 247 39.38 -64.07 -36.26
C ASN A 247 37.94 -63.56 -36.34
N GLU A 248 37.05 -64.24 -37.06
CA GLU A 248 35.62 -63.92 -37.13
C GLU A 248 34.91 -64.03 -35.76
N LEU A 249 35.32 -64.95 -34.88
CA LEU A 249 34.79 -65.05 -33.52
C LEU A 249 35.32 -63.92 -32.63
N ASP A 250 36.61 -63.60 -32.74
CA ASP A 250 37.30 -62.58 -31.97
C ASP A 250 36.76 -61.18 -32.36
N GLU A 251 36.65 -60.87 -33.65
CA GLU A 251 35.98 -59.68 -34.22
C GLU A 251 34.51 -59.56 -33.75
N LYS A 252 33.76 -60.68 -33.72
CA LYS A 252 32.38 -60.69 -33.20
C LYS A 252 32.29 -60.64 -31.68
N THR A 253 33.37 -60.91 -30.96
CA THR A 253 33.45 -60.74 -29.51
C THR A 253 33.79 -59.29 -29.17
N GLU A 254 34.70 -58.66 -29.92
CA GLU A 254 35.08 -57.25 -29.84
C GLU A 254 33.88 -56.33 -30.11
N ALA A 255 33.20 -56.48 -31.26
CA ALA A 255 31.99 -55.72 -31.58
C ALA A 255 30.83 -55.94 -30.57
N LEU A 256 30.81 -57.09 -29.88
CA LEU A 256 29.85 -57.40 -28.81
C LEU A 256 30.25 -56.82 -27.45
N VAL A 257 31.51 -56.40 -27.27
CA VAL A 257 31.94 -55.54 -26.16
C VAL A 257 31.59 -54.08 -26.48
N GLU A 258 31.90 -53.59 -27.68
CA GLU A 258 31.55 -52.22 -28.13
C GLU A 258 30.03 -51.95 -27.94
N CYS A 259 29.17 -52.82 -28.50
CA CYS A 259 27.72 -52.72 -28.34
C CYS A 259 27.23 -52.79 -26.87
N LYS A 260 28.02 -53.36 -25.94
CA LYS A 260 27.69 -53.35 -24.50
C LYS A 260 28.12 -52.06 -23.83
N GLU A 261 29.26 -51.51 -24.21
CA GLU A 261 29.76 -50.23 -23.68
C GLU A 261 28.88 -49.07 -24.16
N GLU A 262 28.45 -49.09 -25.42
CA GLU A 262 27.39 -48.20 -25.93
C GLU A 262 26.07 -48.37 -25.15
N LEU A 263 25.65 -49.62 -24.89
CA LEU A 263 24.41 -49.89 -24.15
C LEU A 263 24.48 -49.40 -22.69
N GLU A 264 25.62 -49.53 -22.00
CA GLU A 264 25.80 -48.97 -20.65
C GLU A 264 25.95 -47.44 -20.68
N HIS A 265 26.57 -46.86 -21.72
CA HIS A 265 26.60 -45.41 -21.91
C HIS A 265 25.18 -44.83 -22.06
N ASN A 266 24.38 -45.39 -22.97
CA ASN A 266 22.98 -45.01 -23.18
C ASN A 266 22.13 -45.21 -21.91
N LYS A 267 22.40 -46.24 -21.09
CA LYS A 267 21.74 -46.42 -19.77
C LYS A 267 22.16 -45.37 -18.74
N MET A 268 23.38 -44.86 -18.79
CA MET A 268 23.84 -43.78 -17.91
C MET A 268 23.25 -42.44 -18.33
N GLU A 269 23.23 -42.15 -19.64
CA GLU A 269 22.59 -40.94 -20.18
C GLU A 269 21.08 -40.91 -19.91
N LEU A 270 20.38 -42.04 -20.14
CA LEU A 270 18.95 -42.15 -19.79
C LEU A 270 18.68 -41.88 -18.30
N LYS A 271 19.54 -42.35 -17.39
CA LYS A 271 19.43 -42.03 -15.96
C LYS A 271 19.65 -40.55 -15.67
N LYS A 272 20.61 -39.91 -16.34
CA LYS A 272 20.90 -38.47 -16.22
C LYS A 272 19.71 -37.64 -16.71
N LEU A 273 19.17 -37.95 -17.89
CA LEU A 273 17.97 -37.30 -18.43
C LEU A 273 16.73 -37.51 -17.54
N ILE A 274 16.56 -38.68 -16.93
CA ILE A 274 15.49 -38.93 -15.95
C ILE A 274 15.67 -38.08 -14.69
N GLN A 275 16.91 -37.90 -14.20
CA GLN A 275 17.18 -37.03 -13.05
C GLN A 275 16.95 -35.54 -13.39
N GLU A 276 17.47 -35.06 -14.53
CA GLU A 276 17.27 -33.68 -15.01
C GLU A 276 15.78 -33.37 -15.20
N ASN A 277 15.00 -34.31 -15.75
CA ASN A 277 13.55 -34.18 -15.86
C ASN A 277 12.86 -34.10 -14.47
N GLN A 278 13.29 -34.90 -13.49
CA GLN A 278 12.79 -34.79 -12.10
C GLN A 278 13.19 -33.48 -11.40
N GLU A 279 14.32 -32.88 -11.78
CA GLU A 279 14.79 -31.58 -11.29
C GLU A 279 13.97 -30.44 -11.92
N LEU A 280 13.79 -30.44 -13.24
CA LEU A 280 12.91 -29.51 -13.96
C LEU A 280 11.45 -29.58 -13.49
N ILE A 281 10.91 -30.78 -13.20
CA ILE A 281 9.57 -30.95 -12.60
C ILE A 281 9.50 -30.31 -11.19
N ARG A 282 10.60 -30.32 -10.43
CA ARG A 282 10.67 -29.71 -9.09
C ARG A 282 10.71 -28.19 -9.19
N GLU A 283 11.52 -27.67 -10.11
CA GLU A 283 11.61 -26.24 -10.41
C GLU A 283 10.29 -25.69 -10.96
N ALA A 284 9.63 -26.39 -11.89
CA ALA A 284 8.32 -26.00 -12.42
C ALA A 284 7.23 -25.93 -11.33
N ARG A 285 7.29 -26.82 -10.32
CA ARG A 285 6.40 -26.76 -9.14
C ARG A 285 6.74 -25.56 -8.24
N GLN A 286 8.01 -25.27 -8.03
CA GLN A 286 8.46 -24.13 -7.22
C GLN A 286 8.15 -22.78 -7.90
N ALA A 287 8.31 -22.69 -9.22
CA ALA A 287 7.89 -21.57 -10.05
C ALA A 287 6.36 -21.41 -10.10
N LYS A 288 5.58 -22.50 -9.93
CA LYS A 288 4.15 -22.37 -9.68
C LYS A 288 3.89 -21.74 -8.30
N THR A 289 4.49 -22.25 -7.22
CA THR A 289 4.25 -21.67 -5.89
C THR A 289 4.64 -20.19 -5.80
N TYR A 290 5.68 -19.75 -6.51
CA TYR A 290 6.02 -18.32 -6.58
C TYR A 290 5.01 -17.48 -7.39
N ARG A 291 4.34 -18.06 -8.40
CA ARG A 291 3.20 -17.40 -9.07
C ARG A 291 1.98 -17.34 -8.15
N ASP A 292 1.65 -18.45 -7.48
CA ASP A 292 0.55 -18.50 -6.51
C ASP A 292 0.78 -17.48 -5.35
N GLU A 293 2.03 -17.28 -4.91
CA GLU A 293 2.42 -16.25 -3.92
C GLU A 293 2.36 -14.81 -4.46
N LEU A 294 2.72 -14.60 -5.74
CA LEU A 294 2.67 -13.31 -6.42
C LEU A 294 1.23 -12.87 -6.70
N ASP A 295 0.38 -13.75 -7.19
CA ASP A 295 -1.05 -13.48 -7.40
C ASP A 295 -1.73 -13.12 -6.07
N ALA A 296 -1.42 -13.89 -5.01
CA ALA A 296 -1.86 -13.56 -3.66
C ALA A 296 -1.27 -12.25 -3.13
N ALA A 297 -0.13 -11.78 -3.62
CA ALA A 297 0.46 -10.49 -3.26
C ALA A 297 -0.20 -9.33 -4.01
N THR A 298 -0.50 -9.50 -5.30
CA THR A 298 -1.27 -8.56 -6.10
C THR A 298 -2.68 -8.38 -5.53
N GLU A 299 -3.39 -9.46 -5.19
CA GLU A 299 -4.73 -9.37 -4.58
C GLU A 299 -4.69 -8.67 -3.21
N ARG A 300 -3.58 -8.79 -2.46
CA ARG A 300 -3.33 -8.03 -1.22
C ARG A 300 -3.04 -6.55 -1.48
N ALA A 301 -2.32 -6.20 -2.54
CA ALA A 301 -2.06 -4.81 -2.95
C ALA A 301 -3.36 -4.13 -3.41
N ASP A 302 -4.08 -4.73 -4.35
CA ASP A 302 -5.41 -4.32 -4.80
C ASP A 302 -6.40 -4.09 -3.63
N ARG A 303 -6.31 -4.93 -2.60
CA ARG A 303 -7.13 -4.82 -1.38
C ARG A 303 -6.66 -3.69 -0.47
N ALA A 304 -5.35 -3.42 -0.39
CA ALA A 304 -4.82 -2.25 0.29
C ALA A 304 -5.27 -0.96 -0.40
N ASP A 305 -5.13 -0.85 -1.72
CA ASP A 305 -5.55 0.33 -2.51
C ASP A 305 -7.03 0.66 -2.31
N ARG A 306 -7.91 -0.37 -2.31
CA ARG A 306 -9.34 -0.20 -1.99
C ARG A 306 -9.57 0.33 -0.58
N LEU A 307 -8.81 -0.16 0.42
CA LEU A 307 -8.89 0.30 1.80
C LEU A 307 -8.31 1.71 1.97
N GLU A 308 -7.27 2.09 1.24
CA GLU A 308 -6.72 3.45 1.26
C GLU A 308 -7.69 4.46 0.63
N LEU A 309 -8.38 4.08 -0.46
CA LEU A 309 -9.47 4.88 -1.05
C LEU A 309 -10.67 5.04 -0.09
N GLU A 310 -11.01 4.01 0.68
CA GLU A 310 -12.01 4.13 1.75
C GLU A 310 -11.53 5.04 2.89
N VAL A 311 -10.29 4.87 3.37
CA VAL A 311 -9.69 5.73 4.40
C VAL A 311 -9.63 7.19 3.94
N ALA A 312 -9.32 7.47 2.67
CA ALA A 312 -9.37 8.82 2.11
C ALA A 312 -10.79 9.42 2.18
N ARG A 313 -11.82 8.67 1.77
CA ARG A 313 -13.24 9.07 1.90
C ARG A 313 -13.68 9.23 3.35
N TYR A 314 -13.10 8.50 4.30
CA TYR A 314 -13.37 8.69 5.73
C TYR A 314 -12.66 9.93 6.29
N ARG A 315 -11.45 10.28 5.82
CA ARG A 315 -10.78 11.55 6.16
C ARG A 315 -11.59 12.75 5.68
N GLU A 316 -12.01 12.76 4.41
CA GLU A 316 -12.89 13.80 3.84
C GLU A 316 -14.16 13.99 4.69
N LYS A 317 -14.84 12.90 5.07
CA LYS A 317 -16.00 12.95 5.98
C LYS A 317 -15.67 13.46 7.38
N VAL A 318 -14.48 13.20 7.90
CA VAL A 318 -14.03 13.75 9.20
C VAL A 318 -13.75 15.25 9.09
N GLU A 319 -13.11 15.72 8.02
CA GLU A 319 -12.91 17.15 7.74
C GLU A 319 -14.24 17.89 7.58
N ASP A 320 -15.22 17.30 6.89
CA ASP A 320 -16.60 17.79 6.81
C ASP A 320 -17.25 17.87 8.20
N LEU A 321 -17.17 16.80 9.01
CA LEU A 321 -17.70 16.79 10.37
C LEU A 321 -16.99 17.81 11.29
N GLU A 322 -15.69 18.05 11.11
CA GLU A 322 -14.96 19.11 11.81
C GLU A 322 -15.35 20.51 11.33
N SER A 323 -15.71 20.68 10.06
CA SER A 323 -16.26 21.95 9.55
C SER A 323 -17.64 22.23 10.17
N LEU A 324 -18.49 21.21 10.27
CA LEU A 324 -19.80 21.29 10.90
C LEU A 324 -19.68 21.51 12.41
N LYS A 325 -18.74 20.84 13.09
CA LYS A 325 -18.43 21.04 14.52
C LYS A 325 -17.99 22.47 14.79
N ARG A 326 -17.03 23.01 14.01
CA ARG A 326 -16.63 24.43 14.09
C ARG A 326 -17.82 25.36 13.88
N ARG A 327 -18.69 25.09 12.90
CA ARG A 327 -19.89 25.92 12.66
C ARG A 327 -20.93 25.83 13.78
N ILE A 328 -21.01 24.70 14.50
CA ILE A 328 -21.84 24.55 15.71
C ILE A 328 -21.22 25.32 16.88
N GLU A 329 -19.90 25.26 17.07
CA GLU A 329 -19.17 26.00 18.12
C GLU A 329 -19.29 27.52 17.92
N GLU A 330 -19.07 28.01 16.70
CA GLU A 330 -19.34 29.40 16.29
C GLU A 330 -20.80 29.80 16.59
N LEU A 331 -21.78 28.94 16.27
CA LEU A 331 -23.19 29.23 16.57
C LEU A 331 -23.48 29.22 18.08
N GLN A 332 -22.80 28.41 18.88
CA GLN A 332 -22.92 28.43 20.34
C GLN A 332 -22.35 29.71 20.93
N ASP A 333 -21.19 30.19 20.47
CA ASP A 333 -20.60 31.45 20.95
C ASP A 333 -21.37 32.69 20.48
N ASN A 334 -21.94 32.68 19.28
CA ASN A 334 -22.90 33.69 18.84
C ASN A 334 -24.19 33.68 19.70
N ASN A 335 -24.68 32.51 20.13
CA ASN A 335 -25.83 32.43 21.05
C ASN A 335 -25.46 32.86 22.49
N ARG A 336 -24.25 32.57 22.98
CA ARG A 336 -23.75 33.05 24.28
C ARG A 336 -23.69 34.58 24.30
N THR A 337 -23.00 35.18 23.34
CA THR A 337 -22.88 36.65 23.23
C THR A 337 -24.23 37.34 22.99
N LEU A 338 -25.15 36.71 22.25
CA LEU A 338 -26.54 37.20 22.14
C LEU A 338 -27.30 37.13 23.47
N ASN A 339 -27.11 36.06 24.26
CA ASN A 339 -27.70 35.93 25.59
C ASN A 339 -27.10 36.94 26.58
N ASP A 340 -25.78 37.15 26.56
CA ASP A 340 -25.10 38.12 27.42
C ASP A 340 -25.53 39.56 27.11
N THR A 341 -25.72 39.89 25.82
CA THR A 341 -26.28 41.19 25.41
C THR A 341 -27.77 41.31 25.73
N HIS A 342 -28.55 40.23 25.67
CA HIS A 342 -29.93 40.21 26.18
C HIS A 342 -29.97 40.47 27.68
N GLU A 343 -29.16 39.79 28.49
CA GLU A 343 -29.12 39.98 29.94
C GLU A 343 -28.68 41.41 30.29
N MET A 344 -27.65 41.95 29.62
CA MET A 344 -27.24 43.35 29.78
C MET A 344 -28.40 44.32 29.48
N LEU A 345 -29.14 44.10 28.38
CA LEU A 345 -30.30 44.93 28.01
C LEU A 345 -31.45 44.77 29.02
N GLU A 346 -31.67 43.57 29.57
CA GLU A 346 -32.68 43.33 30.61
C GLU A 346 -32.28 43.98 31.95
N GLN A 347 -31.01 43.95 32.34
CA GLN A 347 -30.48 44.69 33.48
C GLN A 347 -30.65 46.21 33.29
N GLN A 348 -30.38 46.74 32.10
CA GLN A 348 -30.65 48.16 31.77
C GLN A 348 -32.16 48.49 31.79
N LEU A 349 -33.01 47.59 31.29
CA LEU A 349 -34.47 47.71 31.36
C LEU A 349 -34.97 47.69 32.81
N ASN A 350 -34.40 46.85 33.66
CA ASN A 350 -34.72 46.80 35.08
C ASN A 350 -34.26 48.07 35.80
N SER A 351 -33.06 48.59 35.50
CA SER A 351 -32.56 49.88 36.00
C SER A 351 -33.44 51.07 35.58
N THR A 352 -33.93 51.11 34.33
CA THR A 352 -34.89 52.15 33.89
C THR A 352 -36.25 51.99 34.56
N ARG A 353 -36.77 50.76 34.72
CA ARG A 353 -38.00 50.47 35.49
C ARG A 353 -37.89 50.90 36.96
N GLN A 354 -36.77 50.62 37.63
CA GLN A 354 -36.50 51.06 39.00
C GLN A 354 -36.46 52.59 39.11
N ARG A 355 -35.75 53.28 38.19
CA ARG A 355 -35.75 54.75 38.14
C ARG A 355 -37.14 55.32 37.88
N ALA A 356 -37.93 54.74 36.97
CA ALA A 356 -39.31 55.16 36.70
C ALA A 356 -40.23 54.97 37.92
N ASN A 357 -40.07 53.86 38.66
CA ASN A 357 -40.78 53.65 39.93
C ASN A 357 -40.35 54.67 40.99
N LYS A 358 -39.06 55.05 41.04
CA LYS A 358 -38.60 56.09 41.96
C LYS A 358 -39.13 57.49 41.61
N VAL A 359 -39.28 57.79 40.32
CA VAL A 359 -39.99 59.01 39.88
C VAL A 359 -41.44 58.98 40.35
N ARG A 360 -42.18 57.87 40.19
CA ARG A 360 -43.56 57.72 40.70
C ARG A 360 -43.68 57.89 42.22
N GLU A 361 -42.72 57.38 43.00
CA GLU A 361 -42.68 57.65 44.45
C GLU A 361 -42.53 59.14 44.77
N LEU A 362 -41.67 59.84 44.02
CA LEU A 362 -41.43 61.28 44.20
C LEU A 362 -42.64 62.10 43.73
N GLU A 363 -43.28 61.73 42.61
CA GLU A 363 -44.55 62.30 42.16
C GLU A 363 -45.65 62.14 43.23
N LYS A 364 -45.78 60.95 43.83
CA LYS A 364 -46.73 60.70 44.93
C LYS A 364 -46.46 61.62 46.12
N LYS A 365 -45.19 61.76 46.55
CA LYS A 365 -44.80 62.69 47.62
C LYS A 365 -45.04 64.15 47.26
N ILE A 366 -44.82 64.55 46.01
CA ILE A 366 -45.13 65.91 45.53
C ILE A 366 -46.65 66.17 45.58
N ILE A 367 -47.48 65.18 45.27
CA ILE A 367 -48.94 65.27 45.41
C ILE A 367 -49.33 65.36 46.89
N GLU A 368 -48.76 64.54 47.77
CA GLU A 368 -48.99 64.58 49.22
C GLU A 368 -48.62 65.95 49.82
N TYR A 369 -47.46 66.50 49.46
CA TYR A 369 -47.06 67.85 49.91
C TYR A 369 -47.93 68.96 49.31
N LYS A 370 -48.40 68.84 48.06
CA LYS A 370 -49.36 69.78 47.47
C LYS A 370 -50.72 69.73 48.17
N GLN A 371 -51.20 68.55 48.55
CA GLN A 371 -52.41 68.38 49.34
C GLN A 371 -52.27 68.99 50.74
N LEU A 372 -51.15 68.73 51.43
CA LEU A 372 -50.85 69.33 52.73
C LEU A 372 -50.82 70.86 52.65
N LEU A 373 -50.13 71.42 51.65
CA LEU A 373 -50.02 72.87 51.46
C LEU A 373 -51.37 73.51 51.08
N ASN A 374 -52.21 72.80 50.32
CA ASN A 374 -53.57 73.24 50.03
C ASN A 374 -54.47 73.20 51.28
N ASN A 375 -54.35 72.18 52.13
CA ASN A 375 -55.06 72.11 53.40
C ASN A 375 -54.66 73.26 54.32
N MET A 376 -53.35 73.54 54.47
CA MET A 376 -52.86 74.69 55.23
C MET A 376 -53.30 76.04 54.64
N ALA A 377 -53.51 76.14 53.33
CA ALA A 377 -54.07 77.32 52.69
C ALA A 377 -55.57 77.49 52.97
N LEU A 378 -56.34 76.38 53.00
CA LEU A 378 -57.76 76.38 53.40
C LEU A 378 -57.94 76.69 54.89
N GLU A 379 -57.07 76.16 55.76
CA GLU A 379 -57.04 76.51 57.19
C GLU A 379 -56.77 78.00 57.39
N ARG A 380 -55.76 78.57 56.68
CA ARG A 380 -55.52 80.02 56.71
C ARG A 380 -56.70 80.83 56.20
N ALA A 381 -57.35 80.42 55.12
CA ALA A 381 -58.53 81.12 54.60
C ALA A 381 -59.72 81.05 55.58
N ALA A 382 -59.86 79.95 56.33
CA ALA A 382 -60.86 79.82 57.38
C ALA A 382 -60.53 80.67 58.63
N ASP A 383 -59.26 80.75 59.02
CA ASP A 383 -58.79 81.64 60.09
C ASP A 383 -58.88 83.13 59.70
N GLU A 384 -58.61 83.48 58.43
CA GLU A 384 -58.80 84.82 57.88
C GLU A 384 -60.28 85.21 57.87
N ALA A 385 -61.17 84.32 57.41
CA ALA A 385 -62.61 84.54 57.47
C ALA A 385 -63.11 84.71 58.91
N LYS A 386 -62.66 83.85 59.83
CA LYS A 386 -62.99 83.94 61.27
C LYS A 386 -62.41 85.19 61.94
N TYR A 387 -61.24 85.66 61.50
CA TYR A 387 -60.67 86.93 61.95
C TYR A 387 -61.51 88.10 61.42
N GLN A 388 -61.98 88.04 60.17
CA GLN A 388 -62.90 89.02 59.63
C GLN A 388 -64.25 89.02 60.36
N ASP A 389 -64.85 87.85 60.65
CA ASP A 389 -66.07 87.72 61.48
C ASP A 389 -65.86 88.38 62.84
N LEU A 390 -64.72 88.15 63.50
CA LEU A 390 -64.37 88.79 64.77
C LEU A 390 -64.10 90.30 64.63
N CYS A 391 -63.60 90.78 63.50
CA CYS A 391 -63.49 92.21 63.21
C CYS A 391 -64.86 92.85 62.96
N GLU A 392 -65.78 92.16 62.29
CA GLU A 392 -67.15 92.61 62.06
C GLU A 392 -67.98 92.56 63.35
N GLU A 393 -67.80 91.54 64.20
CA GLU A 393 -68.36 91.49 65.56
C GLU A 393 -67.79 92.61 66.43
N ASN A 394 -66.47 92.87 66.42
CA ASN A 394 -65.90 94.02 67.13
C ASN A 394 -66.45 95.36 66.59
N ALA A 395 -66.64 95.49 65.27
CA ALA A 395 -67.26 96.68 64.69
C ALA A 395 -68.75 96.81 65.09
N GLN A 396 -69.47 95.70 65.25
CA GLN A 396 -70.83 95.67 65.79
C GLN A 396 -70.87 96.01 67.28
N LEU A 397 -69.94 95.48 68.09
CA LEU A 397 -69.80 95.82 69.51
C LEU A 397 -69.38 97.28 69.73
N VAL A 398 -68.56 97.85 68.84
CA VAL A 398 -68.25 99.29 68.84
C VAL A 398 -69.48 100.13 68.44
N LYS A 399 -70.28 99.69 67.46
CA LYS A 399 -71.57 100.33 67.12
C LYS A 399 -72.58 100.25 68.27
N LEU A 400 -72.69 99.10 68.94
CA LEU A 400 -73.58 98.87 70.07
C LEU A 400 -73.13 99.63 71.32
N LYS A 401 -71.82 99.71 71.58
CA LYS A 401 -71.26 100.56 72.63
C LYS A 401 -71.57 102.03 72.34
N LYS A 402 -71.33 102.49 71.12
CA LYS A 402 -71.67 103.86 70.71
C LYS A 402 -73.16 104.15 70.83
N ALA A 403 -74.02 103.20 70.45
CA ALA A 403 -75.46 103.30 70.62
C ALA A 403 -75.88 103.31 72.11
N ALA A 404 -75.20 102.57 72.98
CA ALA A 404 -75.42 102.61 74.43
C ALA A 404 -74.97 103.94 75.03
N ASP A 405 -73.83 104.48 74.60
CA ASP A 405 -73.33 105.81 74.97
C ASP A 405 -74.29 106.93 74.49
N ASP A 406 -74.87 106.80 73.28
CA ASP A 406 -75.90 107.71 72.73
C ASP A 406 -77.27 107.58 73.43
N VAL A 407 -77.68 106.37 73.84
CA VAL A 407 -78.93 106.10 74.57
C VAL A 407 -78.84 106.56 76.03
N ALA A 408 -77.68 106.44 76.67
CA ALA A 408 -77.44 106.97 78.01
C ALA A 408 -77.61 108.51 78.10
N ALA A 409 -77.61 109.21 76.95
CA ALA A 409 -77.69 110.66 76.87
C ALA A 409 -79.10 111.22 76.56
N ARG A 410 -80.12 110.41 76.24
CA ARG A 410 -81.42 110.90 75.72
C ARG A 410 -82.68 110.17 76.19
N ALA A 411 -83.12 110.48 77.41
CA ALA A 411 -84.51 110.34 77.90
C ALA A 411 -85.09 108.90 77.95
N GLY A 412 -86.20 108.60 78.64
CA GLY A 412 -87.04 109.46 79.49
C GLY A 412 -88.46 109.65 78.95
N SER A 413 -89.41 108.87 79.49
CA SER A 413 -90.88 108.98 79.41
C SER A 413 -91.66 108.53 78.13
N VAL A 414 -92.59 107.57 78.37
CA VAL A 414 -94.04 107.58 78.03
C VAL A 414 -94.61 107.09 76.66
N SER A 415 -95.45 106.03 76.77
CA SER A 415 -96.73 105.65 76.09
C SER A 415 -96.92 105.20 74.60
N GLU A 416 -97.77 104.15 74.48
CA GLU A 416 -98.95 103.92 73.57
C GLU A 416 -98.79 103.69 72.04
N SER A 417 -99.69 103.01 71.29
CA SER A 417 -100.70 101.93 71.57
C SER A 417 -101.41 101.41 70.26
N GLU A 418 -102.46 100.58 70.41
CA GLU A 418 -103.58 100.18 69.49
C GLU A 418 -103.34 99.17 68.32
N GLU A 419 -104.29 98.31 67.90
CA GLU A 419 -105.31 97.43 68.57
C GLU A 419 -105.74 96.31 67.54
N LEU A 420 -106.82 95.51 67.50
CA LEU A 420 -108.16 95.33 68.15
C LEU A 420 -108.35 93.78 68.42
N ALA A 421 -109.47 93.01 68.44
CA ALA A 421 -110.91 93.12 68.09
C ALA A 421 -111.76 92.07 68.88
N VAL A 422 -113.11 92.13 68.85
CA VAL A 422 -114.02 91.29 69.71
C VAL A 422 -115.37 90.93 69.02
N THR A 423 -115.94 89.73 69.25
CA THR A 423 -117.42 89.37 69.23
C THR A 423 -117.66 87.88 69.60
N SER A 424 -118.77 87.40 70.20
CA SER A 424 -119.66 87.84 71.32
C SER A 424 -120.67 86.70 71.72
N ASP A 425 -121.44 86.81 72.82
CA ASP A 425 -122.01 85.63 73.57
C ASP A 425 -123.41 85.84 74.28
N ASN A 426 -124.03 84.75 74.80
CA ASN A 426 -125.18 84.61 75.77
C ASN A 426 -126.69 84.75 75.34
N ARG A 427 -127.76 84.40 76.13
CA ARG A 427 -128.12 83.19 76.97
C ARG A 427 -129.56 83.23 77.62
N LEU A 428 -130.28 82.09 77.67
CA LEU A 428 -131.39 81.63 78.60
C LEU A 428 -132.91 82.05 78.48
N SER A 429 -133.77 81.14 78.98
CA SER A 429 -135.22 81.21 79.36
C SER A 429 -136.31 81.32 78.25
N GLU A 430 -137.58 80.89 78.41
CA GLU A 430 -138.25 79.75 79.08
C GLU A 430 -139.74 79.66 78.57
N GLN A 431 -140.47 78.59 78.89
CA GLN A 431 -141.96 78.45 78.95
C GLN A 431 -142.84 78.17 77.70
N LEU A 432 -143.34 76.92 77.69
CA LEU A 432 -144.76 76.52 77.60
C LEU A 432 -145.61 76.82 76.33
N THR A 433 -145.56 75.88 75.37
CA THR A 433 -146.79 75.24 74.83
C THR A 433 -146.57 73.81 74.30
N ASN A 434 -145.55 73.11 74.82
CA ASN A 434 -145.14 71.77 74.37
C ASN A 434 -146.01 70.65 74.96
N ASN A 435 -146.76 69.91 74.12
CA ASN A 435 -147.03 68.49 74.37
C ASN A 435 -147.48 67.68 73.13
N ALA A 436 -148.52 68.13 72.43
CA ALA A 436 -149.19 67.33 71.40
C ALA A 436 -148.32 67.12 70.14
N GLN A 437 -147.87 68.21 69.51
CA GLN A 437 -147.06 68.16 68.29
C GLN A 437 -145.69 67.51 68.52
N THR A 438 -145.11 67.73 69.70
CA THR A 438 -143.78 67.23 70.11
C THR A 438 -143.67 65.69 70.07
N ARG A 439 -144.79 64.98 70.20
CA ARG A 439 -144.81 63.50 70.22
C ARG A 439 -144.87 62.87 68.82
N ALA A 440 -145.50 63.53 67.86
CA ALA A 440 -145.52 63.10 66.46
C ALA A 440 -144.14 63.32 65.79
N LEU A 441 -143.59 64.54 65.93
CA LEU A 441 -142.28 64.90 65.36
C LEU A 441 -141.14 64.01 65.87
N LYS A 442 -141.19 63.57 67.15
CA LYS A 442 -140.20 62.63 67.69
C LYS A 442 -140.20 61.29 66.94
N LEU A 443 -141.36 60.70 66.66
CA LEU A 443 -141.42 59.40 65.95
C LEU A 443 -140.95 59.52 64.50
N GLU A 444 -141.24 60.63 63.82
CA GLU A 444 -140.76 60.87 62.46
C GLU A 444 -139.23 61.07 62.40
N LEU A 445 -138.67 61.80 63.37
CA LEU A 445 -137.22 61.97 63.52
C LEU A 445 -136.51 60.68 63.92
N GLU A 446 -137.09 59.86 64.80
CA GLU A 446 -136.53 58.55 65.19
C GLU A 446 -136.47 57.60 63.97
N ASN A 447 -137.51 57.59 63.13
CA ASN A 447 -137.53 56.75 61.92
C ASN A 447 -136.49 57.21 60.88
N ARG A 448 -136.33 58.53 60.69
CA ARG A 448 -135.23 59.07 59.85
C ARG A 448 -133.85 58.73 60.43
N ARG A 449 -133.67 58.83 61.74
CA ARG A 449 -132.42 58.48 62.45
C ARG A 449 -132.09 56.99 62.32
N LEU A 450 -133.06 56.09 62.45
CA LEU A 450 -132.85 54.65 62.27
C LEU A 450 -132.51 54.30 60.82
N THR A 451 -133.14 54.95 59.84
CA THR A 451 -132.82 54.79 58.42
C THR A 451 -131.37 55.22 58.14
N ALA A 452 -130.99 56.43 58.58
CA ALA A 452 -129.62 56.94 58.43
C ALA A 452 -128.58 56.07 59.14
N LEU A 453 -128.90 55.48 60.30
CA LEU A 453 -128.03 54.53 60.98
C LEU A 453 -127.83 53.25 60.15
N ILE A 454 -128.92 52.68 59.63
CA ILE A 454 -128.88 51.48 58.77
C ILE A 454 -128.01 51.74 57.53
N ASP A 455 -128.17 52.89 56.87
CA ASP A 455 -127.39 53.21 55.68
C ASP A 455 -125.91 53.48 56.01
N SER A 456 -125.60 54.16 57.12
CA SER A 456 -124.22 54.31 57.60
C SER A 456 -123.55 52.97 57.96
N LEU A 457 -124.31 51.98 58.44
CA LEU A 457 -123.80 50.63 58.72
C LEU A 457 -123.54 49.84 57.43
N LYS A 458 -124.39 49.98 56.41
CA LYS A 458 -124.13 49.43 55.07
C LYS A 458 -122.87 50.04 54.47
N GLU A 459 -122.77 51.37 54.49
CA GLU A 459 -121.64 52.13 53.94
C GLU A 459 -120.31 51.76 54.63
N ASN A 460 -120.29 51.69 55.97
CA ASN A 460 -119.13 51.18 56.71
C ASN A 460 -118.79 49.74 56.35
N SER A 461 -119.77 48.83 56.25
CA SER A 461 -119.52 47.43 55.86
C SER A 461 -118.99 47.30 54.42
N PHE A 462 -119.42 48.19 53.51
CA PHE A 462 -118.93 48.26 52.14
C PHE A 462 -117.49 48.80 52.09
N HIS A 463 -117.17 49.83 52.88
CA HIS A 463 -115.79 50.34 52.97
C HIS A 463 -114.84 49.33 53.63
N GLU A 464 -115.25 48.63 54.69
CA GLU A 464 -114.42 47.60 55.34
C GLU A 464 -114.16 46.41 54.40
N THR A 465 -115.20 45.90 53.73
CA THR A 465 -115.03 44.82 52.74
C THR A 465 -114.22 45.27 51.53
N SER A 466 -114.46 46.48 51.01
CA SER A 466 -113.67 47.04 49.89
C SER A 466 -112.21 47.26 50.26
N SER A 467 -111.89 47.73 51.47
CA SER A 467 -110.49 47.87 51.93
C SER A 467 -109.84 46.50 52.03
N ARG A 468 -110.53 45.50 52.61
CA ARG A 468 -110.01 44.14 52.77
C ARG A 468 -109.76 43.44 51.44
N VAL A 469 -110.60 43.67 50.43
CA VAL A 469 -110.35 43.21 49.04
C VAL A 469 -109.12 43.89 48.46
N LEU A 470 -109.01 45.22 48.59
CA LEU A 470 -107.92 46.01 48.01
C LEU A 470 -106.56 45.65 48.67
N ASP A 471 -106.54 45.33 49.97
CA ASP A 471 -105.34 44.83 50.64
C ASP A 471 -104.97 43.40 50.21
N LEU A 472 -105.95 42.50 50.02
CA LEU A 472 -105.71 41.17 49.43
C LEU A 472 -105.21 41.26 47.97
N GLU A 473 -105.64 42.26 47.21
CA GLU A 473 -105.11 42.53 45.86
C GLU A 473 -103.66 43.04 45.89
N LYS A 474 -103.30 43.92 46.85
CA LYS A 474 -101.90 44.31 47.09
C LYS A 474 -101.03 43.11 47.42
N GLU A 475 -101.48 42.23 48.33
CA GLU A 475 -100.74 41.02 48.70
C GLU A 475 -100.61 40.04 47.54
N LYS A 476 -101.70 39.78 46.80
CA LYS A 476 -101.68 38.97 45.58
C LYS A 476 -100.67 39.51 44.56
N LYS A 477 -100.65 40.82 44.32
CA LYS A 477 -99.70 41.45 43.38
C LYS A 477 -98.26 41.38 43.89
N LYS A 478 -98.03 41.58 45.19
CA LYS A 478 -96.71 41.44 45.84
C LYS A 478 -96.18 40.01 45.78
N LEU A 479 -97.03 39.01 45.99
CA LEU A 479 -96.69 37.59 45.83
C LEU A 479 -96.42 37.23 44.38
N SER A 480 -97.23 37.72 43.43
CA SER A 480 -97.02 37.53 41.99
C SER A 480 -95.63 38.04 41.55
N LEU A 481 -95.30 39.28 41.88
CA LEU A 481 -93.98 39.87 41.60
C LEU A 481 -92.83 39.12 42.29
N LYS A 482 -93.09 38.49 43.45
CA LYS A 482 -92.06 37.68 44.12
C LYS A 482 -91.88 36.31 43.49
N VAL A 483 -92.92 35.68 42.95
CA VAL A 483 -92.84 34.45 42.15
C VAL A 483 -92.10 34.73 40.84
N GLU A 484 -92.44 35.81 40.15
CA GLU A 484 -91.80 36.28 38.92
C GLU A 484 -90.28 36.52 39.16
N SER A 485 -89.93 37.32 40.17
CA SER A 485 -88.54 37.53 40.60
C SER A 485 -87.78 36.25 41.04
N LEU A 486 -88.48 35.19 41.46
CA LEU A 486 -87.86 33.91 41.79
C LEU A 486 -87.66 33.05 40.54
N ASN A 487 -88.61 33.04 39.61
CA ASN A 487 -88.48 32.39 38.31
C ASN A 487 -87.30 32.98 37.52
N ASP A 488 -87.20 34.31 37.44
CA ASP A 488 -86.05 35.01 36.85
C ASP A 488 -84.70 34.59 37.48
N SER A 489 -84.71 34.23 38.76
CA SER A 489 -83.52 33.77 39.47
C SER A 489 -83.20 32.30 39.19
N ILE A 490 -84.22 31.45 39.07
CA ILE A 490 -84.09 30.03 38.71
C ILE A 490 -83.59 29.89 37.27
N GLU A 491 -84.14 30.68 36.33
CA GLU A 491 -83.70 30.67 34.93
C GLU A 491 -82.25 31.12 34.78
N ARG A 492 -81.84 32.20 35.46
CA ARG A 492 -80.43 32.65 35.46
C ARG A 492 -79.47 31.63 36.09
N LEU A 493 -79.86 30.96 37.19
CA LEU A 493 -79.05 29.90 37.80
C LEU A 493 -78.98 28.66 36.89
N SER A 494 -80.08 28.30 36.21
CA SER A 494 -80.10 27.23 35.20
C SER A 494 -79.16 27.55 34.03
N GLN A 495 -79.23 28.77 33.49
CA GLN A 495 -78.34 29.22 32.43
C GLN A 495 -76.86 29.21 32.88
N GLN A 496 -76.56 29.65 34.11
CA GLN A 496 -75.22 29.57 34.68
C GLN A 496 -74.73 28.12 34.81
N ASN A 497 -75.56 27.19 35.28
CA ASN A 497 -75.21 25.77 35.36
C ASN A 497 -74.93 25.18 33.97
N THR A 498 -75.77 25.45 32.95
CA THR A 498 -75.52 24.96 31.59
C THR A 498 -74.22 25.52 30.97
N ASN A 499 -73.87 26.77 31.29
CA ASN A 499 -72.60 27.37 30.86
C ASN A 499 -71.41 26.72 31.58
N LEU A 500 -71.51 26.47 32.89
CA LEU A 500 -70.47 25.78 33.67
C LEU A 500 -70.26 24.34 33.20
N GLU A 501 -71.33 23.61 32.89
CA GLU A 501 -71.25 22.28 32.26
C GLU A 501 -70.51 22.32 30.91
N SER A 502 -70.77 23.32 30.08
CA SER A 502 -70.10 23.49 28.79
C SER A 502 -68.60 23.74 28.97
N VAL A 503 -68.21 24.61 29.91
CA VAL A 503 -66.80 24.89 30.23
C VAL A 503 -66.12 23.65 30.81
N TYR A 504 -66.78 22.90 31.70
CA TYR A 504 -66.26 21.65 32.25
C TYR A 504 -66.02 20.59 31.15
N LYS A 505 -66.97 20.41 30.23
CA LYS A 505 -66.85 19.50 29.07
C LYS A 505 -65.67 19.90 28.16
N GLN A 506 -65.51 21.20 27.88
CA GLN A 506 -64.38 21.71 27.08
C GLN A 506 -63.03 21.47 27.78
N ALA A 507 -62.91 21.80 29.08
CA ALA A 507 -61.69 21.56 29.85
C ALA A 507 -61.31 20.07 29.92
N LEU A 508 -62.30 19.17 29.99
CA LEU A 508 -62.08 17.72 30.00
C LEU A 508 -61.61 17.20 28.63
N GLU A 509 -62.13 17.75 27.52
CA GLU A 509 -61.61 17.47 26.19
C GLU A 509 -60.19 18.00 25.98
N GLU A 510 -59.88 19.21 26.46
CA GLU A 510 -58.53 19.80 26.36
C GLU A 510 -57.52 19.00 27.18
N ASN A 511 -57.87 18.59 28.40
CA ASN A 511 -57.04 17.71 29.21
C ASN A 511 -56.78 16.37 28.49
N LYS A 512 -57.81 15.76 27.86
CA LYS A 512 -57.65 14.55 27.05
C LYS A 512 -56.76 14.76 25.81
N LYS A 513 -56.83 15.92 25.16
CA LYS A 513 -55.94 16.31 24.05
C LYS A 513 -54.49 16.46 24.53
N LEU A 514 -54.27 17.14 25.65
CA LEU A 514 -52.95 17.30 26.29
C LEU A 514 -52.35 15.95 26.74
N GLN A 515 -53.15 15.08 27.35
CA GLN A 515 -52.72 13.74 27.77
C GLN A 515 -52.26 12.88 26.58
N ASN A 516 -52.97 12.95 25.45
CA ASN A 516 -52.56 12.29 24.21
C ASN A 516 -51.28 12.89 23.63
N THR A 517 -51.14 14.21 23.60
CA THR A 517 -49.91 14.89 23.14
C THR A 517 -48.70 14.50 24.00
N LEU A 518 -48.86 14.47 25.32
CA LEU A 518 -47.81 14.08 26.28
C LEU A 518 -47.44 12.60 26.12
N LYS A 519 -48.41 11.71 25.89
CA LYS A 519 -48.15 10.30 25.56
C LYS A 519 -47.35 10.16 24.25
N ASN A 520 -47.73 10.87 23.20
CA ASN A 520 -47.04 10.84 21.92
C ASN A 520 -45.60 11.36 22.04
N GLN A 521 -45.38 12.45 22.81
CA GLN A 521 -44.05 12.98 23.11
C GLN A 521 -43.18 11.97 23.87
N ARG A 522 -43.73 11.24 24.85
CA ARG A 522 -43.01 10.14 25.53
C ARG A 522 -42.58 9.05 24.54
N THR A 523 -43.49 8.57 23.69
CA THR A 523 -43.14 7.53 22.71
C THR A 523 -42.14 8.00 21.64
N LEU A 524 -42.09 9.30 21.33
CA LEU A 524 -41.06 9.88 20.45
C LEU A 524 -39.71 9.96 21.16
N PHE A 525 -39.68 10.34 22.44
CA PHE A 525 -38.46 10.39 23.25
C PHE A 525 -37.88 8.99 23.51
N GLU A 526 -38.72 8.02 23.88
CA GLU A 526 -38.35 6.60 24.04
C GLU A 526 -37.73 6.04 22.75
N ARG A 527 -38.31 6.36 21.59
CA ARG A 527 -37.78 5.97 20.28
C ARG A 527 -36.44 6.64 19.97
N GLN A 528 -36.32 7.95 20.18
CA GLN A 528 -35.05 8.66 20.01
C GLN A 528 -33.96 8.08 20.93
N GLN A 529 -34.29 7.75 22.18
CA GLN A 529 -33.36 7.12 23.12
C GLN A 529 -32.90 5.74 22.64
N GLN A 530 -33.80 4.95 22.05
CA GLN A 530 -33.47 3.65 21.44
C GLN A 530 -32.60 3.81 20.18
N ASP A 531 -32.89 4.79 19.33
CA ASP A 531 -32.08 5.11 18.14
C ASP A 531 -30.65 5.57 18.54
N TYR A 532 -30.53 6.42 19.56
CA TYR A 532 -29.23 6.82 20.14
C TYR A 532 -28.47 5.62 20.73
N GLN A 533 -29.13 4.70 21.43
CA GLN A 533 -28.51 3.47 21.92
C GLN A 533 -28.00 2.59 20.76
N SER A 534 -28.78 2.44 19.68
CA SER A 534 -28.34 1.69 18.49
C SER A 534 -27.11 2.32 17.82
N GLN A 535 -27.06 3.66 17.72
CA GLN A 535 -25.88 4.36 17.21
C GLN A 535 -24.66 4.19 18.13
N HIS A 536 -24.85 4.29 19.45
CA HIS A 536 -23.77 4.10 20.42
C HIS A 536 -23.18 2.68 20.38
N SER A 537 -24.01 1.65 20.21
CA SER A 537 -23.52 0.27 20.02
C SER A 537 -22.69 0.13 18.74
N LYS A 538 -23.14 0.71 17.63
CA LYS A 538 -22.40 0.70 16.35
C LYS A 538 -21.06 1.45 16.43
N ILE A 539 -20.99 2.54 17.20
CA ILE A 539 -19.74 3.28 17.43
C ILE A 539 -18.74 2.42 18.22
N ILE A 540 -19.20 1.67 19.24
CA ILE A 540 -18.34 0.71 19.97
C ILE A 540 -17.84 -0.41 19.05
N GLU A 541 -18.72 -0.95 18.20
CA GLU A 541 -18.37 -2.01 17.24
C GLU A 541 -17.35 -1.54 16.19
N MET A 542 -17.56 -0.36 15.62
CA MET A 542 -16.57 0.26 14.71
C MET A 542 -15.25 0.58 15.41
N GLY A 543 -15.27 0.98 16.68
CA GLY A 543 -14.07 1.17 17.49
C GLY A 543 -13.23 -0.10 17.62
N LYS A 544 -13.87 -1.23 17.94
CA LYS A 544 -13.20 -2.55 17.98
C LYS A 544 -12.66 -2.99 16.63
N ASN A 545 -13.40 -2.75 15.55
CA ASN A 545 -12.96 -3.08 14.19
C ASN A 545 -11.73 -2.26 13.78
N TYR A 546 -11.67 -0.99 14.19
CA TYR A 546 -10.50 -0.13 13.99
C TYR A 546 -9.29 -0.57 14.85
N GLU A 547 -9.52 -1.00 16.09
CA GLU A 547 -8.49 -1.51 16.99
C GLU A 547 -7.86 -2.81 16.45
N MET A 548 -8.68 -3.79 16.02
CA MET A 548 -8.20 -5.01 15.34
C MET A 548 -7.47 -4.71 14.03
N ALA A 549 -7.89 -3.69 13.27
CA ALA A 549 -7.20 -3.27 12.05
C ALA A 549 -5.82 -2.62 12.33
N ILE A 550 -5.66 -1.96 13.49
CA ILE A 550 -4.35 -1.47 13.96
C ILE A 550 -3.45 -2.66 14.35
N GLU A 551 -3.96 -3.64 15.08
CA GLU A 551 -3.19 -4.83 15.47
C GLU A 551 -2.70 -5.61 14.25
N GLU A 552 -3.58 -5.87 13.27
CA GLU A 552 -3.20 -6.55 12.03
C GLU A 552 -2.22 -5.72 11.18
N LYS A 553 -2.36 -4.39 11.14
CA LYS A 553 -1.36 -3.51 10.50
C LYS A 553 0.00 -3.63 11.16
N GLN A 554 0.07 -3.64 12.50
CA GLN A 554 1.33 -3.82 13.23
C GLN A 554 1.94 -5.21 12.97
N ARG A 555 1.10 -6.26 12.87
CA ARG A 555 1.52 -7.62 12.53
C ARG A 555 2.10 -7.71 11.11
N VAL A 556 1.43 -7.10 10.12
CA VAL A 556 1.88 -7.02 8.73
C VAL A 556 3.17 -6.22 8.61
N GLN A 557 3.30 -5.09 9.32
CA GLN A 557 4.52 -4.28 9.30
C GLN A 557 5.71 -5.01 9.95
N SER A 558 5.48 -5.73 11.05
CA SER A 558 6.49 -6.61 11.66
C SER A 558 6.93 -7.75 10.73
N LEU A 559 6.00 -8.29 9.93
CA LEU A 559 6.29 -9.30 8.92
C LEU A 559 7.09 -8.70 7.75
N LEU A 560 6.74 -7.50 7.29
CA LEU A 560 7.44 -6.77 6.22
C LEU A 560 8.90 -6.54 6.61
N GLU A 561 9.18 -6.04 7.81
CA GLU A 561 10.56 -5.89 8.29
C GLU A 561 11.32 -7.23 8.37
N SER A 562 10.63 -8.32 8.69
CA SER A 562 11.26 -9.65 8.72
C SER A 562 11.52 -10.23 7.32
N VAL A 563 10.76 -9.81 6.30
CA VAL A 563 11.02 -10.13 4.89
C VAL A 563 12.16 -9.25 4.36
N GLN A 564 12.13 -7.94 4.63
CA GLN A 564 13.18 -6.98 4.31
C GLN A 564 14.54 -7.48 4.83
N ARG A 565 14.66 -7.76 6.13
CA ARG A 565 15.88 -8.29 6.75
C ARG A 565 16.36 -9.63 6.17
N ARG A 566 15.49 -10.38 5.49
CA ARG A 566 15.82 -11.64 4.81
C ARG A 566 16.27 -11.42 3.37
N ALA A 567 15.69 -10.45 2.66
CA ALA A 567 16.20 -9.98 1.37
C ALA A 567 17.60 -9.39 1.54
N ASP A 568 17.80 -8.45 2.50
CA ASP A 568 19.11 -7.83 2.75
C ASP A 568 20.22 -8.86 3.08
N GLU A 569 19.87 -10.01 3.66
CA GLU A 569 20.82 -11.10 3.96
C GLU A 569 21.06 -12.03 2.76
N LEU A 570 20.04 -12.27 1.93
CA LEU A 570 20.20 -12.98 0.66
C LEU A 570 21.06 -12.19 -0.33
N ASP A 571 20.88 -10.87 -0.39
CA ASP A 571 21.70 -9.98 -1.22
C ASP A 571 23.18 -10.00 -0.77
N ARG A 572 23.46 -9.95 0.54
CA ARG A 572 24.82 -10.17 1.07
C ARG A 572 25.36 -11.56 0.73
N SER A 573 24.51 -12.58 0.75
CA SER A 573 24.90 -13.96 0.40
C SER A 573 25.29 -14.07 -1.08
N LEU A 574 24.52 -13.42 -1.97
CA LEU A 574 24.82 -13.31 -3.40
C LEU A 574 26.08 -12.48 -3.66
N GLU A 575 26.27 -11.36 -2.98
CA GLU A 575 27.49 -10.54 -3.06
C GLU A 575 28.74 -11.38 -2.71
N ILE A 576 28.68 -12.17 -1.63
CA ILE A 576 29.76 -13.08 -1.22
C ILE A 576 29.92 -14.26 -2.19
N ALA A 577 28.84 -14.76 -2.79
CA ALA A 577 28.90 -15.82 -3.80
C ALA A 577 29.54 -15.32 -5.11
N ASN A 578 29.19 -14.11 -5.55
CA ASN A 578 29.76 -13.45 -6.73
C ASN A 578 31.24 -13.17 -6.54
N GLN A 579 31.66 -12.68 -5.36
CA GLN A 579 33.08 -12.50 -5.05
C GLN A 579 33.87 -13.82 -5.13
N LYS A 580 33.30 -14.94 -4.67
CA LYS A 580 33.92 -16.27 -4.82
C LYS A 580 33.93 -16.76 -6.26
N LEU A 581 32.91 -16.42 -7.06
CA LEU A 581 32.87 -16.72 -8.49
C LEU A 581 33.97 -15.95 -9.24
N GLU A 582 34.20 -14.68 -8.90
CA GLU A 582 35.28 -13.85 -9.40
C GLU A 582 36.66 -14.45 -9.04
N GLU A 583 36.86 -14.87 -7.77
CA GLU A 583 38.08 -15.57 -7.33
C GLU A 583 38.31 -16.89 -8.08
N LEU A 584 37.26 -17.69 -8.30
CA LEU A 584 37.33 -18.94 -9.07
C LEU A 584 37.62 -18.70 -10.54
N ASN A 585 37.03 -17.68 -11.17
CA ASN A 585 37.30 -17.29 -12.55
C ASN A 585 38.76 -16.79 -12.71
N ILE A 586 39.26 -16.01 -11.75
CA ILE A 586 40.67 -15.62 -11.67
C ILE A 586 41.59 -16.85 -11.51
N LEU A 587 41.17 -17.89 -10.79
CA LEU A 587 41.91 -19.16 -10.68
C LEU A 587 41.83 -19.99 -11.96
N GLU A 588 40.68 -20.07 -12.63
CA GLU A 588 40.49 -20.79 -13.89
C GLU A 588 41.36 -20.19 -15.01
N ASN A 589 41.37 -18.87 -15.15
CA ASN A 589 42.25 -18.18 -16.10
C ASN A 589 43.72 -18.42 -15.78
N LYS A 590 44.12 -18.41 -14.50
CA LYS A 590 45.48 -18.82 -14.08
C LYS A 590 45.78 -20.30 -14.35
N LEU A 591 44.77 -21.16 -14.51
CA LEU A 591 44.94 -22.58 -14.78
C LEU A 591 45.10 -22.82 -16.28
N LYS A 592 44.28 -22.18 -17.13
CA LYS A 592 44.49 -22.08 -18.60
C LYS A 592 45.88 -21.54 -18.92
N ASP A 593 46.26 -20.43 -18.27
CA ASP A 593 47.59 -19.81 -18.38
C ASP A 593 48.75 -20.72 -17.90
N ARG A 594 48.47 -21.85 -17.25
CA ARG A 594 49.47 -22.91 -16.97
C ARG A 594 49.38 -24.06 -17.95
N ASP A 595 48.19 -24.45 -18.37
CA ASP A 595 48.00 -25.50 -19.37
C ASP A 595 48.62 -25.11 -20.72
N ASP A 596 48.42 -23.88 -21.19
CA ASP A 596 49.08 -23.32 -22.38
C ASP A 596 50.61 -23.44 -22.30
N LYS A 597 51.18 -23.18 -21.10
CA LYS A 597 52.62 -23.28 -20.84
C LYS A 597 53.09 -24.73 -20.74
N CYS A 598 52.26 -25.64 -20.24
CA CYS A 598 52.51 -27.08 -20.28
C CYS A 598 52.48 -27.62 -21.71
N GLN A 599 51.52 -27.21 -22.53
CA GLN A 599 51.44 -27.56 -23.95
C GLN A 599 52.66 -27.00 -24.73
N GLU A 600 53.06 -25.76 -24.48
CA GLU A 600 54.25 -25.15 -25.11
C GLU A 600 55.55 -25.90 -24.71
N LEU A 601 55.69 -26.29 -23.43
CA LEU A 601 56.81 -27.11 -22.96
C LEU A 601 56.79 -28.52 -23.55
N GLN A 602 55.61 -29.14 -23.69
CA GLN A 602 55.46 -30.48 -24.27
C GLN A 602 55.76 -30.48 -25.77
N ALA A 603 55.40 -29.41 -26.50
CA ALA A 603 55.82 -29.19 -27.88
C ALA A 603 57.34 -29.04 -28.00
N LYS A 604 57.98 -28.24 -27.11
CA LYS A 604 59.44 -28.10 -27.04
C LYS A 604 60.15 -29.44 -26.75
N ILE A 605 59.60 -30.26 -25.84
CA ILE A 605 60.11 -31.61 -25.56
C ILE A 605 60.02 -32.48 -26.82
N SER A 606 58.88 -32.51 -27.51
CA SER A 606 58.72 -33.32 -28.74
C SER A 606 59.68 -32.89 -29.88
N ILE A 607 60.03 -31.60 -29.98
CA ILE A 607 61.06 -31.10 -30.90
C ILE A 607 62.44 -31.59 -30.47
N LEU A 608 62.80 -31.43 -29.20
CA LEU A 608 64.10 -31.88 -28.66
C LEU A 608 64.27 -33.41 -28.73
N GLU A 609 63.20 -34.18 -28.59
CA GLU A 609 63.22 -35.63 -28.79
C GLU A 609 63.52 -36.00 -30.25
N LYS A 610 62.87 -35.33 -31.21
CA LYS A 610 63.17 -35.49 -32.65
C LYS A 610 64.60 -35.10 -32.96
N ASP A 611 65.12 -33.99 -32.42
CA ASP A 611 66.50 -33.56 -32.65
C ASP A 611 67.53 -34.49 -31.99
N LYS A 612 67.21 -35.06 -30.83
CA LYS A 612 67.99 -36.13 -30.20
C LYS A 612 67.99 -37.40 -31.06
N ASP A 613 66.86 -37.79 -31.67
CA ASP A 613 66.79 -38.94 -32.59
C ASP A 613 67.43 -38.66 -33.96
N ASN A 614 67.46 -37.39 -34.41
CA ASN A 614 68.25 -36.95 -35.56
C ASN A 614 69.75 -37.13 -35.27
N ALA A 615 70.22 -36.58 -34.14
CA ALA A 615 71.61 -36.68 -33.72
C ALA A 615 72.06 -38.14 -33.49
N ILE A 616 71.20 -39.01 -32.93
CA ILE A 616 71.50 -40.44 -32.79
C ILE A 616 71.68 -41.11 -34.17
N ARG A 617 70.83 -40.79 -35.15
CA ARG A 617 70.96 -41.33 -36.52
C ARG A 617 72.23 -40.83 -37.21
N ASP A 618 72.61 -39.57 -37.02
CA ASP A 618 73.85 -39.04 -37.61
C ASP A 618 75.10 -39.58 -36.91
N VAL A 619 75.07 -39.78 -35.59
CA VAL A 619 76.12 -40.52 -34.86
C VAL A 619 76.24 -41.97 -35.35
N HIS A 620 75.13 -42.63 -35.71
CA HIS A 620 75.16 -43.98 -36.27
C HIS A 620 75.84 -44.01 -37.65
N LYS A 621 75.48 -43.10 -38.57
CA LYS A 621 76.15 -42.96 -39.88
C LYS A 621 77.64 -42.69 -39.72
N CYS A 622 78.03 -41.85 -38.76
CA CYS A 622 79.43 -41.56 -38.47
C CYS A 622 80.19 -42.80 -37.96
N ARG A 623 79.54 -43.70 -37.20
CA ARG A 623 80.15 -44.99 -36.83
C ARG A 623 80.31 -45.91 -38.03
N GLU A 624 79.27 -46.07 -38.86
CA GLU A 624 79.33 -46.88 -40.07
C GLU A 624 80.47 -46.42 -41.00
N LEU A 625 80.61 -45.10 -41.19
CA LEU A 625 81.71 -44.51 -41.96
C LEU A 625 83.09 -44.72 -41.32
N ILE A 626 83.19 -44.75 -39.98
CA ILE A 626 84.45 -45.07 -39.28
C ILE A 626 84.78 -46.55 -39.46
N GLU A 627 83.82 -47.46 -39.27
CA GLU A 627 84.01 -48.90 -39.48
C GLU A 627 84.41 -49.22 -40.93
N GLU A 628 83.83 -48.52 -41.93
CA GLU A 628 84.30 -48.58 -43.32
C GLU A 628 85.76 -48.09 -43.49
N LYS A 629 86.17 -47.03 -42.79
CA LYS A 629 87.56 -46.52 -42.86
C LYS A 629 88.53 -47.45 -42.14
N ASP A 630 88.18 -48.03 -41.01
CA ASP A 630 89.01 -48.99 -40.29
C ASP A 630 89.21 -50.26 -41.12
N VAL A 631 88.14 -50.79 -41.72
CA VAL A 631 88.24 -51.93 -42.67
C VAL A 631 89.04 -51.58 -43.94
N ALA A 632 89.05 -50.32 -44.38
CA ALA A 632 89.91 -49.86 -45.49
C ALA A 632 91.37 -49.69 -45.06
N LEU A 633 91.62 -49.20 -43.84
CA LEU A 633 92.94 -49.08 -43.24
C LEU A 633 93.56 -50.46 -43.05
N ASP A 634 92.85 -51.42 -42.45
CA ASP A 634 93.30 -52.81 -42.28
C ASP A 634 93.71 -53.44 -43.61
N LYS A 635 92.92 -53.25 -44.67
CA LYS A 635 93.28 -53.71 -46.03
C LYS A 635 94.58 -53.06 -46.51
N SER A 636 94.75 -51.76 -46.31
CA SER A 636 95.98 -51.05 -46.69
C SER A 636 97.19 -51.54 -45.89
N THR A 637 97.07 -51.71 -44.57
CA THR A 637 98.10 -52.26 -43.67
C THR A 637 98.52 -53.66 -44.10
N ASN A 638 97.55 -54.55 -44.40
CA ASN A 638 97.83 -55.89 -44.92
C ASN A 638 98.58 -55.83 -46.27
N THR A 639 98.26 -54.90 -47.17
CA THR A 639 99.03 -54.73 -48.41
C THR A 639 100.44 -54.16 -48.18
N ILE A 640 100.62 -53.28 -47.19
CA ILE A 640 101.93 -52.76 -46.80
C ILE A 640 102.79 -53.89 -46.23
N GLU A 641 102.27 -54.68 -45.28
CA GLU A 641 102.98 -55.85 -44.74
C GLU A 641 103.41 -56.85 -45.82
N LEU A 642 102.58 -57.08 -46.85
CA LEU A 642 102.92 -57.96 -47.97
C LEU A 642 104.02 -57.37 -48.85
N LEU A 643 104.02 -56.05 -49.07
CA LEU A 643 105.07 -55.34 -49.80
C LEU A 643 106.39 -55.31 -49.00
N GLU A 644 106.34 -55.08 -47.69
CA GLU A 644 107.51 -55.14 -46.79
C GLU A 644 108.14 -56.54 -46.79
N LYS A 645 107.33 -57.60 -46.67
CA LYS A 645 107.81 -58.99 -46.80
C LYS A 645 108.47 -59.25 -48.16
N LYS A 646 107.89 -58.73 -49.25
CA LYS A 646 108.48 -58.83 -50.60
C LYS A 646 109.76 -58.01 -50.77
N ILE A 647 109.89 -56.86 -50.09
CA ILE A 647 111.12 -56.07 -50.02
C ILE A 647 112.21 -56.87 -49.29
N CYS A 648 111.94 -57.42 -48.11
CA CYS A 648 112.92 -58.22 -47.37
C CYS A 648 113.34 -59.51 -48.12
N GLU A 649 112.46 -60.11 -48.92
CA GLU A 649 112.84 -61.19 -49.83
C GLU A 649 113.85 -60.72 -50.90
N LEU A 650 113.62 -59.55 -51.50
CA LEU A 650 114.50 -58.95 -52.52
C LEU A 650 115.83 -58.44 -51.93
N GLU A 651 115.81 -57.87 -50.71
CA GLU A 651 117.01 -57.49 -49.96
C GLU A 651 117.88 -58.73 -49.69
N ARG A 652 117.28 -59.83 -49.25
CA ARG A 652 117.98 -61.11 -49.05
C ARG A 652 118.51 -61.69 -50.37
N GLU A 653 117.80 -61.57 -51.48
CA GLU A 653 118.29 -61.97 -52.82
C GLU A 653 119.46 -61.09 -53.29
N PHE A 654 119.43 -59.79 -52.98
CA PHE A 654 120.53 -58.86 -53.22
C PHE A 654 121.75 -59.18 -52.34
N GLU A 655 121.58 -59.45 -51.04
CA GLU A 655 122.67 -59.89 -50.15
C GLU A 655 123.34 -61.17 -50.65
N ASN A 656 122.57 -62.17 -51.06
CA ASN A 656 123.12 -63.40 -51.65
C ASN A 656 123.90 -63.11 -52.94
N SER A 657 123.43 -62.17 -53.78
CA SER A 657 124.13 -61.73 -54.99
C SER A 657 125.44 -61.02 -54.66
N VAL A 658 125.46 -60.16 -53.63
CA VAL A 658 126.68 -59.48 -53.12
C VAL A 658 127.69 -60.49 -52.57
N LEU A 659 127.23 -61.49 -51.80
CA LEU A 659 128.09 -62.58 -51.31
C LEU A 659 128.65 -63.46 -52.43
N GLN A 660 127.92 -63.62 -53.54
CA GLN A 660 128.42 -64.30 -54.73
C GLN A 660 129.48 -63.46 -55.46
N ILE A 661 129.29 -62.14 -55.53
CA ILE A 661 130.28 -61.20 -56.11
C ILE A 661 131.58 -61.17 -55.29
N THR A 662 131.51 -61.07 -53.95
CA THR A 662 132.73 -61.06 -53.12
C THR A 662 133.48 -62.39 -53.22
N ARG A 663 132.76 -63.53 -53.28
CA ARG A 663 133.39 -64.84 -53.51
C ARG A 663 134.10 -64.94 -54.87
N LEU A 664 133.55 -64.32 -55.92
CA LEU A 664 134.22 -64.24 -57.23
C LEU A 664 135.48 -63.36 -57.17
N GLN A 665 135.43 -62.23 -56.47
CA GLN A 665 136.60 -61.37 -56.24
C GLN A 665 137.71 -62.06 -55.42
N GLU A 666 137.34 -62.93 -54.49
CA GLU A 666 138.29 -63.76 -53.72
C GLU A 666 139.03 -64.76 -54.63
N ILE A 667 138.29 -65.41 -55.54
CA ILE A 667 138.84 -66.32 -56.55
C ILE A 667 139.76 -65.55 -57.51
N GLU A 668 139.33 -64.40 -58.02
CA GLU A 668 140.12 -63.53 -58.91
C GLU A 668 141.43 -63.06 -58.24
N ARG A 669 141.39 -62.70 -56.95
CA ARG A 669 142.58 -62.38 -56.15
C ARG A 669 143.51 -63.59 -56.06
N SER A 670 142.97 -64.78 -55.77
CA SER A 670 143.79 -66.00 -55.66
C SER A 670 144.46 -66.40 -56.99
N SER A 671 143.81 -66.17 -58.14
CA SER A 671 144.42 -66.39 -59.46
C SER A 671 145.64 -65.48 -59.66
N LYS A 672 145.49 -64.18 -59.42
CA LYS A 672 146.58 -63.20 -59.55
C LYS A 672 147.75 -63.48 -58.61
N GLU A 673 147.49 -64.08 -57.45
CA GLU A 673 148.54 -64.59 -56.55
C GLU A 673 149.29 -65.82 -57.10
N MET A 674 148.64 -66.67 -57.88
CA MET A 674 149.29 -67.79 -58.57
C MET A 674 150.09 -67.32 -59.79
N ASP A 675 149.53 -66.40 -60.57
CA ASP A 675 150.20 -65.77 -61.72
C ASP A 675 151.49 -65.05 -61.30
N SER A 676 151.46 -64.32 -60.17
CA SER A 676 152.66 -63.65 -59.65
C SER A 676 153.74 -64.62 -59.15
N ARG A 677 153.37 -65.79 -58.62
CA ARG A 677 154.33 -66.85 -58.25
C ARG A 677 154.97 -67.49 -59.49
N ALA A 678 154.17 -67.80 -60.51
CA ALA A 678 154.66 -68.33 -61.79
C ALA A 678 155.64 -67.37 -62.50
N ALA A 679 155.45 -66.05 -62.37
CA ALA A 679 156.38 -65.05 -62.87
C ALA A 679 157.74 -65.07 -62.13
N ILE A 680 157.73 -65.18 -60.79
CA ILE A 680 158.95 -65.26 -59.96
C ILE A 680 159.74 -66.55 -60.24
N ASP A 681 159.04 -67.69 -60.37
CA ASP A 681 159.67 -68.97 -60.68
C ASP A 681 160.35 -68.96 -62.06
N LYS A 682 159.83 -68.18 -63.01
CA LYS A 682 160.46 -67.97 -64.33
C LYS A 682 161.72 -67.11 -64.23
N GLU A 683 161.68 -66.00 -63.49
CA GLU A 683 162.83 -65.07 -63.33
C GLU A 683 164.01 -65.74 -62.58
N THR A 684 163.73 -66.63 -61.63
CA THR A 684 164.77 -67.42 -60.94
C THR A 684 165.40 -68.50 -61.83
N LEU A 685 164.67 -69.04 -62.82
CA LEU A 685 165.24 -69.96 -63.81
C LEU A 685 166.17 -69.25 -64.81
N GLU A 686 165.79 -68.06 -65.30
CA GLU A 686 166.61 -67.29 -66.25
C GLU A 686 167.95 -66.85 -65.62
N THR A 687 167.94 -66.42 -64.35
CA THR A 687 169.17 -66.04 -63.62
C THR A 687 170.11 -67.23 -63.35
N LEU A 688 169.58 -68.44 -63.10
CA LEU A 688 170.41 -69.65 -62.94
C LEU A 688 171.09 -70.09 -64.26
N GLN A 689 170.44 -69.93 -65.41
CA GLN A 689 171.05 -70.24 -66.71
C GLN A 689 172.24 -69.30 -67.01
N SER A 690 172.13 -68.01 -66.70
CA SER A 690 173.20 -67.03 -66.91
C SER A 690 174.49 -67.40 -66.16
N ASN A 691 174.38 -67.80 -64.89
CA ASN A 691 175.53 -68.13 -64.05
C ASN A 691 176.30 -69.38 -64.54
N LEU A 692 175.59 -70.38 -65.07
CA LEU A 692 176.21 -71.60 -65.60
C LEU A 692 177.06 -71.35 -66.87
N ILE A 693 176.68 -70.35 -67.66
CA ILE A 693 177.42 -69.95 -68.87
C ILE A 693 178.71 -69.21 -68.50
N ALA A 694 178.70 -68.39 -67.45
CA ALA A 694 179.88 -67.64 -66.99
C ALA A 694 181.03 -68.56 -66.50
N GLU A 695 180.72 -69.55 -65.64
CA GLU A 695 181.68 -70.55 -65.15
C GLU A 695 182.38 -71.33 -66.28
N LYS A 696 181.59 -71.71 -67.30
CA LYS A 696 182.08 -72.48 -68.45
C LYS A 696 183.06 -71.69 -69.32
N MET A 697 182.94 -70.36 -69.37
CA MET A 697 183.86 -69.51 -70.15
C MET A 697 185.20 -69.28 -69.43
N ASN A 698 185.18 -69.10 -68.11
CA ASN A 698 186.41 -68.91 -67.31
C ASN A 698 187.36 -70.11 -67.42
N THR A 699 186.84 -71.34 -67.37
CA THR A 699 187.64 -72.57 -67.41
C THR A 699 188.34 -72.80 -68.76
N GLN A 700 187.74 -72.41 -69.89
CA GLN A 700 188.38 -72.53 -71.21
C GLN A 700 189.40 -71.41 -71.50
N GLN A 701 189.20 -70.21 -70.94
CA GLN A 701 190.15 -69.11 -71.10
C GLN A 701 191.47 -69.37 -70.35
N LEU A 702 191.41 -69.96 -69.16
CA LEU A 702 192.60 -70.34 -68.39
C LEU A 702 193.51 -71.32 -69.14
N GLN A 703 192.90 -72.30 -69.82
CA GLN A 703 193.63 -73.33 -70.57
C GLN A 703 194.28 -72.80 -71.85
N THR A 704 193.69 -71.79 -72.49
CA THR A 704 194.19 -71.21 -73.76
C THR A 704 195.31 -70.17 -73.54
N ALA A 705 195.43 -69.61 -72.33
CA ALA A 705 196.47 -68.63 -71.99
C ALA A 705 197.87 -69.26 -71.81
N LEU A 706 197.94 -70.54 -71.44
CA LEU A 706 199.19 -71.26 -71.13
C LEU A 706 200.05 -71.59 -72.36
N GLU A 707 199.46 -71.81 -73.53
CA GLU A 707 200.21 -72.21 -74.74
C GLU A 707 200.78 -71.04 -75.56
N LYS A 708 200.23 -69.82 -75.40
CA LYS A 708 200.56 -68.68 -76.28
C LYS A 708 201.68 -67.75 -75.77
N LEU A 709 202.34 -68.10 -74.65
CA LEU A 709 203.41 -67.29 -74.04
C LEU A 709 204.78 -67.98 -73.94
N GLY A 710 204.95 -69.18 -74.50
CA GLY A 710 206.25 -69.67 -74.98
C GLY A 710 207.37 -69.90 -73.96
N LEU A 711 207.06 -70.11 -72.68
CA LEU A 711 208.03 -70.37 -71.61
C LEU A 711 207.88 -71.81 -71.08
N ASN A 712 208.91 -72.64 -71.22
CA ASN A 712 208.83 -74.07 -70.92
C ASN A 712 209.68 -74.46 -69.69
N VAL A 713 209.00 -74.56 -68.54
CA VAL A 713 209.39 -75.21 -67.26
C VAL A 713 210.68 -74.77 -66.53
N GLU A 714 211.85 -74.66 -67.17
CA GLU A 714 213.15 -74.79 -66.46
C GLU A 714 213.98 -73.51 -66.23
N THR A 715 213.48 -72.31 -66.59
CA THR A 715 214.28 -71.04 -66.48
C THR A 715 213.70 -69.96 -65.55
N LEU A 716 212.78 -70.30 -64.64
CA LEU A 716 212.31 -69.41 -63.57
C LEU A 716 212.57 -69.93 -62.15
N LEU A 717 213.64 -70.72 -61.98
CA LEU A 717 214.26 -71.01 -60.68
C LEU A 717 215.56 -70.20 -60.49
N SER A 718 215.49 -68.87 -60.58
CA SER A 718 216.45 -67.98 -59.93
C SER A 718 216.03 -66.50 -59.91
N LEU A 719 216.33 -65.84 -58.76
CA LEU A 719 216.37 -64.39 -58.51
C LEU A 719 215.06 -63.60 -58.34
N ALA A 720 215.20 -62.56 -57.51
CA ALA A 720 214.28 -61.49 -57.11
C ALA A 720 215.17 -60.34 -56.56
N PRO A 721 214.65 -59.14 -56.19
CA PRO A 721 213.29 -58.62 -56.33
C PRO A 721 213.25 -57.25 -57.08
N GLU A 722 212.06 -56.61 -57.08
CA GLU A 722 211.81 -55.16 -57.26
C GLU A 722 212.06 -54.45 -58.62
N ASN A 723 211.13 -53.53 -58.94
CA ASN A 723 211.21 -52.38 -59.87
C ASN A 723 211.46 -52.58 -61.38
N ILE A 724 210.36 -52.52 -62.14
CA ILE A 724 210.11 -51.83 -63.44
C ILE A 724 208.55 -51.82 -63.50
N SER A 725 207.80 -50.77 -63.17
CA SER A 725 207.93 -49.31 -63.34
C SER A 725 207.98 -48.86 -64.81
N GLU A 726 207.16 -47.87 -65.15
CA GLU A 726 207.04 -47.21 -66.46
C GLU A 726 206.88 -48.12 -67.69
N ARG A 727 205.66 -48.19 -68.26
CA ARG A 727 205.35 -47.50 -69.54
C ARG A 727 203.91 -47.70 -70.05
N LEU A 728 203.32 -46.57 -70.43
CA LEU A 728 202.42 -46.36 -71.59
C LEU A 728 201.05 -47.08 -71.56
N VAL A 729 199.88 -46.42 -71.66
CA VAL A 729 199.53 -45.10 -72.24
C VAL A 729 199.95 -44.96 -73.70
N ASN A 730 199.13 -45.46 -74.62
CA ASN A 730 198.71 -44.77 -75.86
C ASN A 730 197.73 -45.62 -76.71
N LEU A 731 196.57 -45.03 -77.01
CA LEU A 731 196.02 -44.71 -78.35
C LEU A 731 196.50 -45.47 -79.62
N PRO A 732 195.70 -45.51 -80.72
CA PRO A 732 194.32 -45.00 -80.91
C PRO A 732 193.35 -45.98 -81.61
N GLU A 733 192.05 -45.70 -81.57
CA GLU A 733 191.31 -45.35 -82.81
C GLU A 733 190.02 -44.58 -82.47
N VAL A 734 189.72 -43.54 -83.27
CA VAL A 734 188.57 -42.65 -83.14
C VAL A 734 188.00 -42.44 -84.55
N VAL A 735 186.71 -42.13 -84.65
CA VAL A 735 185.98 -41.77 -85.88
C VAL A 735 185.63 -42.94 -86.81
N GLN A 736 184.44 -43.53 -86.59
CA GLN A 736 183.45 -43.69 -87.66
C GLN A 736 182.03 -43.98 -87.11
N HIS A 737 181.02 -43.67 -87.93
CA HIS A 737 179.60 -44.03 -87.74
C HIS A 737 178.92 -43.52 -86.45
N ILE A 738 179.10 -42.24 -86.09
CA ILE A 738 178.16 -41.18 -86.56
C ILE A 738 177.91 -41.18 -88.08
N ASN A 739 176.64 -41.00 -88.48
CA ASN A 739 176.08 -40.97 -89.84
C ASN A 739 175.61 -42.31 -90.44
N LYS A 740 174.42 -42.76 -90.00
CA LYS A 740 173.24 -43.05 -90.85
C LYS A 740 172.03 -43.21 -89.91
N LEU A 741 171.29 -42.16 -89.57
CA LEU A 741 170.51 -41.20 -90.39
C LEU A 741 169.30 -41.85 -91.09
N ILE A 742 168.12 -41.48 -90.59
CA ILE A 742 167.04 -40.76 -91.30
C ILE A 742 166.53 -41.39 -92.62
N ALA A 743 165.25 -41.76 -92.62
CA ALA A 743 164.21 -41.22 -93.52
C ALA A 743 162.81 -41.75 -93.14
N ASN A 744 161.81 -40.85 -93.15
CA ASN A 744 160.52 -40.87 -93.87
C ASN A 744 159.74 -42.22 -94.07
N ILE A 745 158.41 -42.26 -94.18
CA ILE A 745 157.48 -41.23 -94.67
C ILE A 745 156.04 -41.36 -94.10
N GLU A 746 155.21 -40.43 -94.54
CA GLU A 746 153.84 -40.07 -94.14
C GLU A 746 152.73 -41.15 -94.27
N SER A 747 151.62 -40.86 -93.57
CA SER A 747 150.21 -40.97 -94.04
C SER A 747 149.32 -42.21 -93.77
N ASN A 748 148.22 -41.90 -93.06
CA ASN A 748 146.81 -42.25 -93.34
C ASN A 748 146.22 -43.69 -93.21
N GLN A 749 145.17 -43.72 -92.38
CA GLN A 749 143.85 -44.35 -92.57
C GLN A 749 143.58 -45.84 -92.21
N LYS A 750 142.91 -45.96 -91.06
CA LYS A 750 141.53 -46.48 -90.88
C LYS A 750 141.26 -47.97 -90.57
N ASN A 751 140.18 -48.09 -89.78
CA ASN A 751 139.21 -49.17 -89.62
C ASN A 751 139.54 -50.36 -88.69
N ASN A 752 138.58 -50.61 -87.80
CA ASN A 752 138.01 -51.88 -87.31
C ASN A 752 138.94 -52.98 -86.74
N GLU A 753 138.54 -53.81 -85.79
CA GLU A 753 137.52 -53.85 -84.72
C GLU A 753 137.38 -55.35 -84.35
N ASN A 754 137.20 -55.64 -83.06
CA ASN A 754 136.60 -56.85 -82.49
C ASN A 754 137.36 -58.20 -82.48
N VAL A 755 137.06 -58.95 -81.40
CA VAL A 755 137.34 -60.37 -81.08
C VAL A 755 138.84 -60.69 -80.85
N PRO A 756 139.20 -61.32 -79.72
CA PRO A 756 139.16 -62.79 -79.52
C PRO A 756 137.96 -63.21 -78.62
N GLU A 757 137.57 -64.49 -78.48
CA GLU A 757 138.36 -65.66 -78.05
C GLU A 757 138.05 -66.99 -78.78
N THR A 758 139.14 -67.76 -78.99
CA THR A 758 139.34 -69.24 -78.93
C THR A 758 138.33 -70.21 -79.63
N GLU A 759 138.61 -71.51 -79.87
CA GLU A 759 139.69 -72.40 -79.40
C GLU A 759 139.93 -73.60 -80.33
N ASN A 760 141.20 -73.97 -80.58
CA ASN A 760 141.74 -75.30 -81.00
C ASN A 760 141.13 -76.03 -82.24
N ASP A 761 141.75 -77.05 -82.86
CA ASP A 761 142.83 -77.94 -82.44
C ASP A 761 143.63 -78.58 -83.62
N ASN A 762 144.92 -78.90 -83.42
CA ASN A 762 145.78 -79.94 -84.06
C ASN A 762 145.85 -80.18 -85.61
N SER A 763 146.95 -80.66 -86.24
CA SER A 763 148.41 -80.52 -86.01
C SER A 763 149.30 -81.06 -87.18
N ASN A 764 150.38 -80.31 -87.51
CA ASN A 764 151.73 -80.69 -87.99
C ASN A 764 152.09 -81.44 -89.31
N TYR A 765 153.20 -80.92 -89.89
CA TYR A 765 154.34 -81.52 -90.63
C TYR A 765 154.41 -81.64 -92.19
N ASP A 766 155.27 -80.76 -92.75
CA ASP A 766 156.41 -80.98 -93.68
C ASP A 766 156.27 -81.48 -95.14
N ASP A 767 156.53 -80.59 -96.12
CA ASP A 767 157.84 -80.43 -96.83
C ASP A 767 157.74 -80.07 -98.34
N ALA A 768 158.69 -79.24 -98.79
CA ALA A 768 159.23 -79.08 -100.17
C ALA A 768 158.30 -78.69 -101.37
N PRO A 769 158.87 -78.21 -102.50
CA PRO A 769 158.12 -77.37 -103.46
C PRO A 769 158.17 -77.80 -104.96
N LEU A 770 157.51 -77.00 -105.80
CA LEU A 770 157.67 -76.88 -107.27
C LEU A 770 157.23 -78.07 -108.16
N LYS A 771 156.05 -77.95 -108.80
CA LYS A 771 155.84 -77.65 -110.25
C LYS A 771 154.42 -78.05 -110.72
N GLU A 772 153.58 -77.18 -111.27
CA GLU A 772 153.68 -76.27 -112.45
C GLU A 772 153.01 -76.88 -113.71
N HIS A 773 151.99 -76.17 -114.23
CA HIS A 773 151.48 -76.21 -115.61
C HIS A 773 150.61 -77.37 -116.14
N LEU A 774 149.74 -77.98 -115.31
CA LEU A 774 148.57 -78.76 -115.82
C LEU A 774 147.22 -78.45 -115.14
N GLN A 775 147.21 -77.69 -114.03
CA GLN A 775 146.00 -77.51 -113.20
C GLN A 775 145.05 -76.40 -113.69
N GLU A 776 145.57 -75.43 -114.45
CA GLU A 776 144.94 -74.12 -114.71
C GLU A 776 143.61 -74.17 -115.49
N ILE A 777 143.34 -75.26 -116.20
CA ILE A 777 142.10 -75.47 -116.97
C ILE A 777 140.93 -75.91 -116.07
N ILE A 778 141.21 -76.57 -114.94
CA ILE A 778 140.16 -77.15 -114.07
C ILE A 778 139.53 -76.08 -113.17
N ASP A 779 140.31 -75.12 -112.68
CA ASP A 779 139.83 -74.14 -111.69
C ASP A 779 138.87 -73.08 -112.28
N ASN A 780 138.88 -72.86 -113.60
CA ASN A 780 137.93 -71.93 -114.22
C ASN A 780 136.49 -72.47 -114.26
N LEU A 781 136.29 -73.78 -114.36
CA LEU A 781 134.94 -74.38 -114.31
C LEU A 781 134.35 -74.44 -112.89
N LYS A 782 135.19 -74.50 -111.85
CA LYS A 782 134.71 -74.41 -110.45
C LYS A 782 134.14 -73.03 -110.12
N LYS A 783 134.84 -71.96 -110.52
CA LYS A 783 134.45 -70.57 -110.23
C LYS A 783 133.06 -70.21 -110.74
N GLU A 784 132.61 -70.77 -111.86
CA GLU A 784 131.25 -70.55 -112.35
C GLU A 784 130.19 -71.19 -111.44
N MET A 785 130.45 -72.41 -110.94
CA MET A 785 129.55 -73.14 -110.03
C MET A 785 129.37 -72.40 -108.70
N ASP A 786 130.48 -71.94 -108.10
CA ASP A 786 130.46 -71.17 -106.85
C ASP A 786 129.66 -69.85 -107.03
N SER A 787 129.78 -69.21 -108.20
CA SER A 787 129.06 -67.96 -108.51
C SER A 787 127.53 -68.11 -108.55
N LEU A 788 127.01 -69.31 -108.86
CA LEU A 788 125.58 -69.59 -108.87
C LEU A 788 125.07 -69.94 -107.47
N GLN A 789 125.85 -70.67 -106.66
CA GLN A 789 125.48 -70.96 -105.27
C GLN A 789 125.36 -69.67 -104.44
N ILE A 790 126.25 -68.70 -104.65
CA ILE A 790 126.18 -67.38 -103.99
C ILE A 790 124.89 -66.63 -104.38
N LYS A 791 124.45 -66.70 -105.65
CA LYS A 791 123.20 -66.07 -106.13
C LYS A 791 121.95 -66.74 -105.56
N LEU A 792 121.97 -68.06 -105.38
CA LEU A 792 120.86 -68.77 -104.72
C LEU A 792 120.76 -68.36 -103.25
N ASN A 793 121.88 -68.35 -102.53
CA ASN A 793 121.92 -67.97 -101.11
C ASN A 793 121.49 -66.51 -100.89
N THR A 794 121.87 -65.57 -101.76
CA THR A 794 121.43 -64.17 -101.65
C THR A 794 119.97 -63.96 -102.04
N SER A 795 119.41 -64.76 -102.95
CA SER A 795 117.97 -64.76 -103.22
C SER A 795 117.16 -65.30 -102.04
N GLN A 796 117.70 -66.28 -101.30
CA GLN A 796 117.07 -66.84 -100.10
C GLN A 796 117.03 -65.80 -98.97
N THR A 797 118.16 -65.17 -98.64
CA THR A 797 118.20 -64.17 -97.56
C THR A 797 117.33 -62.94 -97.85
N THR A 798 117.16 -62.53 -99.11
CA THR A 798 116.20 -61.47 -99.46
C THR A 798 114.74 -61.88 -99.26
N ALA A 799 114.39 -63.15 -99.41
CA ALA A 799 113.04 -63.64 -99.10
C ALA A 799 112.79 -63.68 -97.58
N ASP A 800 113.79 -64.12 -96.81
CA ASP A 800 113.69 -64.18 -95.34
C ASP A 800 113.55 -62.79 -94.71
N VAL A 801 114.27 -61.78 -95.23
CA VAL A 801 114.12 -60.36 -94.82
C VAL A 801 112.73 -59.81 -95.14
N LEU A 802 112.17 -60.11 -96.31
CA LEU A 802 110.81 -59.67 -96.68
C LEU A 802 109.73 -60.32 -95.79
N LEU A 803 109.92 -61.57 -95.36
CA LEU A 803 109.04 -62.21 -94.37
C LEU A 803 109.16 -61.55 -92.99
N GLU A 804 110.35 -61.13 -92.58
CA GLU A 804 110.55 -60.39 -91.32
C GLU A 804 109.90 -58.99 -91.37
N GLU A 805 110.00 -58.28 -92.50
CA GLU A 805 109.28 -57.01 -92.71
C GLU A 805 107.76 -57.21 -92.73
N GLN A 806 107.25 -58.26 -93.38
CA GLN A 806 105.83 -58.59 -93.38
C GLN A 806 105.32 -58.89 -91.96
N ALA A 807 106.09 -59.61 -91.15
CA ALA A 807 105.76 -59.86 -89.74
C ALA A 807 105.74 -58.55 -88.91
N LYS A 808 106.75 -57.69 -89.08
CA LYS A 808 106.81 -56.36 -88.41
C LYS A 808 105.61 -55.48 -88.79
N LEU A 809 105.22 -55.48 -90.07
CA LEU A 809 104.04 -54.76 -90.56
C LEU A 809 102.73 -55.35 -90.00
N GLN A 810 102.62 -56.68 -89.91
CA GLN A 810 101.43 -57.31 -89.33
C GLN A 810 101.27 -57.00 -87.84
N VAL A 811 102.37 -56.97 -87.07
CA VAL A 811 102.39 -56.54 -85.67
C VAL A 811 102.02 -55.06 -85.53
N SER A 812 102.50 -54.18 -86.43
CA SER A 812 102.15 -52.76 -86.38
C SER A 812 100.67 -52.51 -86.72
N VAL A 813 100.11 -53.23 -87.70
CA VAL A 813 98.68 -53.21 -88.03
C VAL A 813 97.83 -53.67 -86.84
N THR A 814 98.15 -54.80 -86.20
CA THR A 814 97.39 -55.26 -85.01
C THR A 814 97.51 -54.30 -83.83
N THR A 815 98.66 -53.64 -83.67
CA THR A 815 98.89 -52.62 -82.62
C THR A 815 98.13 -51.32 -82.89
N LEU A 816 97.98 -50.92 -84.15
CA LEU A 816 97.13 -49.78 -84.54
C LEU A 816 95.64 -50.14 -84.39
N GLN A 817 95.26 -51.38 -84.72
CA GLN A 817 93.89 -51.86 -84.59
C GLN A 817 93.45 -51.93 -83.11
N SER A 818 94.30 -52.42 -82.20
CA SER A 818 94.01 -52.44 -80.76
C SER A 818 93.93 -51.04 -80.16
N LYS A 819 94.84 -50.13 -80.55
CA LYS A 819 94.75 -48.69 -80.21
C LYS A 819 93.45 -48.06 -80.69
N ASN A 820 93.02 -48.36 -81.92
CA ASN A 820 91.77 -47.85 -82.48
C ASN A 820 90.55 -48.38 -81.70
N THR A 821 90.50 -49.68 -81.36
CA THR A 821 89.43 -50.21 -80.50
C THR A 821 89.41 -49.60 -79.10
N SER A 822 90.58 -49.30 -78.52
CA SER A 822 90.68 -48.62 -77.22
C SER A 822 90.18 -47.17 -77.29
N LEU A 823 90.58 -46.42 -78.33
CA LEU A 823 90.11 -45.06 -78.57
C LEU A 823 88.59 -45.01 -78.79
N ASN A 824 88.03 -45.98 -79.53
CA ASN A 824 86.60 -46.05 -79.81
C ASN A 824 85.79 -46.41 -78.54
N ALA A 825 86.34 -47.25 -77.66
CA ALA A 825 85.76 -47.51 -76.34
C ALA A 825 85.77 -46.25 -75.45
N GLN A 826 86.87 -45.48 -75.45
CA GLN A 826 86.95 -44.20 -74.75
C GLN A 826 85.95 -43.17 -75.31
N HIS A 827 85.83 -43.06 -76.64
CA HIS A 827 84.82 -42.21 -77.29
C HIS A 827 83.40 -42.60 -76.85
N THR A 828 83.08 -43.89 -76.83
CA THR A 828 81.77 -44.40 -76.42
C THR A 828 81.47 -44.09 -74.94
N ALA A 829 82.46 -44.24 -74.06
CA ALA A 829 82.34 -43.89 -72.65
C ALA A 829 82.14 -42.38 -72.42
N LEU A 830 82.89 -41.53 -73.13
CA LEU A 830 82.72 -40.07 -73.09
C LEU A 830 81.37 -39.62 -73.67
N GLN A 831 80.87 -40.30 -74.70
CA GLN A 831 79.56 -40.02 -75.27
C GLN A 831 78.42 -40.39 -74.30
N LEU A 832 78.54 -41.51 -73.58
CA LEU A 832 77.61 -41.87 -72.50
C LEU A 832 77.66 -40.88 -71.34
N ALA A 833 78.85 -40.51 -70.85
CA ALA A 833 79.01 -39.53 -69.79
C ALA A 833 78.45 -38.16 -70.16
N ASN A 834 78.68 -37.68 -71.39
CA ASN A 834 78.06 -36.45 -71.90
C ASN A 834 76.52 -36.56 -71.98
N SER A 835 75.98 -37.73 -72.36
CA SER A 835 74.53 -37.94 -72.36
C SER A 835 73.92 -37.92 -70.95
N GLN A 836 74.65 -38.43 -69.95
CA GLN A 836 74.24 -38.38 -68.54
C GLN A 836 74.28 -36.93 -68.00
N LEU A 837 75.37 -36.20 -68.24
CA LEU A 837 75.51 -34.79 -67.85
C LEU A 837 74.46 -33.87 -68.52
N VAL A 838 74.01 -34.19 -69.74
CA VAL A 838 72.89 -33.49 -70.39
C VAL A 838 71.56 -33.79 -69.69
N ALA A 839 71.29 -35.05 -69.34
CA ALA A 839 70.07 -35.43 -68.61
C ALA A 839 70.04 -34.82 -67.18
N GLU A 840 71.15 -34.86 -66.44
CA GLU A 840 71.29 -34.21 -65.13
C GLU A 840 71.08 -32.70 -65.22
N LYS A 841 71.62 -32.05 -66.25
CA LYS A 841 71.38 -30.62 -66.52
C LYS A 841 69.91 -30.33 -66.82
N GLU A 842 69.21 -31.22 -67.54
CA GLU A 842 67.78 -31.05 -67.84
C GLU A 842 66.90 -31.23 -66.59
N GLU A 843 67.20 -32.19 -65.71
CA GLU A 843 66.52 -32.31 -64.39
C GLU A 843 66.79 -31.08 -63.52
N LEU A 844 68.06 -30.64 -63.38
CA LEU A 844 68.40 -29.44 -62.60
C LEU A 844 67.74 -28.16 -63.14
N LEU A 845 67.45 -28.08 -64.45
CA LEU A 845 66.67 -26.99 -65.03
C LEU A 845 65.18 -27.11 -64.68
N LYS A 846 64.59 -28.32 -64.70
CA LYS A 846 63.20 -28.54 -64.24
C LYS A 846 63.05 -28.16 -62.76
N ASP A 847 63.96 -28.61 -61.90
CA ASP A 847 63.96 -28.31 -60.47
C ASP A 847 64.08 -26.81 -60.22
N ARG A 848 65.03 -26.13 -60.88
CA ARG A 848 65.14 -24.66 -60.84
C ARG A 848 63.82 -23.98 -61.23
N ASP A 849 63.18 -24.44 -62.31
CA ASP A 849 61.95 -23.85 -62.82
C ASP A 849 60.73 -24.19 -61.94
N ILE A 850 60.76 -25.29 -61.17
CA ILE A 850 59.80 -25.60 -60.10
C ILE A 850 60.01 -24.66 -58.92
N GLN A 851 61.24 -24.51 -58.43
CA GLN A 851 61.59 -23.60 -57.33
C GLN A 851 61.27 -22.14 -57.67
N GLN A 852 61.51 -21.71 -58.91
CA GLN A 852 61.16 -20.36 -59.37
C GLN A 852 59.64 -20.12 -59.37
N ARG A 853 58.83 -21.11 -59.76
CA ARG A 853 57.36 -21.04 -59.66
C ARG A 853 56.87 -21.01 -58.21
N ALA A 854 57.44 -21.86 -57.34
CA ALA A 854 57.12 -21.86 -55.92
C ALA A 854 57.46 -20.51 -55.25
N HIS A 855 58.59 -19.90 -55.61
CA HIS A 855 58.97 -18.58 -55.13
C HIS A 855 58.05 -17.46 -55.65
N GLN A 856 57.62 -17.52 -56.92
CA GLN A 856 56.64 -16.59 -57.48
C GLN A 856 55.28 -16.70 -56.79
N GLN A 857 54.83 -17.93 -56.49
CA GLN A 857 53.59 -18.15 -55.74
C GLN A 857 53.71 -17.61 -54.31
N LEU A 858 54.80 -17.90 -53.59
CA LEU A 858 55.04 -17.38 -52.24
C LEU A 858 55.07 -15.83 -52.18
N LEU A 859 55.62 -15.18 -53.21
CA LEU A 859 55.58 -13.71 -53.34
C LEU A 859 54.15 -13.19 -53.56
N GLN A 860 53.32 -13.90 -54.33
CA GLN A 860 51.93 -13.53 -54.53
C GLN A 860 51.11 -13.75 -53.25
N ASP A 861 51.31 -14.87 -52.55
CA ASP A 861 50.71 -15.16 -51.25
C ASP A 861 51.09 -14.08 -50.23
N GLN A 862 52.37 -13.67 -50.17
CA GLN A 862 52.85 -12.57 -49.33
C GLN A 862 52.12 -11.24 -49.62
N VAL A 863 51.91 -10.89 -50.89
CA VAL A 863 51.18 -9.68 -51.27
C VAL A 863 49.69 -9.76 -50.88
N THR A 864 49.04 -10.93 -51.02
CA THR A 864 47.65 -11.09 -50.54
C THR A 864 47.55 -10.98 -49.03
N LEU A 865 48.51 -11.54 -48.28
CA LEU A 865 48.56 -11.44 -46.82
C LEU A 865 48.82 -10.01 -46.35
N GLN A 866 49.66 -9.24 -47.05
CA GLN A 866 49.84 -7.81 -46.80
C GLN A 866 48.54 -7.02 -47.04
N SER A 867 47.83 -7.29 -48.14
CA SER A 867 46.54 -6.64 -48.42
C SER A 867 45.47 -6.98 -47.37
N LEU A 868 45.43 -8.22 -46.87
CA LEU A 868 44.52 -8.63 -45.79
C LEU A 868 44.88 -7.95 -44.45
N HIS A 869 46.18 -7.83 -44.13
CA HIS A 869 46.61 -7.07 -42.94
C HIS A 869 46.26 -5.58 -43.03
N GLU A 870 46.39 -4.97 -44.21
CA GLU A 870 46.03 -3.56 -44.42
C GLU A 870 44.51 -3.35 -44.34
N GLN A 871 43.70 -4.24 -44.91
CA GLN A 871 42.25 -4.26 -44.74
C GLN A 871 41.85 -4.40 -43.26
N LEU A 872 42.39 -5.38 -42.54
CA LEU A 872 42.09 -5.61 -41.13
C LEU A 872 42.53 -4.43 -40.24
N ASN A 873 43.65 -3.78 -40.54
CA ASN A 873 44.07 -2.57 -39.82
C ASN A 873 43.09 -1.42 -40.04
N ASN A 874 42.62 -1.22 -41.28
CA ASN A 874 41.60 -0.21 -41.60
C ASN A 874 40.26 -0.50 -40.89
N GLU A 875 39.84 -1.77 -40.81
CA GLU A 875 38.66 -2.18 -40.02
C GLU A 875 38.83 -1.87 -38.52
N TYR A 876 40.01 -2.15 -37.93
CA TYR A 876 40.29 -1.79 -36.55
C TYR A 876 40.32 -0.26 -36.31
N GLU A 877 40.87 0.53 -37.24
CA GLU A 877 40.86 1.99 -37.13
C GLU A 877 39.44 2.57 -37.27
N ASN A 878 38.61 2.02 -38.15
CA ASN A 878 37.20 2.37 -38.28
C ASN A 878 36.42 2.05 -36.99
N LEU A 879 36.55 0.83 -36.45
CA LEU A 879 35.94 0.42 -35.18
C LEU A 879 36.41 1.30 -34.00
N LEU A 880 37.67 1.74 -33.99
CA LEU A 880 38.19 2.67 -32.98
C LEU A 880 37.52 4.06 -33.10
N GLN A 881 37.34 4.57 -34.32
CA GLN A 881 36.63 5.83 -34.58
C GLN A 881 35.16 5.72 -34.16
N GLU A 882 34.45 4.67 -34.58
CA GLU A 882 33.07 4.40 -34.16
C GLU A 882 32.94 4.39 -32.63
N ARG A 883 33.82 3.66 -31.92
CA ARG A 883 33.84 3.62 -30.45
C ARG A 883 33.99 5.01 -29.82
N GLU A 884 34.85 5.87 -30.37
CA GLU A 884 35.03 7.23 -29.83
C GLU A 884 33.85 8.16 -30.19
N THR A 885 33.18 7.99 -31.33
CA THR A 885 31.92 8.72 -31.64
C THR A 885 30.78 8.29 -30.72
N LEU A 886 30.56 6.98 -30.51
CA LEU A 886 29.59 6.43 -29.56
C LEU A 886 29.85 6.93 -28.13
N LYS A 887 31.13 7.06 -27.75
CA LYS A 887 31.58 7.63 -26.48
C LYS A 887 31.45 9.16 -26.40
N SER A 888 31.32 9.88 -27.51
CA SER A 888 30.79 11.26 -27.49
C SER A 888 29.29 11.24 -27.28
N ASN A 889 28.54 10.54 -28.14
CA ASN A 889 27.08 10.46 -28.09
C ASN A 889 26.57 10.06 -26.69
N LEU A 890 27.24 9.11 -26.01
CA LEU A 890 26.91 8.72 -24.64
C LEU A 890 27.16 9.83 -23.61
N ARG A 891 28.22 10.64 -23.76
CA ARG A 891 28.45 11.83 -22.92
C ARG A 891 27.39 12.89 -23.17
N ASP A 892 27.01 13.10 -24.43
CA ASP A 892 26.05 14.12 -24.83
C ASP A 892 24.63 13.74 -24.40
N ILE A 893 24.22 12.48 -24.57
CA ILE A 893 23.00 11.91 -23.99
C ILE A 893 23.01 12.01 -22.46
N LYS A 894 24.15 11.75 -21.78
CA LYS A 894 24.27 11.88 -20.32
C LYS A 894 24.17 13.33 -19.84
N ASN A 895 24.61 14.30 -20.64
CA ASN A 895 24.44 15.73 -20.38
C ASN A 895 22.99 16.16 -20.61
N ASN A 896 22.36 15.72 -21.69
CA ASN A 896 20.94 15.96 -21.98
C ASN A 896 20.02 15.35 -20.91
N ALA A 897 20.33 14.14 -20.43
CA ALA A 897 19.61 13.50 -19.33
C ALA A 897 19.81 14.23 -17.98
N ARG A 898 20.94 14.93 -17.78
CA ARG A 898 21.13 15.81 -16.61
C ARG A 898 20.29 17.09 -16.75
N THR A 899 20.39 17.79 -17.88
CA THR A 899 19.66 19.06 -18.08
C THR A 899 18.14 18.84 -18.12
N LEU A 900 17.66 17.72 -18.69
CA LEU A 900 16.25 17.31 -18.59
C LEU A 900 15.81 17.11 -17.14
N ARG A 901 16.62 16.45 -16.31
CA ARG A 901 16.33 16.29 -14.89
C ARG A 901 16.29 17.64 -14.16
N GLU A 902 17.26 18.51 -14.42
CA GLU A 902 17.29 19.89 -13.91
C GLU A 902 16.10 20.73 -14.41
N THR A 903 15.48 20.42 -15.56
CA THR A 903 14.19 21.02 -15.96
C THR A 903 13.01 20.39 -15.23
N CYS A 904 12.96 19.07 -15.06
CA CYS A 904 11.89 18.40 -14.30
C CYS A 904 11.85 18.86 -12.84
N GLU A 905 13.00 18.91 -12.16
CA GLU A 905 13.11 19.40 -10.77
C GLU A 905 12.60 20.86 -10.63
N ARG A 906 12.86 21.72 -11.62
CA ARG A 906 12.32 23.09 -11.68
C ARG A 906 10.82 23.14 -11.96
N LEU A 907 10.31 22.29 -12.86
CA LEU A 907 8.88 22.20 -13.16
C LEU A 907 8.08 21.60 -11.99
N GLU A 908 8.65 20.65 -11.26
CA GLU A 908 8.08 20.15 -10.00
C GLU A 908 8.03 21.24 -8.93
N ALA A 909 9.11 22.01 -8.75
CA ALA A 909 9.14 23.13 -7.81
C ALA A 909 8.10 24.20 -8.20
N SER A 910 7.95 24.50 -9.49
CA SER A 910 6.91 25.41 -10.00
C SER A 910 5.50 24.86 -9.78
N ASN A 911 5.26 23.56 -9.97
CA ASN A 911 3.97 22.94 -9.67
C ASN A 911 3.65 22.96 -8.17
N LYS A 912 4.62 22.70 -7.29
CA LYS A 912 4.47 22.80 -5.83
C LYS A 912 4.08 24.24 -5.40
N LEU A 913 4.64 25.27 -6.04
CA LEU A 913 4.26 26.66 -5.81
C LEU A 913 2.86 27.00 -6.35
N LEU A 914 2.51 26.55 -7.56
CA LEU A 914 1.19 26.76 -8.16
C LEU A 914 0.08 26.04 -7.40
N LEU A 915 0.35 24.83 -6.87
CA LEU A 915 -0.58 24.10 -5.99
C LEU A 915 -0.79 24.85 -4.67
N ALA A 916 0.26 25.38 -4.05
CA ALA A 916 0.14 26.20 -2.84
C ALA A 916 -0.65 27.51 -3.10
N GLU A 917 -0.50 28.13 -4.28
CA GLU A 917 -1.31 29.28 -4.69
C GLU A 917 -2.77 28.88 -4.98
N GLN A 918 -3.01 27.69 -5.56
CA GLN A 918 -4.35 27.14 -5.75
C GLN A 918 -5.04 26.85 -4.41
N GLU A 919 -4.34 26.27 -3.42
CA GLU A 919 -4.85 26.08 -2.06
C GLU A 919 -5.13 27.42 -1.35
N ALA A 920 -4.25 28.42 -1.54
CA ALA A 920 -4.46 29.77 -1.02
C ALA A 920 -5.68 30.46 -1.67
N THR A 921 -5.92 30.29 -2.97
CA THR A 921 -7.12 30.84 -3.62
C THR A 921 -8.39 30.10 -3.21
N VAL A 922 -8.36 28.77 -3.09
CA VAL A 922 -9.49 27.96 -2.59
C VAL A 922 -9.86 28.33 -1.15
N THR A 923 -8.88 28.52 -0.26
CA THR A 923 -9.14 28.96 1.12
C THR A 923 -9.67 30.39 1.19
N ASN A 924 -9.20 31.30 0.34
CA ASN A 924 -9.77 32.64 0.19
C ASN A 924 -11.20 32.66 -0.39
N VAL A 925 -11.54 31.73 -1.28
CA VAL A 925 -12.93 31.56 -1.77
C VAL A 925 -13.83 30.98 -0.67
N LYS A 926 -13.34 30.03 0.14
CA LYS A 926 -14.05 29.51 1.32
C LYS A 926 -14.31 30.64 2.34
N SER A 927 -13.34 31.49 2.65
CA SER A 927 -13.52 32.61 3.59
C SER A 927 -14.49 33.68 3.05
N LEU A 928 -14.40 34.05 1.75
CA LEU A 928 -15.35 34.95 1.11
C LEU A 928 -16.80 34.40 1.12
N ASN A 929 -16.98 33.11 0.94
CA ASN A 929 -18.30 32.47 1.03
C ASN A 929 -18.83 32.45 2.47
N ASN A 930 -17.97 32.24 3.47
CA ASN A 930 -18.35 32.37 4.88
C ASN A 930 -18.81 33.80 5.21
N LEU A 931 -18.03 34.82 4.82
CA LEU A 931 -18.41 36.24 4.99
C LEU A 931 -19.73 36.58 4.29
N ARG A 932 -19.98 36.04 3.08
CA ARG A 932 -21.27 36.21 2.38
C ARG A 932 -22.43 35.56 3.13
N GLY A 933 -22.22 34.35 3.68
CA GLY A 933 -23.20 33.66 4.51
C GLY A 933 -23.53 34.43 5.79
N GLU A 934 -22.52 35.03 6.43
CA GLU A 934 -22.68 35.81 7.66
C GLU A 934 -23.32 37.17 7.40
N HIS A 935 -22.96 37.85 6.32
CA HIS A 935 -23.67 39.04 5.87
C HIS A 935 -25.14 38.75 5.53
N SER A 936 -25.46 37.56 4.99
CA SER A 936 -26.85 37.15 4.78
C SER A 936 -27.58 36.90 6.10
N LYS A 937 -26.98 36.15 7.03
CA LYS A 937 -27.53 35.93 8.38
C LYS A 937 -27.79 37.25 9.09
N LEU A 938 -26.80 38.12 9.19
CA LEU A 938 -26.90 39.43 9.83
C LEU A 938 -28.01 40.29 9.21
N LYS A 939 -28.23 40.20 7.88
CA LYS A 939 -29.33 40.88 7.18
C LYS A 939 -30.71 40.32 7.54
N ASP A 940 -30.81 39.01 7.75
CA ASP A 940 -32.04 38.35 8.21
C ASP A 940 -32.27 38.55 9.72
N ASP A 941 -31.22 38.62 10.53
CA ASP A 941 -31.28 39.01 11.94
C ASP A 941 -31.70 40.47 12.10
N PHE A 942 -31.22 41.38 11.25
CA PHE A 942 -31.72 42.76 11.17
C PHE A 942 -33.22 42.82 10.80
N ARG A 943 -33.69 41.98 9.87
CA ARG A 943 -35.12 41.86 9.52
C ARG A 943 -35.93 41.33 10.72
N ASN A 944 -35.45 40.28 11.36
CA ASN A 944 -36.08 39.66 12.53
C ASN A 944 -36.19 40.67 13.68
N LEU A 945 -35.08 41.33 14.04
CA LEU A 945 -35.01 42.37 15.06
C LEU A 945 -35.91 43.57 14.73
N TYR A 946 -35.99 43.99 13.46
CA TYR A 946 -36.91 45.04 13.02
C TYR A 946 -38.38 44.63 13.21
N THR A 947 -38.76 43.41 12.83
CA THR A 947 -40.14 42.92 13.07
C THR A 947 -40.45 42.70 14.55
N ALA A 948 -39.47 42.30 15.36
CA ALA A 948 -39.61 42.20 16.82
C ALA A 948 -39.78 43.59 17.45
N SER A 949 -38.99 44.58 17.01
CA SER A 949 -39.12 45.98 17.44
C SER A 949 -40.51 46.55 17.11
N GLU A 950 -41.03 46.32 15.90
CA GLU A 950 -42.36 46.81 15.54
C GLU A 950 -43.48 46.05 16.29
N LYS A 951 -43.32 44.75 16.57
CA LYS A 951 -44.24 43.99 17.47
C LYS A 951 -44.25 44.59 18.87
N VAL A 952 -43.10 44.80 19.49
CA VAL A 952 -42.98 45.44 20.82
C VAL A 952 -43.56 46.86 20.81
N LYS A 953 -43.43 47.60 19.70
CA LYS A 953 -44.04 48.93 19.49
C LYS A 953 -45.55 48.90 19.23
N ILE A 954 -46.12 47.76 18.82
CA ILE A 954 -47.57 47.51 18.82
C ILE A 954 -48.03 47.14 20.23
N GLU A 955 -47.36 46.18 20.88
CA GLU A 955 -47.67 45.73 22.25
C GLU A 955 -47.58 46.87 23.27
N TYR A 956 -46.59 47.76 23.16
CA TYR A 956 -46.47 48.96 23.99
C TYR A 956 -47.68 49.90 23.82
N ARG A 957 -48.17 50.10 22.59
CA ARG A 957 -49.38 50.91 22.33
C ARG A 957 -50.62 50.25 22.91
N ASN A 958 -50.79 48.94 22.71
CA ASN A 958 -51.90 48.18 23.28
C ASN A 958 -51.88 48.26 24.82
N LEU A 959 -50.72 48.08 25.45
CA LEU A 959 -50.54 48.19 26.89
C LEU A 959 -50.76 49.63 27.41
N GLN A 960 -50.42 50.65 26.62
CA GLN A 960 -50.72 52.05 26.94
C GLN A 960 -52.22 52.35 26.86
N GLU A 961 -52.93 51.81 25.87
CA GLU A 961 -54.39 51.86 25.81
C GLU A 961 -55.04 51.12 26.99
N ASP A 962 -54.57 49.92 27.31
CA ASP A 962 -55.13 49.11 28.39
C ASP A 962 -54.83 49.71 29.77
N HIS A 963 -53.67 50.35 29.95
CA HIS A 963 -53.42 51.22 31.10
C HIS A 963 -54.41 52.41 31.15
N CYS A 964 -54.80 52.99 30.01
CA CYS A 964 -55.81 54.04 29.96
C CYS A 964 -57.21 53.51 30.32
N LYS A 965 -57.62 52.38 29.74
CA LYS A 965 -58.89 51.67 30.05
C LYS A 965 -58.95 51.32 31.55
N ASN A 966 -57.89 50.74 32.10
CA ASN A 966 -57.77 50.42 33.52
C ASN A 966 -57.75 51.66 34.42
N LYS A 967 -57.11 52.77 34.02
CA LYS A 967 -57.18 54.04 34.76
C LYS A 967 -58.61 54.60 34.80
N VAL A 968 -59.36 54.51 33.69
CA VAL A 968 -60.78 54.89 33.65
C VAL A 968 -61.63 53.98 34.54
N GLN A 969 -61.39 52.66 34.53
CA GLN A 969 -62.08 51.72 35.43
C GLN A 969 -61.75 51.98 36.91
N THR A 970 -60.48 52.18 37.27
CA THR A 970 -60.05 52.51 38.63
C THR A 970 -60.67 53.82 39.10
N ASN A 971 -60.74 54.86 38.26
CA ASN A 971 -61.44 56.10 38.58
C ASN A 971 -62.94 55.84 38.83
N ARG A 972 -63.61 55.04 37.99
CA ARG A 972 -65.02 54.68 38.14
C ARG A 972 -65.29 53.86 39.41
N LEU A 973 -64.41 52.92 39.74
CA LEU A 973 -64.48 52.11 40.95
C LEU A 973 -64.20 52.96 42.20
N SER A 974 -63.22 53.87 42.15
CA SER A 974 -62.96 54.84 43.22
C SER A 974 -64.19 55.71 43.47
N LEU A 975 -64.84 56.21 42.41
CA LEU A 975 -66.07 56.99 42.52
C LEU A 975 -67.20 56.15 43.13
N LYS A 976 -67.37 54.89 42.73
CA LYS A 976 -68.39 54.01 43.35
C LYS A 976 -68.05 53.64 44.80
N VAL A 977 -66.77 53.54 45.18
CA VAL A 977 -66.36 53.42 46.58
C VAL A 977 -66.73 54.69 47.36
N THR A 978 -66.52 55.89 46.81
CA THR A 978 -66.95 57.15 47.45
C THR A 978 -68.48 57.23 47.60
N GLU A 979 -69.25 56.82 46.59
CA GLU A 979 -70.72 56.69 46.70
C GLU A 979 -71.10 55.73 47.84
N LEU A 980 -70.53 54.53 47.87
CA LEU A 980 -70.82 53.52 48.89
C LEU A 980 -70.37 53.95 50.30
N GLN A 981 -69.28 54.71 50.42
CA GLN A 981 -68.84 55.34 51.67
C GLN A 981 -69.87 56.37 52.16
N GLY A 982 -70.46 57.14 51.23
CA GLY A 982 -71.55 58.06 51.51
C GLY A 982 -72.86 57.35 51.89
N GLU A 983 -73.22 56.28 51.17
CA GLU A 983 -74.35 55.41 51.53
C GLU A 983 -74.18 54.79 52.92
N LEU A 984 -72.96 54.33 53.26
CA LEU A 984 -72.62 53.79 54.58
C LEU A 984 -72.72 54.84 55.69
N SER A 985 -72.13 56.03 55.50
CA SER A 985 -72.26 57.12 56.48
C SER A 985 -73.72 57.54 56.72
N ASN A 986 -74.54 57.55 55.67
CA ASN A 986 -76.00 57.75 55.76
C ASN A 986 -76.75 56.61 56.48
N LYS A 987 -76.16 55.42 56.62
CA LYS A 987 -76.70 54.30 57.41
C LYS A 987 -76.23 54.39 58.85
N ASP A 988 -74.97 54.72 59.08
CA ASP A 988 -74.39 54.91 60.42
C ASP A 988 -75.10 56.05 61.16
N GLU A 989 -75.39 57.17 60.49
CA GLU A 989 -76.20 58.25 61.06
C GLU A 989 -77.62 57.79 61.45
N ARG A 990 -78.23 56.87 60.68
CA ARG A 990 -79.55 56.29 61.01
C ARG A 990 -79.44 55.32 62.18
N CYS A 991 -78.37 54.53 62.27
CA CYS A 991 -78.09 53.67 63.41
C CYS A 991 -77.92 54.50 64.68
N ALA A 992 -77.08 55.54 64.66
CA ALA A 992 -76.89 56.46 65.80
C ALA A 992 -78.19 57.17 66.21
N ASN A 993 -79.04 57.58 65.25
CA ASN A 993 -80.37 58.12 65.54
C ASN A 993 -81.32 57.09 66.19
N LEU A 994 -81.27 55.82 65.77
CA LEU A 994 -82.05 54.74 66.37
C LEU A 994 -81.53 54.38 67.78
N GLU A 995 -80.22 54.32 67.98
CA GLU A 995 -79.59 54.14 69.30
C GLU A 995 -79.98 55.26 70.26
N LEU A 996 -80.02 56.51 69.77
CA LEU A 996 -80.46 57.67 70.56
C LEU A 996 -81.96 57.61 70.90
N GLN A 997 -82.79 56.99 70.05
CA GLN A 997 -84.19 56.67 70.41
C GLN A 997 -84.30 55.52 71.42
N ILE A 998 -83.51 54.45 71.27
CA ILE A 998 -83.43 53.33 72.22
C ILE A 998 -82.99 53.84 73.59
N SER A 999 -81.99 54.70 73.66
CA SER A 999 -81.53 55.36 74.89
C SER A 999 -82.64 56.19 75.57
N LYS A 1000 -83.39 56.99 74.79
CA LYS A 1000 -84.57 57.72 75.29
C LYS A 1000 -85.69 56.82 75.80
N ILE A 1001 -85.87 55.63 75.20
CA ILE A 1001 -86.84 54.62 75.66
C ILE A 1001 -86.34 53.96 76.95
N ASN A 1002 -85.07 53.57 77.02
CA ASN A 1002 -84.46 52.98 78.22
C ASN A 1002 -84.53 53.94 79.42
N GLN A 1003 -84.24 55.23 79.25
CA GLN A 1003 -84.42 56.24 80.31
C GLN A 1003 -85.87 56.31 80.80
N ARG A 1004 -86.86 56.19 79.91
CA ARG A 1004 -88.28 56.13 80.32
C ARG A 1004 -88.60 54.84 81.09
N CYS A 1005 -88.03 53.70 80.69
CA CYS A 1005 -88.16 52.43 81.40
C CYS A 1005 -87.52 52.49 82.79
N GLU A 1006 -86.33 53.06 82.92
CA GLU A 1006 -85.64 53.26 84.21
C GLU A 1006 -86.45 54.17 85.16
N MET A 1007 -86.97 55.29 84.65
CA MET A 1007 -87.86 56.18 85.43
C MET A 1007 -89.14 55.46 85.90
N LEU A 1008 -89.73 54.60 85.06
CA LEU A 1008 -90.89 53.78 85.44
C LEU A 1008 -90.52 52.70 86.47
N VAL A 1009 -89.34 52.08 86.37
CA VAL A 1009 -88.85 51.11 87.37
C VAL A 1009 -88.59 51.79 88.72
N GLN A 1010 -87.97 52.98 88.72
CA GLN A 1010 -87.80 53.79 89.93
C GLN A 1010 -89.15 54.13 90.57
N MET A 1011 -90.11 54.65 89.79
CA MET A 1011 -91.47 54.95 90.27
C MET A 1011 -92.17 53.71 90.84
N ASN A 1012 -92.07 52.56 90.17
CA ASN A 1012 -92.67 51.31 90.62
C ASN A 1012 -92.02 50.82 91.94
N SER A 1013 -90.70 50.91 92.07
CA SER A 1013 -90.00 50.59 93.33
C SER A 1013 -90.42 51.50 94.49
N GLY A 1014 -90.71 52.78 94.21
CA GLY A 1014 -91.26 53.73 95.18
C GLY A 1014 -92.67 53.36 95.63
N LEU A 1015 -93.54 52.98 94.69
CA LEU A 1015 -94.87 52.44 95.00
C LEU A 1015 -94.80 51.15 95.81
N ASP A 1016 -93.83 50.27 95.54
CA ASP A 1016 -93.64 49.02 96.28
C ASP A 1016 -93.06 49.25 97.69
N ASN A 1017 -92.24 50.29 97.88
CA ASN A 1017 -91.81 50.75 99.20
C ASN A 1017 -92.99 51.29 100.02
N ASN A 1018 -93.86 52.10 99.40
CA ASN A 1018 -95.09 52.60 100.03
C ASN A 1018 -96.05 51.45 100.37
N ARG A 1019 -96.18 50.45 99.48
CA ARG A 1019 -96.99 49.24 99.71
C ARG A 1019 -96.47 48.42 100.89
N ARG A 1020 -95.16 48.24 101.02
CA ARG A 1020 -94.55 47.58 102.19
C ARG A 1020 -94.81 48.37 103.48
N SER A 1021 -94.54 49.67 103.49
CA SER A 1021 -94.82 50.51 104.67
C SER A 1021 -96.29 50.49 105.09
N LEU A 1022 -97.24 50.45 104.14
CA LEU A 1022 -98.66 50.30 104.45
C LEU A 1022 -98.99 48.91 105.04
N MET A 1023 -98.38 47.84 104.53
CA MET A 1023 -98.53 46.49 105.11
C MET A 1023 -97.95 46.39 106.52
N ASP A 1024 -96.86 47.10 106.82
CA ASP A 1024 -96.28 47.18 108.17
C ASP A 1024 -97.26 47.89 109.14
N HIS A 1025 -97.88 48.99 108.71
CA HIS A 1025 -98.93 49.67 109.49
C HIS A 1025 -100.17 48.79 109.71
N VAL A 1026 -100.63 48.06 108.69
CA VAL A 1026 -101.75 47.10 108.81
C VAL A 1026 -101.41 45.96 109.76
N SER A 1027 -100.16 45.47 109.73
CA SER A 1027 -99.68 44.41 110.63
C SER A 1027 -99.60 44.90 112.09
N ALA A 1028 -99.13 46.13 112.32
CA ALA A 1028 -99.16 46.76 113.63
C ALA A 1028 -100.60 46.93 114.17
N LEU A 1029 -101.55 47.30 113.30
CA LEU A 1029 -102.96 47.42 113.66
C LEU A 1029 -103.60 46.05 113.99
N LEU A 1030 -103.25 45.00 113.24
CA LEU A 1030 -103.70 43.62 113.51
C LEU A 1030 -103.21 43.11 114.87
N ASN A 1031 -101.96 43.40 115.24
CA ASN A 1031 -101.43 43.07 116.57
C ASN A 1031 -102.21 43.80 117.68
N GLN A 1032 -102.52 45.09 117.50
CA GLN A 1032 -103.36 45.84 118.46
C GLN A 1032 -104.77 45.25 118.58
N TYR A 1033 -105.37 44.77 117.48
CA TYR A 1033 -106.64 44.06 117.51
C TYR A 1033 -106.54 42.71 118.25
N GLN A 1034 -105.44 41.96 118.12
CA GLN A 1034 -105.23 40.71 118.87
C GLN A 1034 -105.04 40.94 120.37
N ASP A 1035 -104.28 41.96 120.77
CA ASP A 1035 -104.14 42.35 122.19
C ASP A 1035 -105.50 42.77 122.80
N LEU A 1036 -106.29 43.56 122.05
CA LEU A 1036 -107.60 44.00 122.50
C LEU A 1036 -108.62 42.84 122.57
N LEU A 1037 -108.58 41.93 121.60
CA LEU A 1037 -109.41 40.71 121.61
C LEU A 1037 -109.04 39.80 122.78
N THR A 1038 -107.75 39.66 123.09
CA THR A 1038 -107.28 38.85 124.22
C THR A 1038 -107.81 39.41 125.55
N ARG A 1039 -107.67 40.72 125.78
CA ARG A 1039 -108.27 41.40 126.94
C ARG A 1039 -109.79 41.24 127.00
N SER A 1040 -110.48 41.38 125.86
CA SER A 1040 -111.93 41.19 125.79
C SER A 1040 -112.38 39.76 126.09
N LEU A 1041 -111.53 38.75 125.88
CA LEU A 1041 -111.80 37.36 126.27
C LEU A 1041 -111.57 37.15 127.78
N GLU A 1042 -110.51 37.72 128.34
CA GLU A 1042 -110.24 37.71 129.80
C GLU A 1042 -111.38 38.40 130.57
N ASP A 1043 -111.80 39.60 130.15
CA ASP A 1043 -112.97 40.30 130.70
C ASP A 1043 -114.24 39.44 130.59
N LYS A 1044 -114.42 38.72 129.48
CA LYS A 1044 -115.61 37.89 129.26
C LYS A 1044 -115.64 36.64 130.13
N GLU A 1045 -114.49 36.04 130.45
CA GLU A 1045 -114.41 34.99 131.48
C GLU A 1045 -114.77 35.56 132.87
N HIS A 1046 -114.28 36.75 133.21
CA HIS A 1046 -114.66 37.45 134.44
C HIS A 1046 -116.18 37.70 134.51
N TYR A 1047 -116.79 38.30 133.48
CA TYR A 1047 -118.23 38.53 133.43
C TYR A 1047 -119.05 37.23 133.49
N HIS A 1048 -118.60 36.14 132.86
CA HIS A 1048 -119.35 34.88 132.92
C HIS A 1048 -119.23 34.19 134.29
N MET A 1049 -118.12 34.40 135.01
CA MET A 1049 -117.97 34.01 136.41
C MET A 1049 -118.98 34.74 137.32
N GLU A 1050 -119.17 36.04 137.09
CA GLU A 1050 -120.09 36.89 137.85
C GLU A 1050 -121.55 36.65 137.47
N GLU A 1051 -121.85 36.52 136.18
CA GLU A 1051 -123.18 36.18 135.64
C GLU A 1051 -123.67 34.85 136.21
N LYS A 1052 -122.79 33.85 136.36
CA LYS A 1052 -123.12 32.58 137.03
C LYS A 1052 -123.55 32.79 138.49
N LEU A 1053 -122.89 33.68 139.21
CA LEU A 1053 -123.23 34.05 140.59
C LEU A 1053 -124.62 34.70 140.68
N TYR A 1054 -124.91 35.66 139.79
CA TYR A 1054 -126.23 36.31 139.72
C TYR A 1054 -127.32 35.35 139.23
N ARG A 1055 -127.03 34.46 138.27
CA ARG A 1055 -127.99 33.48 137.73
C ARG A 1055 -128.47 32.52 138.83
N ASP A 1056 -127.61 32.14 139.77
CA ASP A 1056 -128.01 31.34 140.94
C ASP A 1056 -128.88 32.13 141.94
N GLN A 1057 -128.64 33.44 142.13
CA GLN A 1057 -129.54 34.31 142.90
C GLN A 1057 -130.90 34.48 142.21
N VAL A 1058 -130.93 34.73 140.89
CA VAL A 1058 -132.14 34.90 140.08
C VAL A 1058 -132.94 33.61 139.99
N ASN A 1059 -132.31 32.44 139.95
CA ASN A 1059 -132.99 31.14 140.09
C ASN A 1059 -133.72 30.99 141.44
N ASN A 1060 -133.18 31.58 142.50
CA ASN A 1060 -133.78 31.56 143.83
C ASN A 1060 -134.98 32.52 143.92
N LEU A 1061 -134.87 33.73 143.34
CA LEU A 1061 -135.95 34.72 143.23
C LEU A 1061 -137.06 34.28 142.28
N SER A 1062 -136.73 33.64 141.16
CA SER A 1062 -137.71 33.12 140.18
C SER A 1062 -138.60 32.05 140.81
N ARG A 1063 -138.04 31.18 141.66
CA ARG A 1063 -138.80 30.23 142.49
C ARG A 1063 -139.65 30.88 143.58
N GLN A 1064 -139.52 32.18 143.85
CA GLN A 1064 -140.44 32.95 144.69
C GLN A 1064 -141.53 33.61 143.84
N LYS A 1065 -141.13 34.23 142.72
CA LYS A 1065 -142.01 34.84 141.72
C LYS A 1065 -143.04 33.85 141.15
N GLU A 1066 -142.60 32.64 140.79
CA GLU A 1066 -143.44 31.54 140.31
C GLU A 1066 -144.62 31.26 141.28
N LYS A 1067 -144.37 31.22 142.60
CA LYS A 1067 -145.43 31.00 143.61
C LYS A 1067 -146.37 32.20 143.81
N LEU A 1068 -145.96 33.40 143.40
CA LEU A 1068 -146.80 34.60 143.40
C LEU A 1068 -147.63 34.68 142.12
N GLU A 1069 -147.06 34.33 140.97
CA GLU A 1069 -147.77 34.25 139.69
C GLU A 1069 -148.78 33.09 139.67
N GLU A 1070 -148.45 31.95 140.27
CA GLU A 1070 -149.42 30.88 140.57
C GLU A 1070 -150.62 31.39 141.40
N LYS A 1071 -150.45 32.39 142.28
CA LYS A 1071 -151.56 33.00 143.03
C LYS A 1071 -152.32 34.05 142.22
N ILE A 1072 -151.64 34.86 141.43
CA ILE A 1072 -152.23 35.98 140.68
C ILE A 1072 -153.05 35.47 139.47
N MET A 1073 -152.53 34.50 138.71
CA MET A 1073 -153.24 33.93 137.55
C MET A 1073 -154.52 33.17 137.92
N GLU A 1074 -154.65 32.76 139.19
CA GLU A 1074 -155.77 32.00 139.71
C GLU A 1074 -156.96 32.87 140.17
N TYR A 1075 -156.73 34.19 140.34
CA TYR A 1075 -157.78 35.16 140.71
C TYR A 1075 -158.71 35.52 139.54
N TYR A 1076 -158.26 35.33 138.28
CA TYR A 1076 -158.88 35.90 137.09
C TYR A 1076 -159.62 34.92 136.14
N ARG A 1077 -159.48 33.59 136.29
CA ARG A 1077 -159.72 32.67 135.14
C ARG A 1077 -161.02 31.86 135.08
N ASN A 1078 -161.80 31.80 136.15
CA ASN A 1078 -163.21 31.38 136.16
C ASN A 1078 -163.91 32.35 137.10
N LYS A 1079 -165.20 32.72 136.87
CA LYS A 1079 -165.92 33.80 137.59
C LYS A 1079 -165.82 33.61 139.13
N GLN A 1080 -164.74 34.15 139.68
CA GLN A 1080 -164.15 34.04 141.02
C GLN A 1080 -163.80 32.61 141.56
N SER A 1081 -162.53 32.17 141.31
CA SER A 1081 -161.56 31.51 142.26
C SER A 1081 -161.19 29.97 142.28
N CYS A 1082 -159.84 29.69 142.28
CA CYS A 1082 -158.99 28.67 143.02
C CYS A 1082 -158.84 27.12 142.72
N SER A 1083 -157.59 26.57 142.48
CA SER A 1083 -156.91 25.41 143.21
C SER A 1083 -155.51 24.75 142.74
N THR A 1084 -154.31 25.41 142.79
CA THR A 1084 -152.88 24.91 143.17
C THR A 1084 -151.78 24.29 142.19
N LYS A 1085 -150.52 23.84 142.57
CA LYS A 1085 -149.14 24.53 142.74
C LYS A 1085 -147.80 23.60 142.88
N LYS A 1086 -146.46 24.02 142.89
CA LYS A 1086 -145.08 23.39 143.42
C LYS A 1086 -143.90 22.94 142.39
N LYS A 1087 -142.51 22.67 142.51
CA LYS A 1087 -141.19 22.59 143.37
C LYS A 1087 -139.86 22.23 142.46
N ARG A 1088 -138.46 22.09 142.67
CA ARG A 1088 -137.27 22.23 143.68
C ARG A 1088 -135.74 22.70 143.30
N PHE A 1089 -134.61 21.94 142.98
CA PHE A 1089 -133.05 22.24 143.17
C PHE A 1089 -131.98 21.61 142.12
N GLY A 1090 -130.57 21.57 142.01
CA GLY A 1090 -129.15 22.03 142.52
C GLY A 1090 -127.89 21.17 141.91
N ALA A 1091 -126.49 21.21 141.92
CA ALA A 1091 -125.14 21.96 142.22
C ALA A 1091 -123.81 21.13 141.70
N SER A 1092 -122.40 21.30 141.70
CA SER A 1092 -121.16 22.22 141.96
C SER A 1092 -119.67 21.68 141.50
N LEU A 1093 -118.44 22.32 141.79
CA LEU A 1093 -116.90 21.95 141.70
C LEU A 1093 -115.93 22.28 140.42
N VAL A 1094 -114.53 22.24 140.22
CA VAL A 1094 -113.10 22.22 140.89
C VAL A 1094 -111.80 22.42 139.90
N ASN A 1095 -110.45 22.68 140.25
CA ASN A 1095 -109.21 22.98 139.32
C ASN A 1095 -107.65 23.09 139.87
N ARG A 1096 -106.45 22.87 139.14
CA ARG A 1096 -105.02 23.57 139.17
C ARG A 1096 -103.66 22.98 138.45
N VAL A 1097 -102.74 23.79 137.78
CA VAL A 1097 -101.17 23.93 137.79
C VAL A 1097 -100.44 24.58 136.49
N ARG A 1098 -99.11 25.00 136.47
CA ARG A 1098 -98.39 25.94 135.49
C ARG A 1098 -96.93 25.59 134.93
N LYS A 1099 -96.12 26.53 134.34
CA LYS A 1099 -95.10 26.38 133.20
C LYS A 1099 -93.68 27.10 133.25
N ALA A 1100 -92.69 26.67 132.40
CA ALA A 1100 -91.37 27.30 131.94
C ALA A 1100 -91.05 27.00 130.41
N GLY A 1101 -89.92 27.19 129.66
CA GLY A 1101 -88.54 27.82 129.71
C GLY A 1101 -87.38 26.91 129.14
N SER A 1102 -86.23 27.23 128.46
CA SER A 1102 -85.63 28.39 127.68
C SER A 1102 -84.29 28.05 126.89
N GLU A 1103 -83.90 28.85 125.86
CA GLU A 1103 -82.59 29.12 125.09
C GLU A 1103 -81.51 28.08 124.60
N LEU A 1104 -81.06 28.17 123.29
CA LEU A 1104 -79.71 28.61 122.76
C LEU A 1104 -79.28 28.17 121.30
N LEU A 1105 -78.61 29.09 120.56
CA LEU A 1105 -77.56 28.99 119.49
C LEU A 1105 -77.61 28.08 118.21
N ASN A 1106 -77.15 28.63 117.04
CA ASN A 1106 -76.20 27.96 116.09
C ASN A 1106 -75.48 28.93 115.09
N LYS A 1107 -74.42 28.49 114.36
CA LYS A 1107 -73.59 29.24 113.38
C LYS A 1107 -72.98 28.35 112.26
N ASN A 1108 -72.42 29.00 111.21
CA ASN A 1108 -71.81 28.41 109.99
C ASN A 1108 -70.47 27.64 110.17
N ARG A 1109 -70.23 26.54 109.42
CA ARG A 1109 -68.92 26.15 108.85
C ARG A 1109 -68.95 25.00 107.80
N HIS A 1110 -67.98 25.02 106.88
CA HIS A 1110 -67.15 23.95 106.26
C HIS A 1110 -67.44 22.43 106.52
N SER A 1111 -67.01 21.45 105.71
CA SER A 1111 -66.41 21.32 104.33
C SER A 1111 -65.91 19.87 104.10
N TRP A 1112 -65.65 19.45 102.84
CA TRP A 1112 -64.84 18.27 102.42
C TRP A 1112 -65.28 16.84 102.82
N THR A 1113 -65.03 15.88 101.93
CA THR A 1113 -64.30 14.62 102.22
C THR A 1113 -63.88 13.92 100.92
N GLU A 1114 -62.85 13.08 100.96
CA GLU A 1114 -62.20 12.44 99.82
C GLU A 1114 -62.34 10.89 99.85
N ASP A 1115 -61.87 10.27 98.76
CA ASP A 1115 -61.18 8.97 98.71
C ASP A 1115 -61.93 7.60 98.64
N THR A 1116 -61.92 7.07 97.41
CA THR A 1116 -61.17 5.84 97.04
C THR A 1116 -61.88 4.47 96.93
N LYS A 1117 -61.99 4.05 95.65
CA LYS A 1117 -61.97 2.71 95.03
C LYS A 1117 -63.25 1.86 94.82
N GLN A 1118 -63.61 1.81 93.53
CA GLN A 1118 -63.86 0.61 92.69
C GLN A 1118 -65.17 -0.19 92.84
N SER A 1119 -66.11 0.09 91.94
CA SER A 1119 -66.84 -0.92 91.14
C SER A 1119 -67.27 -0.32 89.78
N ASP A 1120 -67.03 -1.08 88.71
CA ASP A 1120 -67.57 -1.08 87.34
C ASP A 1120 -68.22 0.15 86.64
N SER A 1121 -67.73 0.36 85.42
CA SER A 1121 -68.44 0.81 84.19
C SER A 1121 -68.91 2.28 84.03
N LYS A 1122 -68.26 3.02 83.10
CA LYS A 1122 -68.87 4.02 82.20
C LYS A 1122 -67.88 4.61 81.18
N ILE A 1123 -68.44 5.45 80.29
CA ILE A 1123 -67.86 6.34 79.25
C ILE A 1123 -67.97 5.80 77.82
N TYR A 1124 -68.63 6.44 76.82
CA TYR A 1124 -69.64 7.53 76.78
C TYR A 1124 -69.21 8.95 77.24
N GLU A 1125 -69.29 10.03 76.47
CA GLU A 1125 -69.90 10.38 75.16
C GLU A 1125 -68.91 11.31 74.40
N SER A 1126 -68.89 11.51 73.07
CA SER A 1126 -69.93 11.69 72.03
C SER A 1126 -70.48 13.13 71.92
N GLU A 1127 -69.95 13.90 70.95
CA GLU A 1127 -70.58 14.98 70.16
C GLU A 1127 -69.49 15.59 69.22
N SER A 1128 -69.74 16.08 68.01
CA SER A 1128 -70.95 16.09 67.15
C SER A 1128 -70.57 16.33 65.67
N GLY A 1129 -71.45 15.96 64.74
CA GLY A 1129 -71.34 16.27 63.30
C GLY A 1129 -70.61 15.21 62.45
N GLY A 1130 -71.21 14.81 61.33
CA GLY A 1130 -70.63 13.84 60.38
C GLY A 1130 -71.16 14.01 58.95
N ASN A 1131 -70.66 13.16 58.04
CA ASN A 1131 -70.99 13.03 56.61
C ASN A 1131 -70.57 14.21 55.70
N ASP A 1132 -70.03 14.05 54.48
CA ASP A 1132 -69.42 12.93 53.70
C ASP A 1132 -68.43 13.60 52.70
N ASP A 1133 -67.52 12.96 51.93
CA ASP A 1133 -67.19 11.56 51.59
C ASP A 1133 -65.68 11.45 51.22
N SER A 1134 -65.14 10.22 51.08
CA SER A 1134 -63.85 9.84 50.44
C SER A 1134 -62.52 10.34 51.10
N ASP A 1135 -61.39 9.64 51.04
CA ASP A 1135 -61.06 8.29 50.54
C ASP A 1135 -59.76 7.80 51.23
N ILE A 1136 -59.65 6.53 51.66
CA ILE A 1136 -58.40 5.78 51.96
C ILE A 1136 -58.71 4.34 52.41
N SER A 1137 -58.10 3.33 51.78
CA SER A 1137 -57.99 1.94 52.27
C SER A 1137 -56.94 1.13 51.46
N ALA A 1138 -56.60 -0.08 51.92
CA ALA A 1138 -55.54 -0.99 51.42
C ALA A 1138 -54.10 -0.46 51.59
N ASP A 1139 -53.14 -1.07 52.30
CA ASP A 1139 -52.91 -2.47 52.73
C ASP A 1139 -52.62 -3.44 51.57
N GLU A 1140 -51.71 -4.43 51.63
CA GLU A 1140 -50.78 -4.92 52.67
C GLU A 1140 -49.49 -5.45 51.98
N ARG A 1141 -48.34 -5.49 52.66
CA ARG A 1141 -47.20 -6.38 52.28
C ARG A 1141 -46.48 -6.92 53.50
N ARG A 1142 -46.16 -8.23 53.52
CA ARG A 1142 -45.46 -8.90 54.63
C ARG A 1142 -44.27 -9.76 54.21
N ALA A 1143 -43.20 -9.58 55.00
CA ALA A 1143 -42.32 -10.60 55.60
C ALA A 1143 -41.24 -11.35 54.79
N ASN A 1144 -40.21 -11.74 55.57
CA ASN A 1144 -39.14 -12.73 55.36
C ASN A 1144 -37.92 -12.32 54.51
N LEU A 1145 -36.66 -12.63 54.89
CA LEU A 1145 -36.09 -13.17 56.15
C LEU A 1145 -34.57 -12.84 56.27
N ASP A 1146 -34.04 -12.87 57.49
CA ASP A 1146 -32.65 -12.60 57.98
C ASP A 1146 -31.65 -13.79 57.83
N PRO A 1147 -30.37 -13.78 58.31
CA PRO A 1147 -29.28 -12.77 58.54
C PRO A 1147 -27.90 -13.32 57.97
N PRO A 1148 -26.65 -13.17 58.53
CA PRO A 1148 -26.04 -12.31 59.58
C PRO A 1148 -24.63 -11.67 59.26
N ASP A 1149 -23.95 -11.21 60.32
CA ASP A 1149 -22.52 -10.84 60.51
C ASP A 1149 -22.02 -9.51 59.88
N LEU A 1150 -21.56 -8.48 60.64
CA LEU A 1150 -20.44 -8.34 61.60
C LEU A 1150 -19.07 -8.31 60.88
N GLU A 1151 -18.20 -7.30 61.04
CA GLU A 1151 -17.65 -6.73 62.30
C GLU A 1151 -17.07 -5.29 62.16
N ASN A 1152 -16.87 -4.59 63.29
CA ASN A 1152 -15.86 -3.55 63.61
C ASN A 1152 -15.81 -2.21 62.81
N ASP A 1153 -15.37 -1.04 63.33
CA ASP A 1153 -15.29 -0.40 64.68
C ASP A 1153 -14.83 1.09 64.40
N SER A 1154 -14.93 2.16 65.20
CA SER A 1154 -15.36 2.39 66.59
C SER A 1154 -15.77 3.87 66.86
N LEU A 1155 -15.83 4.27 68.15
CA LEU A 1155 -15.68 5.62 68.77
C LEU A 1155 -15.98 6.88 67.90
N SER A 1156 -17.01 7.72 68.14
CA SER A 1156 -17.53 8.38 69.36
C SER A 1156 -16.74 9.61 69.86
N LEU A 1157 -17.26 10.83 69.58
CA LEU A 1157 -17.54 11.94 70.53
C LEU A 1157 -17.78 13.31 69.83
N GLY A 1158 -18.67 14.15 70.38
CA GLY A 1158 -18.66 15.61 70.16
C GLY A 1158 -19.85 16.25 69.42
N HIS A 1159 -20.64 17.06 70.13
CA HIS A 1159 -21.47 18.16 69.60
C HIS A 1159 -20.86 19.51 70.10
N PRO A 1160 -21.40 20.70 69.74
CA PRO A 1160 -21.48 21.31 68.41
C PRO A 1160 -20.87 22.74 68.39
N GLY A 1161 -20.63 23.39 67.24
CA GLY A 1161 -20.06 24.75 67.26
C GLY A 1161 -20.02 25.58 65.95
N THR A 1162 -20.77 26.67 65.94
CA THR A 1162 -20.80 27.75 64.93
C THR A 1162 -19.51 28.57 64.86
N ARG A 1163 -19.10 29.09 63.67
CA ARG A 1163 -18.47 30.43 63.57
C ARG A 1163 -18.46 31.08 62.17
N ARG A 1164 -18.20 32.39 62.15
CA ARG A 1164 -18.26 33.37 61.03
C ARG A 1164 -17.34 34.56 61.34
N THR A 1165 -16.35 34.88 60.48
CA THR A 1165 -15.41 36.04 60.57
C THR A 1165 -14.53 36.11 59.29
N VAL A 1166 -13.81 37.17 58.88
CA VAL A 1166 -13.99 38.65 58.84
C VAL A 1166 -12.77 39.30 58.09
N TYR A 1167 -12.88 40.57 57.65
CA TYR A 1167 -11.94 41.41 56.87
C TYR A 1167 -10.51 41.66 57.42
N TYR A 1168 -9.58 42.17 56.57
CA TYR A 1168 -8.64 43.33 56.72
C TYR A 1168 -7.89 43.52 55.34
N THR A 1169 -7.98 44.61 54.54
CA THR A 1169 -7.31 45.97 54.48
C THR A 1169 -5.75 45.95 54.43
N ASP A 1170 -4.96 46.87 53.81
CA ASP A 1170 -5.09 48.10 52.95
C ASP A 1170 -4.09 47.97 51.73
N ASP A 1171 -3.50 48.94 50.96
CA ASP A 1171 -3.44 50.43 50.81
C ASP A 1171 -3.06 50.83 49.33
N SER A 1172 -2.12 51.76 49.08
CA SER A 1172 -1.86 52.49 47.81
C SER A 1172 -0.39 53.02 47.69
N PRO A 1173 0.05 53.71 46.59
CA PRO A 1173 -0.05 55.19 46.54
C PRO A 1173 -0.22 55.84 45.13
N SER A 1174 -0.27 57.17 45.07
CA SER A 1174 -0.70 58.02 43.93
C SER A 1174 0.44 58.73 43.14
N PRO A 1175 0.11 59.62 42.17
CA PRO A 1175 -0.03 61.06 42.50
C PRO A 1175 -1.30 61.73 41.91
N ALA A 1176 -1.49 63.06 42.12
CA ALA A 1176 -2.69 63.82 41.70
C ALA A 1176 -2.41 65.33 41.44
N THR A 1177 -3.38 66.09 40.88
CA THR A 1177 -3.35 67.57 40.74
C THR A 1177 -4.79 68.17 40.85
N SER A 1178 -4.94 69.50 40.98
CA SER A 1178 -5.92 70.15 41.88
C SER A 1178 -6.95 71.16 41.30
N LEU A 1179 -8.17 71.17 41.87
CA LEU A 1179 -8.99 72.28 42.50
C LEU A 1179 -8.76 73.78 42.11
N PRO A 1180 -9.68 74.73 42.44
CA PRO A 1180 -11.13 74.92 42.10
C PRO A 1180 -11.41 76.45 41.78
N PRO A 1181 -12.55 77.16 42.08
CA PRO A 1181 -13.99 76.84 42.29
C PRO A 1181 -15.02 77.74 41.48
N ASP A 1182 -16.32 77.54 41.76
CA ASP A 1182 -17.42 78.55 41.96
C ASP A 1182 -18.62 78.81 40.98
N GLN A 1183 -19.83 78.63 41.55
CA GLN A 1183 -21.15 79.31 41.40
C GLN A 1183 -22.08 79.28 40.13
N LYS A 1184 -23.22 78.56 40.31
CA LYS A 1184 -24.66 78.99 40.20
C LYS A 1184 -25.49 79.02 38.88
N LEU A 1185 -26.69 78.41 39.02
CA LEU A 1185 -28.07 78.82 38.63
C LEU A 1185 -28.73 78.49 37.25
N ALA A 1186 -29.90 77.83 37.41
CA ALA A 1186 -31.21 78.06 36.75
C ALA A 1186 -31.70 77.22 35.53
N GLU A 1187 -33.01 76.92 35.59
CA GLU A 1187 -33.93 76.32 34.60
C GLU A 1187 -34.53 77.43 33.66
N PRO A 1188 -35.56 77.26 32.77
CA PRO A 1188 -36.42 76.08 32.52
C PRO A 1188 -36.88 75.76 31.05
N LEU A 1189 -37.58 74.62 30.95
CA LEU A 1189 -38.82 74.24 30.21
C LEU A 1189 -39.67 75.38 29.54
N PRO A 1190 -40.70 75.10 28.69
CA PRO A 1190 -40.90 73.98 27.71
C PRO A 1190 -41.73 74.35 26.43
N GLN A 1191 -42.14 73.29 25.69
CA GLN A 1191 -43.44 73.11 24.99
C GLN A 1191 -43.75 73.67 23.58
N SER A 1192 -44.30 72.73 22.80
CA SER A 1192 -45.07 72.78 21.55
C SER A 1192 -46.42 73.53 21.67
N PRO A 1193 -47.08 73.93 20.55
CA PRO A 1193 -47.97 72.97 19.85
C PRO A 1193 -48.06 73.08 18.30
N THR A 1194 -48.88 72.20 17.74
CA THR A 1194 -49.41 72.07 16.36
C THR A 1194 -50.33 73.26 15.93
N ASN A 1195 -50.90 73.40 14.72
CA ASN A 1195 -51.42 72.42 13.75
C ASN A 1195 -51.80 73.06 12.36
N VAL A 1196 -52.35 72.26 11.43
CA VAL A 1196 -53.20 72.60 10.23
C VAL A 1196 -52.53 72.81 8.83
N ASP A 1197 -52.69 71.76 8.01
CA ASP A 1197 -53.16 71.62 6.60
C ASP A 1197 -52.60 72.39 5.35
N ASP A 1198 -52.36 71.54 4.32
CA ASP A 1198 -52.86 71.58 2.92
C ASP A 1198 -51.92 71.74 1.69
N GLN A 1199 -52.44 71.35 0.52
CA GLN A 1199 -51.76 70.66 -0.60
C GLN A 1199 -50.93 71.48 -1.63
N SER A 1200 -50.04 70.72 -2.32
CA SER A 1200 -49.75 70.71 -3.78
C SER A 1200 -48.43 71.29 -4.38
N VAL A 1201 -47.50 70.37 -4.67
CA VAL A 1201 -46.64 70.21 -5.88
C VAL A 1201 -46.20 71.44 -6.70
N HIS A 1202 -44.91 71.82 -6.62
CA HIS A 1202 -43.89 71.58 -7.68
C HIS A 1202 -42.46 71.97 -7.26
N ASP A 1203 -41.49 71.11 -7.61
CA ASP A 1203 -40.10 71.38 -8.06
C ASP A 1203 -39.08 72.33 -7.38
N GLN A 1204 -37.80 72.08 -7.74
CA GLN A 1204 -36.54 72.80 -7.42
C GLN A 1204 -36.10 72.76 -5.93
N SER A 1205 -34.88 72.40 -5.50
CA SER A 1205 -33.50 72.32 -6.05
C SER A 1205 -32.60 73.55 -5.78
N ARG A 1206 -31.46 73.31 -5.10
CA ARG A 1206 -30.24 74.16 -4.98
C ARG A 1206 -30.40 75.63 -4.57
N ASN A 1207 -29.69 76.05 -3.50
CA ASN A 1207 -28.50 76.90 -3.64
C ASN A 1207 -27.72 77.14 -2.33
N GLU A 1208 -26.49 77.64 -2.51
CA GLU A 1208 -25.68 78.61 -1.74
C GLU A 1208 -25.62 78.59 -0.18
N VAL A 1209 -24.49 78.76 0.54
CA VAL A 1209 -23.17 79.43 0.37
C VAL A 1209 -23.11 80.88 0.90
N LYS A 1210 -22.05 81.18 1.70
CA LYS A 1210 -21.53 82.51 2.18
C LYS A 1210 -22.29 83.24 3.31
N SER A 1211 -21.66 84.08 4.16
CA SER A 1211 -20.23 84.24 4.57
C SER A 1211 -20.03 85.26 5.71
N GLU A 1212 -18.77 85.40 6.19
CA GLU A 1212 -18.21 86.49 7.04
C GLU A 1212 -18.59 86.44 8.55
N SER A 1213 -17.78 86.92 9.51
CA SER A 1213 -16.53 87.73 9.48
C SER A 1213 -15.43 87.13 10.40
N LEU A 1214 -14.17 86.96 9.99
CA LEU A 1214 -13.06 87.95 9.85
C LEU A 1214 -12.41 88.47 11.16
N SER A 1215 -11.18 88.01 11.45
CA SER A 1215 -10.05 88.85 11.91
C SER A 1215 -8.69 88.19 11.58
N ARG A 1216 -7.57 88.94 11.66
CA ARG A 1216 -6.17 88.62 11.23
C ARG A 1216 -5.16 88.87 12.39
N PRO A 1217 -3.82 88.65 12.29
CA PRO A 1217 -2.94 88.05 11.25
C PRO A 1217 -2.31 86.72 11.77
N PHE A 1218 -1.03 86.28 11.73
CA PHE A 1218 0.34 86.65 11.24
C PHE A 1218 1.16 85.31 11.22
N LEU A 1219 2.12 84.90 10.37
CA LEU A 1219 3.25 85.41 9.54
C LEU A 1219 4.67 85.26 10.19
N ILE A 1220 5.65 84.78 9.39
CA ILE A 1220 7.15 84.89 9.50
C ILE A 1220 8.03 83.64 9.89
N TYR A 1221 8.58 82.98 8.84
CA TYR A 1221 9.98 82.49 8.58
C TYR A 1221 10.73 81.33 9.31
N ASN A 1222 11.50 80.57 8.47
CA ASN A 1222 12.76 79.82 8.69
C ASN A 1222 12.76 78.52 9.55
N LYS A 1223 13.65 77.50 9.36
CA LYS A 1223 14.74 77.19 8.39
C LYS A 1223 14.91 75.64 8.33
N VAL A 1224 14.95 74.98 7.16
CA VAL A 1224 16.14 74.51 6.36
C VAL A 1224 16.96 73.30 6.91
N SER A 1225 16.97 72.21 6.11
CA SER A 1225 17.93 71.07 6.04
C SER A 1225 17.99 70.06 7.23
N ALA A 1226 18.40 68.79 7.05
CA ALA A 1226 19.05 68.09 5.92
C ALA A 1226 18.54 66.61 5.77
N VAL A 1227 18.47 65.97 4.59
CA VAL A 1227 19.51 65.13 3.87
C VAL A 1227 19.92 63.87 4.67
N ILE A 1228 19.89 62.61 4.19
CA ILE A 1228 19.82 61.91 2.86
C ILE A 1228 18.54 61.02 2.79
N ASN A 1229 17.82 60.67 1.70
CA ASN A 1229 17.90 60.82 0.23
C ASN A 1229 18.34 59.57 -0.64
N GLU A 1230 17.37 58.66 -0.92
CA GLU A 1230 17.30 57.80 -2.15
C GLU A 1230 18.25 56.57 -2.25
N SER A 1231 18.11 55.57 -3.15
CA SER A 1231 17.41 55.43 -4.47
C SER A 1231 16.82 54.01 -4.69
N LYS A 1232 15.59 53.83 -5.24
CA LYS A 1232 15.18 53.64 -6.67
C LYS A 1232 15.85 52.44 -7.37
N GLY A 1233 15.18 51.59 -8.16
CA GLY A 1233 13.78 51.50 -8.67
C GLY A 1233 13.62 50.18 -9.46
N LEU A 1234 12.67 49.94 -10.40
CA LEU A 1234 11.42 50.61 -10.83
C LEU A 1234 10.76 49.72 -11.93
N THR A 1235 9.44 49.49 -11.90
CA THR A 1235 8.58 49.03 -13.05
C THR A 1235 8.93 47.64 -13.70
N THR A 1236 8.12 46.96 -14.54
CA THR A 1236 6.85 47.28 -15.24
C THR A 1236 5.92 46.04 -15.37
N THR A 1237 4.67 46.24 -15.78
CA THR A 1237 3.61 45.24 -16.07
C THR A 1237 3.65 44.61 -17.48
N ALA A 1238 3.32 43.31 -17.59
CA ALA A 1238 2.64 42.64 -18.72
C ALA A 1238 2.28 41.20 -18.25
N SER A 1239 1.06 40.63 -18.32
CA SER A 1239 0.09 40.43 -19.42
C SER A 1239 0.56 39.44 -20.50
N LEU A 1240 -0.06 38.25 -20.53
CA LEU A 1240 0.08 37.25 -21.60
C LEU A 1240 -0.60 37.74 -22.88
N ASP A 1241 -0.14 37.23 -24.03
CA ASP A 1241 -1.03 36.78 -25.10
C ASP A 1241 -0.37 35.64 -25.90
N ASP A 1242 -1.17 34.88 -26.65
CA ASP A 1242 -0.79 33.61 -27.30
C ASP A 1242 -0.48 33.76 -28.80
N SER A 1243 0.41 32.89 -29.31
CA SER A 1243 0.43 32.32 -30.68
C SER A 1243 1.80 31.70 -31.00
N GLY A 1244 1.83 30.63 -31.78
CA GLY A 1244 3.07 30.02 -32.30
C GLY A 1244 2.91 29.48 -33.71
N GLN A 1245 4.02 29.31 -34.43
CA GLN A 1245 4.11 28.53 -35.67
C GLN A 1245 5.57 28.18 -36.04
N ASN A 1246 5.76 26.90 -36.40
CA ASN A 1246 6.59 26.32 -37.46
C ASN A 1246 8.12 26.63 -37.67
N GLU A 1247 8.85 25.50 -37.78
CA GLU A 1247 9.77 25.10 -38.87
C GLU A 1247 11.29 25.46 -38.90
N GLU A 1248 12.06 24.36 -39.04
CA GLU A 1248 13.27 24.12 -39.86
C GLU A 1248 14.65 24.79 -39.66
N LEU A 1249 15.59 23.95 -39.18
CA LEU A 1249 16.86 23.54 -39.81
C LEU A 1249 18.13 24.44 -39.84
N VAL A 1250 19.25 23.71 -40.07
CA VAL A 1250 20.63 24.10 -40.40
C VAL A 1250 21.48 24.69 -39.26
N GLY A 1251 22.55 23.95 -38.90
CA GLY A 1251 23.58 24.39 -37.96
C GLY A 1251 24.81 25.03 -38.63
N GLY A 1252 25.85 25.34 -37.85
CA GLY A 1252 27.10 25.90 -38.38
C GLY A 1252 28.15 26.26 -37.31
N GLU A 1253 29.06 25.31 -37.08
CA GLU A 1253 30.50 25.45 -36.74
C GLU A 1253 31.00 26.44 -35.65
N SER A 1254 32.30 26.31 -35.34
CA SER A 1254 33.09 27.09 -34.36
C SER A 1254 34.55 27.14 -34.89
N PRO A 1255 35.62 27.57 -34.17
CA PRO A 1255 35.79 28.30 -32.90
C PRO A 1255 36.74 29.53 -33.17
N PRO A 1256 37.91 29.82 -32.52
CA PRO A 1256 38.43 29.61 -31.15
C PRO A 1256 39.18 30.81 -30.48
N MET A 1257 39.62 30.59 -29.22
CA MET A 1257 40.68 31.31 -28.47
C MET A 1257 40.31 32.70 -27.85
N LYS A 1258 40.94 33.18 -26.76
CA LYS A 1258 42.28 32.88 -26.18
C LYS A 1258 42.35 33.05 -24.63
N GLU A 1259 43.52 32.74 -24.03
CA GLU A 1259 43.76 32.63 -22.57
C GLU A 1259 44.30 33.89 -21.87
N SER A 1260 43.97 34.06 -20.57
CA SER A 1260 44.84 34.52 -19.44
C SER A 1260 43.93 34.85 -18.23
N LYS A 1261 44.06 34.36 -16.97
CA LYS A 1261 45.12 33.76 -16.13
C LYS A 1261 46.07 34.77 -15.46
N VAL A 1262 46.23 34.61 -14.13
CA VAL A 1262 47.01 35.43 -13.15
C VAL A 1262 46.37 36.80 -12.81
N GLY A 1263 46.25 37.23 -11.55
CA GLY A 1263 46.44 36.53 -10.26
C GLY A 1263 46.85 37.43 -9.08
N ASN A 1264 46.75 36.89 -7.86
CA ASN A 1264 47.31 37.37 -6.58
C ASN A 1264 46.77 38.68 -5.92
N SER A 1265 46.87 38.91 -4.60
CA SER A 1265 46.85 38.02 -3.39
C SER A 1265 47.10 38.82 -2.07
N ILE A 1266 46.95 38.14 -0.92
CA ILE A 1266 47.43 38.42 0.46
C ILE A 1266 46.75 39.55 1.30
N TRP A 1267 46.65 39.24 2.61
CA TRP A 1267 46.54 40.06 3.84
C TRP A 1267 45.15 40.00 4.53
N TYR A 1268 44.90 38.99 5.38
CA TYR A 1268 45.30 38.81 6.80
C TYR A 1268 44.51 39.69 7.80
N GLU A 1269 43.70 39.07 8.66
CA GLU A 1269 44.09 38.81 10.08
C GLU A 1269 43.15 37.80 10.78
N TYR A 1270 43.50 37.42 12.02
CA TYR A 1270 42.78 36.46 12.89
C TYR A 1270 41.80 37.19 13.84
N GLY A 1271 40.78 36.48 14.36
CA GLY A 1271 40.14 36.89 15.62
C GLY A 1271 38.80 36.22 15.95
N CYS A 1272 38.70 35.69 17.18
CA CYS A 1272 37.45 35.25 17.84
C CYS A 1272 36.45 36.43 17.99
N VAL A 1273 35.15 36.23 18.22
CA VAL A 1273 34.45 35.12 18.92
C VAL A 1273 33.22 34.66 18.13
#